data_AF-A0AAJ0B9Y2-F1
#
_entry.id   AF-A0AAJ0B9Y2-F1
#
_cell.length_a   1.000
_cell.length_b   1.000
_cell.length_c   1.000
_cell.angle_alpha   90.00
_cell.angle_beta   90.00
_cell.angle_gamma   90.00
#
_symmetry.space_group_name_H-M   'P 1'
#
loop_
_entity.id
_entity.type
_entity.pdbx_description
1 polymer ?
#
loop_
_entity_poly.entity_id
_entity_poly.type
_entity_poly.pdbx_seq_one_letter_code
_entity_poly.pdbx_strand_id
1 'polypeptide(L)'
;MGIFPRRAGEQWHHELLNSGADQCLFGPRPFYSFPFGTLSSATDVYIKKKRLIPESQACDAALVGMVLEHAQREGGVKDVAVLACLHALSHMTGSTLLVSLREECSDQRFLRCLILSHYANGSIVRANECQAAKALVQLLAGQDFLETVRQLFRELTEDGGNPNIMTASYINSILRSTKFDTNFDAHLKSLRQQRRYMSLYNAVSWLGAIANTPDNSTARSVITTILPDWMSWISWRPNFFRLMQWEGGNFTESQRQRLSPVFDLEGPDPTGHGFPSLKESTACFQSIRILDRDRSLLEGLLSLLDAVQLVPGRHAVDLFIFLCVENRNPIDRNLLSLVRAILDTRNDDCIDAMHLWLSNLRGFNNRMVALTKMLPVLGSHPSLQEVVGHDIGSDVVEVMAAARGEFNNMLSTGIPDNLAMKIHAFGSAIKDSTWLHPALDPDFLQGLQVLPPQETIIEILDSSQGPHAPVDLVKQYLSAVIGGRRGDATGLLSSIQGSISFYGRGIHPDRASLATAIGNLGFINVEVHQACRERILDEDIYMVRDLLAVTRSDSNNSCVAFARLLCRRMTMQPTVHDCWLSLLLCILLERRDDILVWSAEELPVDQWFQWVGDLRTLFPHSDGHISVTDLNFTPRKYEWWDLLRRYGRAIAKLESLYKRRANLRWLWFQEFSDIPVLLDLLERPSGRLSAGERFILSYLSPTIYVIRLVCESLGALARASDTGRIAFESVFTRYQQINQEGWSEAATQALMVSWRQSISLNSSDREGLLTLSELLGLGPSVDGDGISVARQSLISDHARVIAMARELEDMRLRLRNDDSSTLPRTLGVEDGRPDADPEIPDRLSSVVERLGPKQWEMCFPLTHLDHPSRQGLGLDDASRLLLVRISFLRQQQPAFCIHFHPNDEEMDNHGPWYVDAEMPDGRVCWTRPSPLLYVLSRALHGFLANGNRDLLSVYDMISARLATPSDHCMVCSTSMGSRLWRPTVCSSACSEVLQRAPMEVRVAGLISDPPVLDLLLTSIYSASFDNNMTLDLLPGCPFPREKIREVIDSFPALPAHARPSEILSHIRTSVTAAEGDGVMSDAEKLLTWMSIQFRGCLVSSPQNCRIPGMPGVIQFMMLNGDPSREQQFSALLASQNGETGRSAVGGVTFHGAAVERLWRGLTEGLRASLHGRPGLQVQGVALADEADLMMGYAGDTTSGGWARSELQKYNVMLVCELAGHTWQTYHTISEEARIAVRYVLLCPRGFTPPRTTQIGGHLRAVFQGLGEGKLVDRA
;
A
#
# COMPACT_ATOMS: atom_id res chain seq x y z
N MET A 1 -55.00 40.53 49.24
CA MET A 1 -55.31 41.79 48.52
C MET A 1 -56.34 41.47 47.45
N GLY A 2 -57.35 42.33 47.24
CA GLY A 2 -58.39 42.09 46.24
C GLY A 2 -57.84 42.27 44.82
N ILE A 3 -57.97 41.23 43.98
CA ILE A 3 -57.57 41.28 42.57
C ILE A 3 -58.66 42.04 41.81
N PHE A 4 -58.45 43.33 41.55
CA PHE A 4 -59.22 44.04 40.54
C PHE A 4 -59.02 43.34 39.18
N PRO A 5 -60.09 43.12 38.39
CA PRO A 5 -59.95 42.51 37.08
C PRO A 5 -59.12 43.43 36.18
N ARG A 6 -57.88 43.03 35.89
CA ARG A 6 -56.98 43.72 34.96
C ARG A 6 -57.69 43.93 33.62
N ARG A 7 -57.41 45.07 32.97
CA ARG A 7 -57.95 45.33 31.63
C ARG A 7 -57.46 44.23 30.68
N ALA A 8 -58.28 43.84 29.70
CA ALA A 8 -57.97 42.69 28.83
C ALA A 8 -56.58 42.79 28.16
N GLY A 9 -56.12 44.00 27.80
CA GLY A 9 -54.77 44.23 27.29
C GLY A 9 -53.66 44.07 28.34
N GLU A 10 -53.85 44.59 29.57
CA GLU A 10 -52.89 44.41 30.67
C GLU A 10 -52.69 42.94 31.05
N GLN A 11 -53.75 42.13 30.96
CA GLN A 11 -53.64 40.69 31.14
C GLN A 11 -52.79 40.08 30.02
N TRP A 12 -53.10 40.39 28.76
CA TRP A 12 -52.38 39.87 27.59
C TRP A 12 -50.87 40.20 27.64
N HIS A 13 -50.50 41.46 27.90
CA HIS A 13 -49.09 41.84 28.02
C HIS A 13 -48.36 41.09 29.14
N HIS A 14 -49.04 40.83 30.27
CA HIS A 14 -48.45 40.11 31.40
C HIS A 14 -48.24 38.62 31.09
N GLU A 15 -49.17 38.00 30.37
CA GLU A 15 -49.06 36.61 29.92
C GLU A 15 -47.91 36.46 28.89
N LEU A 16 -47.73 37.43 27.99
CA LEU A 16 -46.60 37.47 27.06
C LEU A 16 -45.26 37.60 27.78
N LEU A 17 -45.11 38.56 28.72
CA LEU A 17 -43.88 38.75 29.51
C LEU A 17 -43.48 37.48 30.28
N ASN A 18 -44.45 36.79 30.87
CA ASN A 18 -44.20 35.59 31.68
C ASN A 18 -44.06 34.29 30.85
N SER A 19 -44.26 34.34 29.53
CA SER A 19 -44.27 33.15 28.67
C SER A 19 -42.89 32.50 28.49
N GLY A 20 -41.81 33.25 28.70
CA GLY A 20 -40.44 32.83 28.35
C GLY A 20 -40.14 32.80 26.84
N ALA A 21 -41.06 33.26 25.98
CA ALA A 21 -40.91 33.22 24.53
C ALA A 21 -39.68 33.97 24.00
N ASP A 22 -39.33 35.12 24.58
CA ASP A 22 -38.14 35.90 24.22
C ASP A 22 -36.84 35.09 24.40
N GLN A 23 -36.74 34.27 25.46
CA GLN A 23 -35.60 33.37 25.69
C GLN A 23 -35.48 32.25 24.64
N CYS A 24 -36.53 31.97 23.88
CA CYS A 24 -36.49 31.00 22.78
C CYS A 24 -36.04 31.67 21.47
N LEU A 25 -36.21 33.00 21.34
CA LEU A 25 -35.67 33.80 20.25
C LEU A 25 -34.16 34.06 20.45
N PHE A 26 -33.71 34.18 21.70
CA PHE A 26 -32.30 34.29 22.07
C PHE A 26 -31.63 32.94 22.42
N GLY A 27 -30.79 32.42 21.52
CA GLY A 27 -29.86 31.31 21.81
C GLY A 27 -30.27 29.94 21.26
N PRO A 28 -29.43 28.89 21.42
CA PRO A 28 -29.52 27.63 20.67
C PRO A 28 -30.68 26.70 21.09
N ARG A 29 -31.72 27.21 21.78
CA ARG A 29 -32.91 26.42 22.10
C ARG A 29 -33.60 25.95 20.82
N PRO A 30 -34.06 24.68 20.76
CA PRO A 30 -34.74 24.15 19.59
C PRO A 30 -36.13 24.76 19.42
N PHE A 31 -36.57 24.95 18.17
CA PHE A 31 -37.80 25.65 17.81
C PHE A 31 -39.07 25.10 18.47
N TYR A 32 -39.12 23.79 18.75
CA TYR A 32 -40.25 23.13 19.41
C TYR A 32 -40.44 23.54 20.89
N SER A 33 -39.49 24.28 21.48
CA SER A 33 -39.63 24.84 22.84
C SER A 33 -40.34 26.21 22.89
N PHE A 34 -40.77 26.75 21.74
CA PHE A 34 -41.48 28.03 21.70
C PHE A 34 -42.95 27.88 22.18
N PRO A 35 -43.44 28.73 23.10
CA PRO A 35 -44.69 28.50 23.83
C PRO A 35 -45.95 28.94 23.05
N PHE A 36 -46.12 28.49 21.80
CA PHE A 36 -47.21 28.89 20.92
C PHE A 36 -48.60 28.78 21.57
N GLY A 37 -48.91 27.66 22.23
CA GLY A 37 -50.23 27.45 22.86
C GLY A 37 -50.55 28.49 23.94
N THR A 38 -49.56 28.92 24.72
CA THR A 38 -49.72 29.98 25.74
C THR A 38 -49.98 31.33 25.09
N LEU A 39 -49.20 31.66 24.05
CA LEU A 39 -49.28 32.95 23.35
C LEU A 39 -50.60 33.10 22.56
N SER A 40 -50.99 32.08 21.79
CA SER A 40 -52.24 32.08 21.05
C SER A 40 -53.45 32.12 21.98
N SER A 41 -53.43 31.36 23.09
CA SER A 41 -54.50 31.39 24.10
C SER A 41 -54.67 32.78 24.73
N ALA A 42 -53.58 33.48 25.06
CA ALA A 42 -53.64 34.85 25.57
C ALA A 42 -54.34 35.78 24.56
N THR A 43 -53.95 35.71 23.28
CA THR A 43 -54.53 36.49 22.18
C THR A 43 -56.01 36.14 21.96
N ASP A 44 -56.39 34.87 21.97
CA ASP A 44 -57.79 34.43 21.81
C ASP A 44 -58.67 34.94 22.95
N VAL A 45 -58.16 34.94 24.18
CA VAL A 45 -58.84 35.53 25.35
C VAL A 45 -59.06 37.03 25.15
N TYR A 46 -58.09 37.75 24.59
CA TYR A 46 -58.23 39.18 24.24
C TYR A 46 -59.31 39.39 23.16
N ILE A 47 -59.20 38.68 22.03
CA ILE A 47 -60.15 38.72 20.89
C ILE A 47 -61.58 38.46 21.38
N LYS A 48 -61.78 37.37 22.14
CA LYS A 48 -63.08 36.99 22.70
C LYS A 48 -63.65 38.02 23.67
N LYS A 49 -62.82 38.59 24.55
CA LYS A 49 -63.24 39.68 25.47
C LYS A 49 -63.61 40.96 24.72
N LYS A 50 -62.97 41.23 23.57
CA LYS A 50 -63.25 42.39 22.70
C LYS A 50 -64.35 42.15 21.65
N ARG A 51 -64.84 40.91 21.52
CA ARG A 51 -65.82 40.46 20.50
C ARG A 51 -65.35 40.71 19.06
N LEU A 52 -64.05 40.53 18.84
CA LEU A 52 -63.43 40.65 17.52
C LEU A 52 -63.58 39.33 16.75
N ILE A 53 -63.64 39.40 15.41
CA ILE A 53 -63.62 38.24 14.52
C ILE A 53 -62.19 38.12 13.97
N PRO A 54 -61.48 36.98 14.14
CA PRO A 54 -60.15 36.77 13.55
C PRO A 54 -60.11 37.11 12.06
N GLU A 55 -58.95 37.58 11.59
CA GLU A 55 -58.69 38.02 10.19
C GLU A 55 -59.55 39.20 9.68
N SER A 56 -60.50 39.71 10.47
CA SER A 56 -61.25 40.93 10.11
C SER A 56 -60.40 42.18 10.30
N GLN A 57 -60.63 43.20 9.47
CA GLN A 57 -59.94 44.50 9.55
C GLN A 57 -60.01 45.14 10.96
N ALA A 58 -61.11 44.94 11.68
CA ALA A 58 -61.27 45.42 13.06
C ALA A 58 -60.41 44.65 14.07
N CYS A 59 -60.20 43.34 13.85
CA CYS A 59 -59.30 42.53 14.66
C CYS A 59 -57.84 42.87 14.36
N ASP A 60 -57.47 42.96 13.08
CA ASP A 60 -56.16 43.40 12.62
C ASP A 60 -55.76 44.74 13.25
N ALA A 61 -56.61 45.77 13.15
CA ALA A 61 -56.33 47.08 13.73
C ALA A 61 -56.16 47.04 15.26
N ALA A 62 -56.95 46.21 15.96
CA ALA A 62 -56.85 46.05 17.41
C ALA A 62 -55.56 45.31 17.82
N LEU A 63 -55.19 44.23 17.11
CA LEU A 63 -53.99 43.44 17.39
C LEU A 63 -52.71 44.21 17.02
N VAL A 64 -52.69 44.96 15.91
CA VAL A 64 -51.60 45.90 15.60
C VAL A 64 -51.42 46.92 16.73
N GLY A 65 -52.52 47.48 17.26
CA GLY A 65 -52.48 48.36 18.43
C GLY A 65 -51.87 47.69 19.67
N MET A 66 -52.25 46.43 19.95
CA MET A 66 -51.68 45.65 21.05
C MET A 66 -50.19 45.34 20.87
N VAL A 67 -49.73 45.04 19.65
CA VAL A 67 -48.31 44.83 19.32
C VAL A 67 -47.50 46.10 19.60
N LEU A 68 -48.00 47.27 19.16
CA LEU A 68 -47.34 48.55 19.40
C LEU A 68 -47.35 48.95 20.88
N GLU A 69 -48.46 48.73 21.61
CA GLU A 69 -48.51 48.95 23.06
C GLU A 69 -47.53 48.04 23.81
N HIS A 70 -47.36 46.78 23.37
CA HIS A 70 -46.39 45.86 24.01
C HIS A 70 -44.95 46.29 23.78
N ALA A 71 -44.61 46.70 22.55
CA ALA A 71 -43.26 47.17 22.19
C ALA A 71 -42.83 48.43 22.97
N GLN A 72 -43.79 49.21 23.50
CA GLN A 72 -43.54 50.40 24.31
C GLN A 72 -43.48 50.12 25.83
N ARG A 73 -43.78 48.89 26.28
CA ARG A 73 -43.77 48.51 27.70
C ARG A 73 -42.38 48.01 28.12
N GLU A 74 -42.03 48.27 29.38
CA GLU A 74 -40.80 47.76 30.00
C GLU A 74 -40.75 46.22 29.91
N GLY A 75 -39.67 45.69 29.33
CA GLY A 75 -39.47 44.26 29.06
C GLY A 75 -40.33 43.68 27.92
N GLY A 76 -41.23 44.46 27.32
CA GLY A 76 -42.05 44.00 26.20
C GLY A 76 -41.26 43.96 24.89
N VAL A 77 -41.46 42.91 24.09
CA VAL A 77 -40.69 42.69 22.86
C VAL A 77 -41.62 42.49 21.68
N LYS A 78 -41.47 43.34 20.65
CA LYS A 78 -42.44 43.46 19.55
C LYS A 78 -42.63 42.17 18.77
N ASP A 79 -41.56 41.42 18.53
CA ASP A 79 -41.61 40.19 17.75
C ASP A 79 -42.34 39.04 18.46
N VAL A 80 -42.18 38.90 19.78
CA VAL A 80 -43.00 38.01 20.62
C VAL A 80 -44.48 38.38 20.49
N ALA A 81 -44.80 39.68 20.53
CA ALA A 81 -46.17 40.16 20.36
C ALA A 81 -46.72 39.92 18.94
N VAL A 82 -45.91 40.07 17.88
CA VAL A 82 -46.29 39.70 16.51
C VAL A 82 -46.57 38.21 16.42
N LEU A 83 -45.63 37.36 16.85
CA LEU A 83 -45.77 35.89 16.84
C LEU A 83 -47.01 35.41 17.60
N ALA A 84 -47.35 36.05 18.73
CA ALA A 84 -48.56 35.76 19.49
C ALA A 84 -49.88 36.13 18.79
N CYS A 85 -49.84 36.99 17.76
CA CYS A 85 -51.02 37.46 17.02
C CYS A 85 -51.21 36.76 15.67
N LEU A 86 -50.17 36.14 15.08
CA LEU A 86 -50.17 35.66 13.69
C LEU A 86 -51.28 34.67 13.33
N HIS A 87 -51.74 33.84 14.27
CA HIS A 87 -52.81 32.86 14.01
C HIS A 87 -54.20 33.50 13.87
N ALA A 88 -54.34 34.80 14.19
CA ALA A 88 -55.60 35.54 14.17
C ALA A 88 -55.57 36.83 13.32
N LEU A 89 -54.43 37.14 12.71
CA LEU A 89 -54.23 38.26 11.78
C LEU A 89 -54.51 37.83 10.33
N SER A 90 -55.06 38.73 9.52
CA SER A 90 -55.16 38.48 8.08
C SER A 90 -53.76 38.37 7.44
N HIS A 91 -53.66 37.65 6.32
CA HIS A 91 -52.39 37.47 5.60
C HIS A 91 -51.69 38.80 5.30
N MET A 92 -52.43 39.83 4.86
CA MET A 92 -51.82 41.13 4.51
C MET A 92 -51.18 41.79 5.75
N THR A 93 -51.95 41.92 6.83
CA THR A 93 -51.48 42.56 8.07
C THR A 93 -50.37 41.77 8.75
N GLY A 94 -50.49 40.43 8.77
CA GLY A 94 -49.46 39.55 9.31
C GLY A 94 -48.15 39.63 8.54
N SER A 95 -48.18 39.59 7.20
CA SER A 95 -46.98 39.82 6.38
C SER A 95 -46.39 41.22 6.60
N THR A 96 -47.22 42.27 6.69
CA THR A 96 -46.72 43.64 6.95
C THR A 96 -46.03 43.76 8.31
N LEU A 97 -46.64 43.22 9.38
CA LEU A 97 -46.03 43.21 10.71
C LEU A 97 -44.71 42.43 10.73
N LEU A 98 -44.65 41.25 10.09
CA LEU A 98 -43.42 40.48 9.98
C LEU A 98 -42.32 41.24 9.23
N VAL A 99 -42.63 41.83 8.07
CA VAL A 99 -41.64 42.62 7.32
C VAL A 99 -41.09 43.79 8.15
N SER A 100 -41.90 44.43 9.00
CA SER A 100 -41.42 45.49 9.91
C SER A 100 -40.38 45.01 10.93
N LEU A 101 -40.38 43.72 11.30
CA LEU A 101 -39.39 43.17 12.23
C LEU A 101 -37.98 43.05 11.60
N ARG A 102 -37.86 43.07 10.27
CA ARG A 102 -36.55 42.95 9.58
C ARG A 102 -35.62 44.11 9.90
N GLU A 103 -36.15 45.32 9.99
CA GLU A 103 -35.36 46.53 10.26
C GLU A 103 -35.16 46.79 11.75
N GLU A 104 -36.00 46.16 12.60
CA GLU A 104 -36.03 46.38 14.05
C GLU A 104 -35.32 45.28 14.85
N CYS A 105 -35.08 44.11 14.26
CA CYS A 105 -34.41 42.96 14.90
C CYS A 105 -33.11 42.59 14.17
N SER A 106 -32.21 41.87 14.85
CA SER A 106 -31.03 41.28 14.18
C SER A 106 -31.42 40.18 13.20
N ASP A 107 -30.60 39.92 12.17
CA ASP A 107 -30.90 38.94 11.12
C ASP A 107 -31.27 37.57 11.67
N GLN A 108 -30.46 37.03 12.57
CA GLN A 108 -30.72 35.74 13.20
C GLN A 108 -32.06 35.72 13.95
N ARG A 109 -32.43 36.83 14.60
CA ARG A 109 -33.69 36.98 15.35
C ARG A 109 -34.89 37.09 14.39
N PHE A 110 -34.78 37.88 13.33
CA PHE A 110 -35.82 37.99 12.29
C PHE A 110 -36.06 36.65 11.57
N LEU A 111 -35.00 35.96 11.14
CA LEU A 111 -35.11 34.65 10.50
C LEU A 111 -35.76 33.61 11.43
N ARG A 112 -35.43 33.62 12.72
CA ARG A 112 -36.12 32.81 13.74
C ARG A 112 -37.60 33.14 13.86
N CYS A 113 -37.96 34.43 13.78
CA CYS A 113 -39.36 34.83 13.72
C CYS A 113 -40.05 34.28 12.47
N LEU A 114 -39.42 34.29 11.29
CA LEU A 114 -39.99 33.66 10.07
C LEU A 114 -40.21 32.15 10.26
N ILE A 115 -39.23 31.43 10.82
CA ILE A 115 -39.35 29.99 11.10
C ILE A 115 -40.53 29.71 12.03
N LEU A 116 -40.67 30.50 13.10
CA LEU A 116 -41.76 30.37 14.07
C LEU A 116 -43.11 30.83 13.51
N SER A 117 -43.11 31.82 12.61
CA SER A 117 -44.32 32.31 11.93
C SER A 117 -44.98 31.23 11.09
N HIS A 118 -44.20 30.37 10.44
CA HIS A 118 -44.73 29.22 9.70
C HIS A 118 -45.50 28.25 10.61
N TYR A 119 -45.02 28.00 11.84
CA TYR A 119 -45.71 27.14 12.81
C TYR A 119 -46.93 27.83 13.47
N ALA A 120 -46.92 29.16 13.59
CA ALA A 120 -48.10 29.91 14.08
C ALA A 120 -49.19 30.02 13.00
N ASN A 121 -48.81 30.32 11.76
CA ASN A 121 -49.70 30.47 10.62
C ASN A 121 -48.97 30.23 9.28
N GLY A 122 -48.99 28.98 8.81
CA GLY A 122 -48.34 28.56 7.57
C GLY A 122 -48.91 29.17 6.28
N SER A 123 -50.01 29.93 6.34
CA SER A 123 -50.49 30.69 5.18
C SER A 123 -49.77 32.03 5.00
N ILE A 124 -49.16 32.58 6.08
CA ILE A 124 -48.45 33.87 6.06
C ILE A 124 -46.98 33.68 5.68
N VAL A 125 -46.37 32.60 6.16
CA VAL A 125 -45.00 32.17 5.79
C VAL A 125 -45.07 30.72 5.31
N ARG A 126 -44.74 30.51 4.03
CA ARG A 126 -44.81 29.20 3.36
C ARG A 126 -43.71 28.24 3.86
N ALA A 127 -43.86 26.96 3.52
CA ALA A 127 -42.90 25.93 3.90
C ALA A 127 -41.49 26.20 3.34
N ASN A 128 -41.37 26.55 2.06
CA ASN A 128 -40.08 26.88 1.45
C ASN A 128 -39.44 28.14 2.06
N GLU A 129 -40.25 29.15 2.40
CA GLU A 129 -39.78 30.34 3.12
C GLU A 129 -39.22 29.99 4.51
N CYS A 130 -39.88 29.07 5.22
CA CYS A 130 -39.40 28.53 6.50
C CYS A 130 -38.08 27.78 6.35
N GLN A 131 -37.92 26.94 5.32
CA GLN A 131 -36.69 26.17 5.09
C GLN A 131 -35.52 27.07 4.63
N ALA A 132 -35.76 28.02 3.73
CA ALA A 132 -34.78 29.05 3.36
C ALA A 132 -34.34 29.88 4.58
N ALA A 133 -35.26 30.24 5.48
CA ALA A 133 -34.93 30.90 6.73
C ALA A 133 -34.08 30.01 7.67
N LYS A 134 -34.36 28.69 7.76
CA LYS A 134 -33.49 27.74 8.49
C LYS A 134 -32.10 27.68 7.89
N ALA A 135 -31.98 27.58 6.58
CA ALA A 135 -30.69 27.56 5.88
C ALA A 135 -29.89 28.84 6.16
N LEU A 136 -30.52 30.02 6.12
CA LEU A 136 -29.87 31.29 6.48
C LEU A 136 -29.44 31.34 7.96
N VAL A 137 -30.22 30.78 8.89
CA VAL A 137 -29.82 30.64 10.31
C VAL A 137 -28.63 29.69 10.47
N GLN A 138 -28.59 28.60 9.70
CA GLN A 138 -27.48 27.64 9.70
C GLN A 138 -26.19 28.25 9.13
N LEU A 139 -26.29 29.10 8.09
CA LEU A 139 -25.14 29.85 7.53
C LEU A 139 -24.60 30.90 8.51
N LEU A 140 -25.48 31.65 9.17
CA LEU A 140 -25.07 32.54 10.26
C LEU A 140 -24.40 31.75 11.41
N ALA A 141 -24.88 30.54 11.68
CA ALA A 141 -24.28 29.60 12.63
C ALA A 141 -23.10 28.77 12.06
N GLY A 142 -22.58 29.09 10.86
CA GLY A 142 -21.39 28.47 10.28
C GLY A 142 -21.41 26.94 10.15
N GLN A 143 -22.60 26.36 9.98
CA GLN A 143 -22.74 24.94 9.60
C GLN A 143 -22.32 24.73 8.13
N ASP A 144 -22.35 23.48 7.64
CA ASP A 144 -21.79 23.08 6.34
C ASP A 144 -22.18 24.05 5.21
N PHE A 145 -21.18 24.85 4.80
CA PHE A 145 -21.39 26.10 4.12
C PHE A 145 -21.95 25.91 2.71
N LEU A 146 -21.45 24.90 2.01
CA LEU A 146 -21.79 24.63 0.62
C LEU A 146 -23.18 23.97 0.53
N GLU A 147 -23.44 22.97 1.36
CA GLU A 147 -24.72 22.24 1.31
C GLU A 147 -25.88 23.09 1.83
N THR A 148 -25.64 23.92 2.85
CA THR A 148 -26.67 24.84 3.34
C THR A 148 -27.03 25.91 2.30
N VAL A 149 -26.07 26.39 1.50
CA VAL A 149 -26.35 27.29 0.37
C VAL A 149 -27.10 26.58 -0.76
N ARG A 150 -26.74 25.35 -1.11
CA ARG A 150 -27.50 24.54 -2.07
C ARG A 150 -28.95 24.34 -1.62
N GLN A 151 -29.17 24.03 -0.35
CA GLN A 151 -30.52 23.93 0.22
C GLN A 151 -31.26 25.26 0.10
N LEU A 152 -30.65 26.38 0.54
CA LEU A 152 -31.24 27.72 0.41
C LEU A 152 -31.70 28.00 -1.03
N PHE A 153 -30.86 27.76 -2.03
CA PHE A 153 -31.24 28.01 -3.41
C PHE A 153 -32.31 27.05 -3.93
N ARG A 154 -32.32 25.76 -3.52
CA ARG A 154 -33.40 24.82 -3.84
C ARG A 154 -34.76 25.36 -3.40
N GLU A 155 -34.87 25.76 -2.13
CA GLU A 155 -36.09 26.35 -1.55
C GLU A 155 -36.52 27.66 -2.26
N LEU A 156 -35.56 28.46 -2.72
CA LEU A 156 -35.82 29.68 -3.50
C LEU A 156 -36.21 29.41 -4.97
N THR A 157 -36.02 28.19 -5.48
CA THR A 157 -36.42 27.80 -6.84
C THR A 157 -37.78 27.10 -6.93
N GLU A 158 -38.23 26.40 -5.88
CA GLU A 158 -39.39 25.49 -5.96
C GLU A 158 -40.77 26.18 -5.93
N ASP A 159 -40.90 27.38 -5.35
CA ASP A 159 -42.12 28.17 -5.41
C ASP A 159 -41.81 29.67 -5.26
N GLY A 160 -42.58 30.53 -5.92
CA GLY A 160 -42.41 31.99 -5.95
C GLY A 160 -42.82 32.64 -4.62
N GLY A 161 -42.01 32.42 -3.58
CA GLY A 161 -42.20 32.97 -2.23
C GLY A 161 -42.38 34.49 -2.24
N ASN A 162 -43.07 35.00 -1.22
CA ASN A 162 -43.48 36.39 -1.14
C ASN A 162 -42.23 37.30 -1.18
N PRO A 163 -42.00 38.04 -2.29
CA PRO A 163 -40.76 38.78 -2.49
C PRO A 163 -40.59 39.90 -1.46
N ASN A 164 -41.68 40.27 -0.75
CA ASN A 164 -41.65 41.24 0.33
C ASN A 164 -41.09 40.66 1.63
N ILE A 165 -41.23 39.34 1.92
CA ILE A 165 -40.82 38.69 3.18
C ILE A 165 -39.33 38.31 3.16
N MET A 166 -38.81 37.87 2.02
CA MET A 166 -37.38 37.60 1.81
C MET A 166 -36.91 38.21 0.48
N THR A 167 -36.78 39.53 0.46
CA THR A 167 -36.22 40.29 -0.66
C THR A 167 -34.81 39.82 -0.99
N ALA A 168 -34.44 39.75 -2.27
CA ALA A 168 -33.09 39.37 -2.70
C ALA A 168 -31.97 40.23 -2.04
N SER A 169 -32.19 41.54 -1.87
CA SER A 169 -31.28 42.44 -1.15
C SER A 169 -30.98 41.99 0.29
N TYR A 170 -31.99 41.49 1.00
CA TYR A 170 -31.86 40.99 2.36
C TYR A 170 -31.03 39.70 2.42
N ILE A 171 -31.34 38.74 1.56
CA ILE A 171 -30.59 37.48 1.43
C ILE A 171 -29.12 37.76 1.07
N ASN A 172 -28.89 38.68 0.12
CA ASN A 172 -27.55 39.13 -0.25
C ASN A 172 -26.79 39.79 0.91
N SER A 173 -27.47 40.53 1.80
CA SER A 173 -26.88 41.13 3.00
C SER A 173 -26.37 40.06 3.98
N ILE A 174 -27.17 39.02 4.23
CA ILE A 174 -26.76 37.88 5.08
C ILE A 174 -25.60 37.12 4.45
N LEU A 175 -25.68 36.79 3.15
CA LEU A 175 -24.63 36.01 2.49
C LEU A 175 -23.29 36.78 2.48
N ARG A 176 -23.31 38.10 2.29
CA ARG A 176 -22.13 38.97 2.46
C ARG A 176 -21.63 39.03 3.91
N SER A 177 -22.50 39.08 4.91
CA SER A 177 -22.08 39.09 6.32
C SER A 177 -21.41 37.76 6.73
N THR A 178 -21.80 36.66 6.08
CA THR A 178 -21.11 35.35 6.16
C THR A 178 -19.88 35.22 5.24
N LYS A 179 -19.49 36.28 4.51
CA LYS A 179 -18.39 36.29 3.53
C LYS A 179 -18.53 35.26 2.40
N PHE A 180 -19.74 34.82 2.06
CA PHE A 180 -19.99 33.75 1.10
C PHE A 180 -19.42 34.03 -0.28
N ASP A 181 -19.63 35.23 -0.80
CA ASP A 181 -19.04 35.69 -2.07
C ASP A 181 -17.52 35.46 -2.12
N THR A 182 -16.79 35.98 -1.12
CA THR A 182 -15.32 35.85 -1.07
C THR A 182 -14.83 34.42 -0.79
N ASN A 183 -15.48 33.68 0.12
CA ASN A 183 -15.08 32.33 0.50
C ASN A 183 -15.37 31.33 -0.63
N PHE A 184 -16.52 31.47 -1.31
CA PHE A 184 -16.91 30.61 -2.41
C PHE A 184 -16.05 30.90 -3.65
N ASP A 185 -15.82 32.16 -4.01
CA ASP A 185 -14.89 32.54 -5.09
C ASP A 185 -13.46 32.02 -4.82
N ALA A 186 -12.95 32.18 -3.61
CA ALA A 186 -11.64 31.63 -3.22
C ALA A 186 -11.60 30.09 -3.32
N HIS A 187 -12.67 29.41 -2.91
CA HIS A 187 -12.79 27.96 -3.02
C HIS A 187 -12.83 27.48 -4.49
N LEU A 188 -13.65 28.12 -5.34
CA LEU A 188 -13.70 27.83 -6.77
C LEU A 188 -12.36 28.11 -7.46
N LYS A 189 -11.68 29.21 -7.11
CA LYS A 189 -10.32 29.53 -7.60
C LYS A 189 -9.29 28.50 -7.15
N SER A 190 -9.34 28.05 -5.90
CA SER A 190 -8.43 27.03 -5.36
C SER A 190 -8.61 25.68 -6.08
N LEU A 191 -9.86 25.21 -6.21
CA LEU A 191 -10.16 23.97 -6.94
C LEU A 191 -9.75 24.07 -8.42
N ARG A 192 -10.00 25.22 -9.06
CA ARG A 192 -9.56 25.48 -10.44
C ARG A 192 -8.03 25.49 -10.57
N GLN A 193 -7.30 26.13 -9.65
CA GLN A 193 -5.83 26.13 -9.65
C GLN A 193 -5.24 24.73 -9.47
N GLN A 194 -5.81 23.92 -8.58
CA GLN A 194 -5.44 22.51 -8.36
C GLN A 194 -5.95 21.56 -9.46
N ARG A 195 -6.65 22.07 -10.49
CA ARG A 195 -7.28 21.28 -11.57
C ARG A 195 -8.23 20.19 -11.07
N ARG A 196 -8.82 20.39 -9.88
CA ARG A 196 -9.81 19.51 -9.24
C ARG A 196 -11.20 19.75 -9.83
N TYR A 197 -11.31 19.46 -11.12
CA TYR A 197 -12.48 19.84 -11.90
C TYR A 197 -13.75 19.04 -11.55
N MET A 198 -13.64 17.82 -11.00
CA MET A 198 -14.82 17.09 -10.51
C MET A 198 -15.36 17.75 -9.24
N SER A 199 -14.49 18.08 -8.27
CA SER A 199 -14.88 18.84 -7.09
C SER A 199 -15.43 20.22 -7.46
N LEU A 200 -14.84 20.91 -8.43
CA LEU A 200 -15.31 22.21 -8.93
C LEU A 200 -16.70 22.09 -9.57
N TYR A 201 -16.92 21.07 -10.42
CA TYR A 201 -18.21 20.82 -11.05
C TYR A 201 -19.30 20.51 -10.00
N ASN A 202 -19.00 19.66 -9.02
CA ASN A 202 -19.89 19.40 -7.89
C ASN A 202 -20.21 20.70 -7.13
N ALA A 203 -19.22 21.57 -6.90
CA ALA A 203 -19.42 22.84 -6.20
C ALA A 203 -20.36 23.83 -6.94
N VAL A 204 -20.53 23.73 -8.26
CA VAL A 204 -21.34 24.69 -9.07
C VAL A 204 -22.55 24.09 -9.81
N SER A 205 -22.64 22.76 -9.95
CA SER A 205 -23.67 22.07 -10.77
C SER A 205 -25.11 22.43 -10.42
N TRP A 206 -25.40 22.69 -9.14
CA TRP A 206 -26.71 23.11 -8.64
C TRP A 206 -27.21 24.44 -9.24
N LEU A 207 -26.32 25.29 -9.76
CA LEU A 207 -26.69 26.53 -10.46
C LEU A 207 -27.62 26.26 -11.67
N GLY A 208 -27.53 25.08 -12.29
CA GLY A 208 -28.38 24.69 -13.40
C GLY A 208 -29.89 24.70 -13.08
N ALA A 209 -30.27 24.48 -11.82
CA ALA A 209 -31.67 24.61 -11.40
C ALA A 209 -32.17 26.06 -11.46
N ILE A 210 -31.30 27.04 -11.18
CA ILE A 210 -31.65 28.47 -11.16
C ILE A 210 -31.81 29.04 -12.57
N ALA A 211 -31.05 28.54 -13.54
CA ALA A 211 -31.16 28.94 -14.95
C ALA A 211 -32.59 28.80 -15.49
N ASN A 212 -33.30 27.76 -15.04
CA ASN A 212 -34.67 27.43 -15.45
C ASN A 212 -35.74 28.26 -14.74
N THR A 213 -35.39 29.07 -13.73
CA THR A 213 -36.35 29.94 -13.05
C THR A 213 -36.60 31.24 -13.82
N PRO A 214 -37.80 31.86 -13.68
CA PRO A 214 -38.12 33.15 -14.30
C PRO A 214 -37.09 34.25 -14.00
N ASP A 215 -36.91 35.18 -14.94
CA ASP A 215 -35.91 36.26 -14.81
C ASP A 215 -36.11 37.14 -13.56
N ASN A 216 -37.35 37.25 -13.07
CA ASN A 216 -37.73 38.01 -11.88
C ASN A 216 -37.70 37.20 -10.58
N SER A 217 -37.20 35.96 -10.57
CA SER A 217 -37.14 35.12 -9.38
C SER A 217 -36.13 35.63 -8.35
N THR A 218 -36.45 35.48 -7.05
CA THR A 218 -35.55 35.84 -5.96
C THR A 218 -34.21 35.08 -6.07
N ALA A 219 -34.25 33.78 -6.39
CA ALA A 219 -33.05 32.97 -6.60
C ALA A 219 -32.10 33.59 -7.65
N ARG A 220 -32.62 33.98 -8.81
CA ARG A 220 -31.82 34.55 -9.91
C ARG A 220 -31.25 35.92 -9.57
N SER A 221 -32.03 36.75 -8.86
CA SER A 221 -31.57 38.06 -8.37
C SER A 221 -30.47 37.95 -7.30
N VAL A 222 -30.59 36.99 -6.37
CA VAL A 222 -29.58 36.70 -5.35
C VAL A 222 -28.29 36.20 -6.01
N ILE A 223 -28.35 35.15 -6.85
CA ILE A 223 -27.12 34.57 -7.43
C ILE A 223 -26.39 35.56 -8.35
N THR A 224 -27.11 36.35 -9.16
CA THR A 224 -26.50 37.38 -10.03
C THR A 224 -25.75 38.45 -9.24
N THR A 225 -26.17 38.71 -7.99
CA THR A 225 -25.52 39.71 -7.12
C THR A 225 -24.28 39.16 -6.40
N ILE A 226 -24.23 37.84 -6.18
CA ILE A 226 -23.22 37.17 -5.36
C ILE A 226 -22.12 36.52 -6.20
N LEU A 227 -22.50 35.93 -7.33
CA LEU A 227 -21.62 35.29 -8.29
C LEU A 227 -21.94 35.87 -9.68
N PRO A 228 -21.41 37.05 -10.04
CA PRO A 228 -21.73 37.70 -11.32
C PRO A 228 -21.51 36.79 -12.54
N ASP A 229 -20.48 35.95 -12.49
CA ASP A 229 -20.11 35.03 -13.56
C ASP A 229 -20.89 33.70 -13.54
N TRP A 230 -21.96 33.56 -12.74
CA TRP A 230 -22.75 32.31 -12.59
C TRP A 230 -23.20 31.69 -13.91
N MET A 231 -23.49 32.51 -14.93
CA MET A 231 -23.84 32.06 -16.27
C MET A 231 -22.73 31.23 -16.95
N SER A 232 -21.45 31.57 -16.73
CA SER A 232 -20.31 30.81 -17.29
C SER A 232 -20.22 29.40 -16.70
N TRP A 233 -20.52 29.26 -15.41
CA TRP A 233 -20.59 27.99 -14.70
C TRP A 233 -21.80 27.16 -15.14
N ILE A 234 -22.90 27.80 -15.55
CA ILE A 234 -24.07 27.11 -16.10
C ILE A 234 -23.88 26.68 -17.54
N SER A 235 -23.10 27.38 -18.37
CA SER A 235 -22.73 26.84 -19.68
C SER A 235 -21.90 25.55 -19.57
N TRP A 236 -21.05 25.44 -18.54
CA TRP A 236 -20.12 24.32 -18.38
C TRP A 236 -20.81 22.94 -18.29
N ARG A 237 -20.51 22.06 -19.24
CA ARG A 237 -20.94 20.66 -19.36
C ARG A 237 -19.72 19.77 -19.66
N PRO A 238 -18.84 19.54 -18.67
CA PRO A 238 -17.70 18.65 -18.85
C PRO A 238 -18.13 17.20 -18.99
N ASN A 239 -17.24 16.34 -19.48
CA ASN A 239 -17.41 14.90 -19.34
C ASN A 239 -17.24 14.48 -17.88
N PHE A 240 -18.37 14.26 -17.19
CA PHE A 240 -18.44 13.91 -15.77
C PHE A 240 -17.60 12.67 -15.40
N PHE A 241 -17.69 11.59 -16.20
CA PHE A 241 -16.98 10.34 -15.92
C PHE A 241 -15.47 10.52 -16.02
N ARG A 242 -15.01 11.26 -17.04
CA ARG A 242 -13.61 11.66 -17.23
C ARG A 242 -13.08 12.47 -16.05
N LEU A 243 -13.81 13.51 -15.63
CA LEU A 243 -13.41 14.33 -14.48
C LEU A 243 -13.32 13.51 -13.18
N MET A 244 -14.29 12.62 -12.95
CA MET A 244 -14.30 11.72 -11.79
C MET A 244 -13.11 10.77 -11.81
N GLN A 245 -12.78 10.18 -12.97
CA GLN A 245 -11.62 9.33 -13.16
C GLN A 245 -10.32 10.09 -12.87
N TRP A 246 -10.12 11.25 -13.51
CA TRP A 246 -8.91 12.07 -13.37
C TRP A 246 -8.66 12.58 -11.97
N GLU A 247 -9.70 13.01 -11.25
CA GLU A 247 -9.54 13.49 -9.87
C GLU A 247 -9.29 12.32 -8.91
N GLY A 248 -9.93 11.16 -9.13
CA GLY A 248 -9.74 9.94 -8.33
C GLY A 248 -8.45 9.17 -8.61
N GLY A 249 -7.81 9.36 -9.77
CA GLY A 249 -6.61 8.62 -10.16
C GLY A 249 -5.28 9.23 -9.71
N ASN A 250 -4.21 8.43 -9.86
CA ASN A 250 -2.92 8.57 -9.18
C ASN A 250 -1.96 9.63 -9.77
N PHE A 251 -2.46 10.79 -10.22
CA PHE A 251 -1.57 11.87 -10.65
C PHE A 251 -0.88 12.56 -9.46
N THR A 252 0.46 12.65 -9.51
CA THR A 252 1.23 13.51 -8.61
C THR A 252 0.95 14.99 -8.88
N GLU A 253 1.16 15.87 -7.88
CA GLU A 253 0.93 17.32 -8.04
C GLU A 253 1.78 17.91 -9.18
N SER A 254 3.04 17.48 -9.33
CA SER A 254 3.92 17.87 -10.44
C SER A 254 3.35 17.48 -11.81
N GLN A 255 2.84 16.25 -11.94
CA GLN A 255 2.18 15.79 -13.16
C GLN A 255 0.86 16.55 -13.41
N ARG A 256 0.05 16.84 -12.38
CA ARG A 256 -1.17 17.66 -12.55
C ARG A 256 -0.86 19.06 -13.06
N GLN A 257 0.21 19.68 -12.55
CA GLN A 257 0.66 20.99 -13.02
C GLN A 257 1.13 20.92 -14.48
N ARG A 258 1.97 19.94 -14.86
CA ARG A 258 2.40 19.72 -16.26
C ARG A 258 1.21 19.42 -17.19
N LEU A 259 0.22 18.66 -16.74
CA LEU A 259 -1.03 18.33 -17.46
C LEU A 259 -2.06 19.47 -17.51
N SER A 260 -1.81 20.62 -16.88
CA SER A 260 -2.77 21.75 -16.83
C SER A 260 -3.40 22.10 -18.19
N PRO A 261 -2.65 22.20 -19.32
CA PRO A 261 -3.24 22.51 -20.61
C PRO A 261 -4.28 21.49 -21.09
N VAL A 262 -4.12 20.21 -20.70
CA VAL A 262 -5.00 19.09 -21.06
C VAL A 262 -6.21 19.02 -20.13
N PHE A 263 -6.02 19.18 -18.82
CA PHE A 263 -7.14 19.25 -17.88
C PHE A 263 -8.04 20.46 -18.15
N ASP A 264 -7.46 21.60 -18.51
CA ASP A 264 -8.20 22.83 -18.81
C ASP A 264 -9.19 22.66 -19.98
N LEU A 265 -8.98 21.68 -20.88
CA LEU A 265 -9.90 21.36 -21.97
C LEU A 265 -11.30 20.95 -21.50
N GLU A 266 -11.39 20.17 -20.42
CA GLU A 266 -12.65 19.82 -19.74
C GLU A 266 -13.02 20.88 -18.69
N GLY A 267 -12.17 21.87 -18.45
CA GLY A 267 -12.44 23.00 -17.57
C GLY A 267 -13.46 24.00 -18.14
N PRO A 268 -13.91 24.96 -17.30
CA PRO A 268 -14.84 26.01 -17.72
C PRO A 268 -14.19 26.96 -18.72
N ASP A 269 -14.96 27.37 -19.74
CA ASP A 269 -14.52 28.29 -20.80
C ASP A 269 -14.02 29.64 -20.21
N PRO A 270 -12.72 29.96 -20.32
CA PRO A 270 -12.16 31.22 -19.81
C PRO A 270 -12.48 32.41 -20.71
N THR A 271 -13.01 32.21 -21.93
CA THR A 271 -13.28 33.30 -22.87
C THR A 271 -14.57 34.06 -22.58
N GLY A 272 -15.45 33.49 -21.74
CA GLY A 272 -16.76 34.09 -21.42
C GLY A 272 -17.76 34.02 -22.57
N HIS A 273 -17.48 33.28 -23.64
CA HIS A 273 -18.38 33.09 -24.77
C HIS A 273 -19.49 32.04 -24.50
N GLY A 274 -19.44 31.37 -23.35
CA GLY A 274 -20.46 30.44 -22.90
C GLY A 274 -20.33 29.06 -23.55
N PHE A 275 -19.13 28.68 -23.99
CA PHE A 275 -18.91 27.33 -24.51
C PHE A 275 -19.04 26.29 -23.39
N PRO A 276 -19.62 25.10 -23.66
CA PRO A 276 -19.79 24.07 -22.65
C PRO A 276 -18.50 23.52 -22.04
N SER A 277 -17.35 23.72 -22.68
CA SER A 277 -16.03 23.40 -22.14
C SER A 277 -14.96 24.13 -22.96
N LEU A 278 -13.74 24.30 -22.45
CA LEU A 278 -12.67 24.96 -23.23
C LEU A 278 -12.41 24.25 -24.56
N LYS A 279 -12.52 22.91 -24.63
CA LYS A 279 -12.36 22.13 -25.88
C LYS A 279 -13.34 22.48 -27.00
N GLU A 280 -14.47 23.11 -26.67
CA GLU A 280 -15.45 23.57 -27.66
C GLU A 280 -15.19 25.00 -28.14
N SER A 281 -14.38 25.77 -27.40
CA SER A 281 -13.90 27.11 -27.77
C SER A 281 -12.71 27.02 -28.72
N THR A 282 -12.56 27.97 -29.64
CA THR A 282 -11.35 28.07 -30.48
C THR A 282 -10.08 28.42 -29.69
N ALA A 283 -10.22 28.83 -28.42
CA ALA A 283 -9.09 29.13 -27.54
C ALA A 283 -8.29 27.89 -27.12
N CYS A 284 -8.85 26.67 -27.18
CA CYS A 284 -8.11 25.44 -26.82
C CYS A 284 -6.84 25.22 -27.66
N PHE A 285 -6.81 25.71 -28.91
CA PHE A 285 -5.65 25.62 -29.80
C PHE A 285 -4.54 26.62 -29.47
N GLN A 286 -4.73 27.47 -28.46
CA GLN A 286 -3.67 28.32 -27.88
C GLN A 286 -2.92 27.59 -26.76
N SER A 287 -3.61 26.72 -26.00
CA SER A 287 -3.00 25.92 -24.93
C SER A 287 -2.42 24.60 -25.42
N ILE A 288 -2.98 23.99 -26.47
CA ILE A 288 -2.48 22.74 -27.07
C ILE A 288 -2.29 22.87 -28.59
N ARG A 289 -1.15 22.40 -29.07
CA ARG A 289 -0.78 22.39 -30.50
C ARG A 289 -1.35 21.15 -31.18
N ILE A 290 -2.55 21.27 -31.76
CA ILE A 290 -3.16 20.21 -32.58
C ILE A 290 -2.94 20.52 -34.07
N LEU A 291 -2.55 19.53 -34.87
CA LEU A 291 -2.41 19.68 -36.32
C LEU A 291 -3.76 20.07 -36.95
N ASP A 292 -3.73 21.07 -37.84
CA ASP A 292 -4.89 21.65 -38.55
C ASP A 292 -6.08 22.10 -37.67
N ARG A 293 -5.89 22.16 -36.33
CA ARG A 293 -6.95 22.42 -35.34
C ARG A 293 -8.11 21.39 -35.42
N ASP A 294 -7.81 20.14 -35.77
CA ASP A 294 -8.79 19.05 -35.83
C ASP A 294 -9.32 18.70 -34.41
N ARG A 295 -10.62 18.93 -34.16
CA ARG A 295 -11.26 18.61 -32.88
C ARG A 295 -11.28 17.11 -32.57
N SER A 296 -11.22 16.23 -33.57
CA SER A 296 -11.19 14.78 -33.36
C SER A 296 -9.88 14.31 -32.74
N LEU A 297 -8.75 14.96 -33.09
CA LEU A 297 -7.46 14.74 -32.44
C LEU A 297 -7.47 15.17 -30.98
N LEU A 298 -8.18 16.27 -30.66
CA LEU A 298 -8.28 16.77 -29.30
C LEU A 298 -9.11 15.84 -28.39
N GLU A 299 -10.23 15.29 -28.88
CA GLU A 299 -10.95 14.25 -28.14
C GLU A 299 -10.17 12.91 -28.08
N GLY A 300 -9.37 12.61 -29.10
CA GLY A 300 -8.42 11.49 -29.09
C GLY A 300 -7.33 11.64 -28.01
N LEU A 301 -6.78 12.84 -27.85
CA LEU A 301 -5.83 13.18 -26.80
C LEU A 301 -6.43 13.01 -25.40
N LEU A 302 -7.65 13.51 -25.19
CA LEU A 302 -8.38 13.35 -23.93
C LEU A 302 -8.65 11.87 -23.62
N SER A 303 -9.13 11.12 -24.61
CA SER A 303 -9.35 9.67 -24.52
C SER A 303 -8.07 8.87 -24.30
N LEU A 304 -6.90 9.43 -24.62
CA LEU A 304 -5.61 8.83 -24.30
C LEU A 304 -5.18 9.14 -22.87
N LEU A 305 -5.43 10.34 -22.34
CA LEU A 305 -5.22 10.61 -20.91
C LEU A 305 -6.13 9.75 -20.02
N ASP A 306 -7.36 9.48 -20.47
CA ASP A 306 -8.26 8.50 -19.84
C ASP A 306 -7.64 7.09 -19.82
N ALA A 307 -7.02 6.66 -20.93
CA ALA A 307 -6.37 5.36 -21.03
C ALA A 307 -5.07 5.27 -20.21
N VAL A 308 -4.27 6.34 -20.14
CA VAL A 308 -3.04 6.45 -19.34
C VAL A 308 -3.30 6.08 -17.88
N GLN A 309 -4.41 6.54 -17.29
CA GLN A 309 -4.74 6.22 -15.90
C GLN A 309 -5.15 4.77 -15.65
N LEU A 310 -5.51 4.02 -16.69
CA LEU A 310 -5.84 2.60 -16.60
C LEU A 310 -4.59 1.71 -16.71
N VAL A 311 -3.45 2.28 -17.09
CA VAL A 311 -2.16 1.57 -17.11
C VAL A 311 -1.58 1.54 -15.69
N PRO A 312 -1.28 0.36 -15.13
CA PRO A 312 -0.63 0.25 -13.84
C PRO A 312 0.83 0.70 -13.95
N GLY A 313 1.20 1.76 -13.23
CA GLY A 313 2.56 2.31 -13.29
C GLY A 313 2.61 3.82 -13.09
N ARG A 314 3.81 4.39 -13.22
CA ARG A 314 4.01 5.86 -13.19
C ARG A 314 4.48 6.42 -14.53
N HIS A 315 5.18 5.62 -15.33
CA HIS A 315 5.88 6.11 -16.52
C HIS A 315 4.90 6.36 -17.68
N ALA A 316 3.70 5.78 -17.66
CA ALA A 316 2.62 6.07 -18.61
C ALA A 316 2.20 7.55 -18.62
N VAL A 317 2.12 8.17 -17.44
CA VAL A 317 1.80 9.61 -17.30
C VAL A 317 2.95 10.46 -17.80
N ASP A 318 4.18 10.12 -17.45
CA ASP A 318 5.37 10.89 -17.84
C ASP A 318 5.64 10.78 -19.35
N LEU A 319 5.45 9.61 -19.97
CA LEU A 319 5.50 9.41 -21.42
C LEU A 319 4.44 10.25 -22.13
N PHE A 320 3.20 10.25 -21.65
CA PHE A 320 2.13 11.07 -22.23
C PHE A 320 2.45 12.56 -22.14
N ILE A 321 2.96 13.04 -21.00
CA ILE A 321 3.38 14.44 -20.85
C ILE A 321 4.52 14.75 -21.83
N PHE A 322 5.55 13.90 -21.89
CA PHE A 322 6.70 14.10 -22.78
C PHE A 322 6.29 14.17 -24.26
N LEU A 323 5.47 13.22 -24.73
CA LEU A 323 5.08 13.12 -26.13
C LEU A 323 3.96 14.05 -26.56
N CYS A 324 2.96 14.32 -25.70
CA CYS A 324 1.75 15.06 -26.06
C CYS A 324 1.70 16.49 -25.51
N VAL A 325 2.50 16.85 -24.50
CA VAL A 325 2.43 18.17 -23.86
C VAL A 325 3.74 18.96 -24.00
N GLU A 326 4.89 18.32 -23.79
CA GLU A 326 6.20 18.97 -23.84
C GLU A 326 6.83 18.93 -25.25
N ASN A 327 6.33 18.06 -26.13
CA ASN A 327 6.72 17.98 -27.53
C ASN A 327 6.43 19.30 -28.26
N ARG A 328 7.40 19.77 -29.04
CA ARG A 328 7.29 21.03 -29.78
C ARG A 328 6.45 20.92 -31.06
N ASN A 329 6.38 19.71 -31.61
CA ASN A 329 5.63 19.39 -32.82
C ASN A 329 4.12 19.36 -32.52
N PRO A 330 3.26 19.73 -33.48
CA PRO A 330 1.82 19.59 -33.31
C PRO A 330 1.42 18.12 -33.23
N ILE A 331 0.42 17.83 -32.39
CA ILE A 331 -0.16 16.50 -32.23
C ILE A 331 -0.94 16.13 -33.50
N ASP A 332 -0.62 14.97 -34.07
CA ASP A 332 -1.27 14.41 -35.25
C ASP A 332 -1.81 12.98 -34.99
N ARG A 333 -2.37 12.33 -36.02
CA ARG A 333 -2.92 10.97 -35.90
C ARG A 333 -1.83 9.92 -35.63
N ASN A 334 -0.62 10.12 -36.13
CA ASN A 334 0.46 9.14 -36.02
C ASN A 334 1.02 9.14 -34.59
N LEU A 335 1.24 10.33 -34.01
CA LEU A 335 1.67 10.48 -32.63
C LEU A 335 0.66 9.89 -31.64
N LEU A 336 -0.63 10.19 -31.81
CA LEU A 336 -1.67 9.61 -30.94
C LEU A 336 -1.78 8.08 -31.12
N SER A 337 -1.57 7.56 -32.34
CA SER A 337 -1.56 6.12 -32.60
C SER A 337 -0.34 5.43 -31.99
N LEU A 338 0.83 6.06 -32.03
CA LEU A 338 2.05 5.58 -31.35
C LEU A 338 1.87 5.56 -29.83
N VAL A 339 1.39 6.66 -29.24
CA VAL A 339 1.10 6.73 -27.79
C VAL A 339 0.08 5.67 -27.40
N ARG A 340 -0.97 5.46 -28.21
CA ARG A 340 -1.94 4.38 -27.99
C ARG A 340 -1.27 3.00 -28.03
N ALA A 341 -0.50 2.69 -29.08
CA ALA A 341 0.18 1.40 -29.22
C ALA A 341 1.15 1.11 -28.05
N ILE A 342 1.82 2.13 -27.52
CA ILE A 342 2.68 1.99 -26.33
C ILE A 342 1.84 1.74 -25.06
N LEU A 343 0.75 2.49 -24.84
CA LEU A 343 -0.12 2.32 -23.66
C LEU A 343 -0.90 1.00 -23.69
N ASP A 344 -1.27 0.51 -24.88
CA ASP A 344 -1.96 -0.76 -25.08
C ASP A 344 -1.09 -1.98 -24.70
N THR A 345 0.23 -1.81 -24.53
CA THR A 345 1.10 -2.84 -23.90
C THR A 345 0.77 -3.08 -22.42
N ARG A 346 0.20 -2.07 -21.74
CA ARG A 346 -0.10 -2.03 -20.30
C ARG A 346 1.07 -2.40 -19.37
N ASN A 347 2.31 -2.28 -19.86
CA ASN A 347 3.52 -2.70 -19.15
C ASN A 347 4.40 -1.48 -18.83
N ASP A 348 4.49 -1.10 -17.55
CA ASP A 348 5.25 0.09 -17.12
C ASP A 348 6.75 0.00 -17.45
N ASP A 349 7.34 -1.20 -17.53
CA ASP A 349 8.74 -1.39 -17.95
C ASP A 349 8.92 -1.18 -19.47
N CYS A 350 7.94 -1.60 -20.28
CA CYS A 350 7.94 -1.32 -21.72
C CYS A 350 7.75 0.17 -21.97
N ILE A 351 6.88 0.80 -21.19
CA ILE A 351 6.57 2.23 -21.26
C ILE A 351 7.77 3.07 -20.79
N ASP A 352 8.45 2.70 -19.71
CA ASP A 352 9.70 3.34 -19.28
C ASP A 352 10.81 3.13 -20.31
N ALA A 353 10.96 1.93 -20.88
CA ALA A 353 11.95 1.68 -21.93
C ALA A 353 11.71 2.53 -23.19
N MET A 354 10.46 2.67 -23.63
CA MET A 354 10.07 3.55 -24.74
C MET A 354 10.28 5.03 -24.38
N HIS A 355 9.91 5.44 -23.16
CA HIS A 355 10.16 6.80 -22.66
C HIS A 355 11.66 7.10 -22.59
N LEU A 356 12.48 6.16 -22.12
CA LEU A 356 13.93 6.26 -22.04
C LEU A 356 14.56 6.40 -23.42
N TRP A 357 14.13 5.61 -24.41
CA TRP A 357 14.60 5.73 -25.79
C TRP A 357 14.21 7.08 -26.41
N LEU A 358 12.92 7.44 -26.38
CA LEU A 358 12.40 8.67 -26.98
C LEU A 358 12.92 9.95 -26.31
N SER A 359 13.26 9.90 -25.01
CA SER A 359 13.92 11.00 -24.30
C SER A 359 15.43 11.10 -24.56
N ASN A 360 16.10 10.00 -24.93
CA ASN A 360 17.55 9.93 -25.16
C ASN A 360 17.98 9.92 -26.63
N LEU A 361 17.19 10.47 -27.56
CA LEU A 361 17.53 10.57 -28.99
C LEU A 361 18.79 11.43 -29.33
N ARG A 362 19.62 11.80 -28.35
CA ARG A 362 20.87 12.56 -28.52
C ARG A 362 22.07 11.81 -27.98
N GLY A 363 23.06 11.55 -28.85
CA GLY A 363 24.34 10.94 -28.50
C GLY A 363 24.29 9.41 -28.45
N PHE A 364 25.25 8.75 -29.12
CA PHE A 364 25.21 7.30 -29.32
C PHE A 364 25.31 6.49 -28.01
N ASN A 365 26.08 6.94 -27.01
CA ASN A 365 26.27 6.18 -25.77
C ASN A 365 24.97 6.09 -24.93
N ASN A 366 24.15 7.15 -24.90
CA ASN A 366 22.87 7.12 -24.19
C ASN A 366 21.81 6.33 -24.99
N ARG A 367 21.75 6.52 -26.32
CA ARG A 367 20.92 5.70 -27.22
C ARG A 367 21.26 4.22 -27.08
N MET A 368 22.55 3.84 -27.09
CA MET A 368 23.02 2.47 -26.93
C MET A 368 22.54 1.84 -25.61
N VAL A 369 22.65 2.55 -24.48
CA VAL A 369 22.19 2.03 -23.19
C VAL A 369 20.65 1.91 -23.15
N ALA A 370 19.92 2.87 -23.73
CA ALA A 370 18.46 2.80 -23.82
C ALA A 370 18.01 1.61 -24.71
N LEU A 371 18.57 1.47 -25.91
CA LEU A 371 18.30 0.38 -26.84
C LEU A 371 18.66 -0.99 -26.23
N THR A 372 19.81 -1.13 -25.56
CA THR A 372 20.23 -2.39 -24.91
C THR A 372 19.20 -2.86 -23.87
N LYS A 373 18.56 -1.93 -23.15
CA LYS A 373 17.49 -2.23 -22.19
C LYS A 373 16.13 -2.45 -22.87
N MET A 374 15.83 -1.69 -23.91
CA MET A 374 14.52 -1.67 -24.58
C MET A 374 14.31 -2.88 -25.52
N LEU A 375 15.33 -3.30 -26.26
CA LEU A 375 15.22 -4.35 -27.27
C LEU A 375 14.68 -5.70 -26.72
N PRO A 376 15.15 -6.20 -25.55
CA PRO A 376 14.58 -7.41 -24.95
C PRO A 376 13.13 -7.24 -24.51
N VAL A 377 12.77 -6.07 -23.96
CA VAL A 377 11.42 -5.78 -23.47
C VAL A 377 10.42 -5.70 -24.63
N LEU A 378 10.80 -5.04 -25.73
CA LEU A 378 10.00 -4.99 -26.94
C LEU A 378 9.81 -6.35 -27.62
N GLY A 379 10.68 -7.33 -27.37
CA GLY A 379 10.54 -8.70 -27.85
C GLY A 379 9.21 -9.36 -27.47
N SER A 380 8.61 -8.92 -26.37
CA SER A 380 7.32 -9.41 -25.87
C SER A 380 6.09 -8.70 -26.44
N HIS A 381 6.25 -7.68 -27.31
CA HIS A 381 5.16 -6.79 -27.74
C HIS A 381 5.07 -6.62 -29.28
N PRO A 382 4.60 -7.65 -30.03
CA PRO A 382 4.56 -7.64 -31.51
C PRO A 382 3.82 -6.46 -32.15
N SER A 383 2.71 -6.02 -31.57
CA SER A 383 1.96 -4.85 -32.06
C SER A 383 2.78 -3.56 -32.03
N LEU A 384 3.71 -3.42 -31.09
CA LEU A 384 4.62 -2.28 -31.02
C LEU A 384 5.80 -2.47 -31.97
N GLN A 385 6.27 -3.71 -32.18
CA GLN A 385 7.30 -4.04 -33.18
C GLN A 385 6.86 -3.65 -34.60
N GLU A 386 5.58 -3.87 -34.97
CA GLU A 386 5.03 -3.42 -36.26
C GLU A 386 5.04 -1.89 -36.43
N VAL A 387 4.86 -1.14 -35.34
CA VAL A 387 4.76 0.33 -35.37
C VAL A 387 6.12 1.02 -35.35
N VAL A 388 7.09 0.55 -34.55
CA VAL A 388 8.39 1.20 -34.36
C VAL A 388 9.60 0.38 -34.83
N GLY A 389 9.43 -0.86 -35.29
CA GLY A 389 10.53 -1.77 -35.61
C GLY A 389 11.46 -1.29 -36.72
N HIS A 390 10.94 -0.59 -37.74
CA HIS A 390 11.76 0.01 -38.79
C HIS A 390 12.65 1.14 -38.24
N ASP A 391 12.07 2.05 -37.45
CA ASP A 391 12.79 3.19 -36.87
C ASP A 391 13.86 2.72 -35.87
N ILE A 392 13.52 1.73 -35.04
CA ILE A 392 14.48 1.07 -34.13
C ILE A 392 15.58 0.35 -34.90
N GLY A 393 15.26 -0.33 -36.02
CA GLY A 393 16.25 -0.99 -36.87
C GLY A 393 17.28 0.01 -37.41
N SER A 394 16.81 1.15 -37.90
CA SER A 394 17.68 2.26 -38.33
C SER A 394 18.51 2.83 -37.16
N ASP A 395 17.88 3.06 -36.00
CA ASP A 395 18.53 3.59 -34.79
C ASP A 395 19.65 2.66 -34.29
N VAL A 396 19.40 1.35 -34.30
CA VAL A 396 20.35 0.30 -33.92
C VAL A 396 21.57 0.26 -34.82
N VAL A 397 21.39 0.32 -36.14
CA VAL A 397 22.50 0.31 -37.11
C VAL A 397 23.34 1.58 -36.97
N GLU A 398 22.72 2.76 -36.86
CA GLU A 398 23.44 4.04 -36.67
C GLU A 398 24.26 4.04 -35.37
N VAL A 399 23.65 3.63 -34.25
CA VAL A 399 24.28 3.62 -32.93
C VAL A 399 25.42 2.60 -32.85
N MET A 400 25.24 1.40 -33.41
CA MET A 400 26.29 0.39 -33.46
C MET A 400 27.46 0.82 -34.36
N ALA A 401 27.18 1.46 -35.50
CA ALA A 401 28.22 2.00 -36.38
C ALA A 401 29.03 3.13 -35.69
N ALA A 402 28.35 4.05 -34.99
CA ALA A 402 29.00 5.10 -34.21
C ALA A 402 29.86 4.54 -33.07
N ALA A 403 29.34 3.57 -32.31
CA ALA A 403 30.06 2.93 -31.20
C ALA A 403 31.30 2.15 -31.68
N ARG A 404 31.17 1.36 -32.76
CA ARG A 404 32.30 0.64 -33.39
C ARG A 404 33.33 1.60 -33.97
N GLY A 405 32.91 2.73 -34.56
CA GLY A 405 33.81 3.78 -35.02
C GLY A 405 34.67 4.34 -33.89
N GLU A 406 34.03 4.75 -32.80
CA GLU A 406 34.72 5.30 -31.63
C GLU A 406 35.63 4.27 -30.95
N PHE A 407 35.18 3.02 -30.83
CA PHE A 407 35.99 1.93 -30.29
C PHE A 407 37.27 1.67 -31.11
N ASN A 408 37.18 1.68 -32.44
CA ASN A 408 38.36 1.55 -33.31
C ASN A 408 39.30 2.76 -33.22
N ASN A 409 38.79 3.97 -32.98
CA ASN A 409 39.61 5.16 -32.74
C ASN A 409 40.40 5.01 -31.42
N MET A 410 39.71 4.61 -30.35
CA MET A 410 40.32 4.39 -29.03
C MET A 410 41.34 3.22 -29.03
N LEU A 411 41.10 2.14 -29.80
CA LEU A 411 42.04 1.02 -29.97
C LEU A 411 43.45 1.41 -30.46
N SER A 412 43.58 2.57 -31.12
CA SER A 412 44.87 3.12 -31.55
C SER A 412 45.73 3.67 -30.41
N THR A 413 45.11 4.10 -29.29
CA THR A 413 45.80 4.73 -28.15
C THR A 413 45.86 3.81 -26.92
N GLY A 414 44.94 2.87 -26.77
CA GLY A 414 44.89 1.89 -25.67
C GLY A 414 43.83 0.82 -25.92
N ILE A 415 43.59 -0.07 -24.94
CA ILE A 415 42.45 -1.00 -25.00
C ILE A 415 41.31 -0.41 -24.14
N PRO A 416 40.12 -0.10 -24.71
CA PRO A 416 39.08 0.66 -24.00
C PRO A 416 37.98 -0.26 -23.45
N ASP A 417 38.29 -1.01 -22.40
CA ASP A 417 37.48 -2.12 -21.84
C ASP A 417 36.01 -1.76 -21.61
N ASN A 418 35.74 -0.60 -20.98
CA ASN A 418 34.38 -0.14 -20.68
C ASN A 418 33.51 0.10 -21.94
N LEU A 419 34.11 0.44 -23.09
CA LEU A 419 33.38 0.58 -24.34
C LEU A 419 33.25 -0.77 -25.06
N ALA A 420 34.25 -1.65 -24.97
CA ALA A 420 34.18 -3.03 -25.48
C ALA A 420 32.97 -3.78 -24.89
N MET A 421 32.84 -3.74 -23.56
CA MET A 421 31.76 -4.44 -22.84
C MET A 421 30.37 -3.88 -23.16
N LYS A 422 30.24 -2.57 -23.36
CA LYS A 422 28.98 -1.95 -23.80
C LYS A 422 28.59 -2.35 -25.22
N ILE A 423 29.55 -2.39 -26.15
CA ILE A 423 29.33 -2.83 -27.54
C ILE A 423 28.95 -4.31 -27.57
N HIS A 424 29.60 -5.14 -26.74
CA HIS A 424 29.28 -6.57 -26.62
C HIS A 424 27.88 -6.80 -26.04
N ALA A 425 27.51 -6.10 -24.95
CA ALA A 425 26.17 -6.17 -24.37
C ALA A 425 25.08 -5.69 -25.35
N PHE A 426 25.32 -4.59 -26.07
CA PHE A 426 24.39 -4.09 -27.09
C PHE A 426 24.28 -5.06 -28.28
N GLY A 427 25.41 -5.58 -28.76
CA GLY A 427 25.46 -6.59 -29.83
C GLY A 427 24.74 -7.88 -29.47
N SER A 428 24.86 -8.33 -28.22
CA SER A 428 24.13 -9.48 -27.68
C SER A 428 22.62 -9.19 -27.62
N ALA A 429 22.21 -8.05 -27.07
CA ALA A 429 20.80 -7.65 -27.04
C ALA A 429 20.15 -7.59 -28.44
N ILE A 430 20.89 -7.16 -29.47
CA ILE A 430 20.42 -7.20 -30.88
C ILE A 430 20.34 -8.64 -31.41
N LYS A 431 21.36 -9.47 -31.13
CA LYS A 431 21.41 -10.87 -31.55
C LYS A 431 20.26 -11.69 -30.97
N ASP A 432 19.93 -11.45 -29.69
CA ASP A 432 18.86 -12.14 -28.98
C ASP A 432 17.47 -11.62 -29.38
N SER A 433 17.37 -10.36 -29.81
CA SER A 433 16.16 -9.71 -30.31
C SER A 433 15.81 -10.11 -31.75
N THR A 434 15.53 -11.40 -31.95
CA THR A 434 15.22 -12.01 -33.27
C THR A 434 14.08 -11.32 -34.03
N TRP A 435 13.14 -10.68 -33.34
CA TRP A 435 12.06 -9.90 -33.93
C TRP A 435 12.54 -8.70 -34.77
N LEU A 436 13.72 -8.15 -34.46
CA LEU A 436 14.30 -7.02 -35.17
C LEU A 436 15.05 -7.45 -36.44
N HIS A 437 15.43 -8.73 -36.53
CA HIS A 437 16.28 -9.25 -37.62
C HIS A 437 15.70 -9.00 -39.03
N PRO A 438 14.38 -9.08 -39.30
CA PRO A 438 13.81 -8.73 -40.60
C PRO A 438 13.95 -7.26 -41.00
N ALA A 439 14.20 -6.36 -40.05
CA ALA A 439 14.43 -4.93 -40.28
C ALA A 439 15.92 -4.56 -40.34
N LEU A 440 16.82 -5.52 -40.19
CA LEU A 440 18.28 -5.33 -40.19
C LEU A 440 18.91 -5.91 -41.45
N ASP A 441 20.03 -5.31 -41.86
CA ASP A 441 20.81 -5.80 -42.98
C ASP A 441 21.46 -7.18 -42.67
N PRO A 442 21.42 -8.17 -43.58
CA PRO A 442 22.01 -9.49 -43.35
C PRO A 442 23.52 -9.48 -43.06
N ASP A 443 24.29 -8.58 -43.70
CA ASP A 443 25.74 -8.45 -43.45
C ASP A 443 25.99 -7.84 -42.06
N PHE A 444 25.10 -6.95 -41.59
CA PHE A 444 25.15 -6.41 -40.22
C PHE A 444 24.92 -7.51 -39.17
N LEU A 445 23.90 -8.35 -39.38
CA LEU A 445 23.61 -9.51 -38.51
C LEU A 445 24.75 -10.54 -38.53
N GLN A 446 25.30 -10.86 -39.71
CA GLN A 446 26.45 -11.74 -39.82
C GLN A 446 27.67 -11.17 -39.07
N GLY A 447 27.86 -9.85 -39.13
CA GLY A 447 28.86 -9.12 -38.35
C GLY A 447 28.62 -9.06 -36.83
N LEU A 448 27.50 -9.56 -36.31
CA LEU A 448 27.26 -9.77 -34.87
C LEU A 448 27.48 -11.23 -34.44
N GLN A 449 27.42 -12.20 -35.36
CA GLN A 449 27.72 -13.61 -35.04
C GLN A 449 29.20 -13.84 -34.71
N VAL A 450 30.08 -12.93 -35.11
CA VAL A 450 31.53 -12.95 -34.83
C VAL A 450 31.88 -12.49 -33.40
N LEU A 451 30.90 -12.02 -32.61
CA LEU A 451 31.11 -11.65 -31.20
C LEU A 451 31.46 -12.91 -30.35
N PRO A 452 32.64 -12.98 -29.71
CA PRO A 452 33.02 -14.12 -28.88
C PRO A 452 32.26 -14.15 -27.54
N PRO A 453 32.34 -15.27 -26.79
CA PRO A 453 31.88 -15.34 -25.41
C PRO A 453 32.52 -14.25 -24.54
N GLN A 454 31.77 -13.76 -23.56
CA GLN A 454 32.24 -12.71 -22.64
C GLN A 454 33.51 -13.13 -21.89
N GLU A 455 33.58 -14.40 -21.47
CA GLU A 455 34.74 -15.02 -20.82
C GLU A 455 36.00 -14.95 -21.69
N THR A 456 35.89 -15.27 -22.98
CA THR A 456 37.00 -15.19 -23.94
C THR A 456 37.52 -13.77 -24.13
N ILE A 457 36.65 -12.75 -24.02
CA ILE A 457 37.10 -11.35 -24.03
C ILE A 457 37.91 -11.06 -22.77
N ILE A 458 37.44 -11.49 -21.60
CA ILE A 458 38.12 -11.29 -20.32
C ILE A 458 39.50 -11.99 -20.31
N GLU A 459 39.57 -13.27 -20.70
CA GLU A 459 40.82 -14.04 -20.80
C GLU A 459 41.84 -13.41 -21.76
N ILE A 460 41.38 -12.85 -22.88
CA ILE A 460 42.25 -12.20 -23.87
C ILE A 460 42.72 -10.81 -23.38
N LEU A 461 41.87 -10.07 -22.65
CA LEU A 461 42.26 -8.83 -21.99
C LEU A 461 43.30 -9.09 -20.88
N ASP A 462 43.11 -10.12 -20.06
CA ASP A 462 44.04 -10.49 -18.98
C ASP A 462 45.37 -11.01 -19.53
N SER A 463 45.35 -11.94 -20.49
CA SER A 463 46.57 -12.51 -21.09
C SER A 463 47.39 -11.51 -21.91
N SER A 464 46.77 -10.40 -22.36
CA SER A 464 47.48 -9.31 -23.04
C SER A 464 48.52 -8.57 -22.17
N GLN A 465 48.54 -8.83 -20.86
CA GLN A 465 49.45 -8.20 -19.90
C GLN A 465 50.79 -8.97 -19.69
N GLY A 466 51.03 -10.08 -20.41
CA GLY A 466 52.21 -10.95 -20.22
C GLY A 466 53.47 -10.65 -21.08
N PRO A 467 54.67 -11.14 -20.71
CA PRO A 467 55.96 -10.74 -21.32
C PRO A 467 56.29 -11.39 -22.68
N HIS A 468 55.66 -12.53 -23.01
CA HIS A 468 55.67 -13.12 -24.36
C HIS A 468 54.28 -13.03 -25.01
N ALA A 469 53.41 -12.15 -24.50
CA ALA A 469 52.05 -12.00 -25.01
C ALA A 469 52.07 -11.32 -26.40
N PRO A 470 51.31 -11.83 -27.38
CA PRO A 470 51.27 -11.26 -28.72
C PRO A 470 50.27 -10.09 -28.79
N VAL A 471 50.62 -8.96 -28.16
CA VAL A 471 49.75 -7.76 -28.02
C VAL A 471 49.18 -7.27 -29.35
N ASP A 472 49.95 -7.33 -30.44
CA ASP A 472 49.47 -6.94 -31.77
C ASP A 472 48.43 -7.91 -32.35
N LEU A 473 48.55 -9.23 -32.07
CA LEU A 473 47.52 -10.21 -32.43
C LEU A 473 46.26 -10.01 -31.59
N VAL A 474 46.38 -9.62 -30.32
CA VAL A 474 45.24 -9.26 -29.45
C VAL A 474 44.52 -8.01 -29.96
N LYS A 475 45.23 -6.93 -30.32
CA LYS A 475 44.60 -5.73 -30.91
C LYS A 475 43.93 -6.01 -32.25
N GLN A 476 44.54 -6.85 -33.09
CA GLN A 476 43.93 -7.29 -34.35
C GLN A 476 42.67 -8.12 -34.11
N TYR A 477 42.70 -9.04 -33.13
CA TYR A 477 41.54 -9.83 -32.71
C TYR A 477 40.40 -8.93 -32.21
N LEU A 478 40.65 -8.02 -31.26
CA LEU A 478 39.63 -7.12 -30.71
C LEU A 478 39.05 -6.14 -31.76
N SER A 479 39.88 -5.63 -32.68
CA SER A 479 39.41 -4.80 -33.79
C SER A 479 38.57 -5.60 -34.80
N ALA A 480 38.85 -6.89 -34.99
CA ALA A 480 38.04 -7.77 -35.81
C ALA A 480 36.69 -8.09 -35.15
N VAL A 481 36.69 -8.58 -33.91
CA VAL A 481 35.49 -9.14 -33.26
C VAL A 481 34.57 -8.09 -32.63
N ILE A 482 35.13 -7.09 -31.93
CA ILE A 482 34.33 -6.00 -31.32
C ILE A 482 34.24 -4.79 -32.26
N GLY A 483 35.38 -4.40 -32.83
CA GLY A 483 35.47 -3.27 -33.76
C GLY A 483 34.83 -3.51 -35.14
N GLY A 484 34.47 -4.75 -35.48
CA GLY A 484 33.78 -5.08 -36.73
C GLY A 484 34.64 -4.96 -38.00
N ARG A 485 35.97 -4.97 -37.89
CA ARG A 485 36.84 -5.08 -39.07
C ARG A 485 36.87 -6.52 -39.59
N ARG A 486 36.99 -6.73 -40.90
CA ARG A 486 37.15 -8.09 -41.46
C ARG A 486 38.58 -8.61 -41.18
N GLY A 487 38.68 -9.78 -40.55
CA GLY A 487 39.95 -10.47 -40.23
C GLY A 487 39.71 -11.89 -39.72
N ASP A 488 40.75 -12.74 -39.74
CA ASP A 488 40.68 -14.15 -39.30
C ASP A 488 40.82 -14.28 -37.77
N ALA A 489 39.72 -14.04 -37.06
CA ALA A 489 39.69 -14.13 -35.60
C ALA A 489 40.03 -15.54 -35.07
N THR A 490 39.68 -16.59 -35.82
CA THR A 490 39.92 -18.00 -35.49
C THR A 490 41.39 -18.39 -35.60
N GLY A 491 42.05 -18.08 -36.71
CA GLY A 491 43.48 -18.34 -36.90
C GLY A 491 44.35 -17.52 -35.95
N LEU A 492 43.94 -16.28 -35.63
CA LEU A 492 44.56 -15.48 -34.57
C LEU A 492 44.47 -16.18 -33.21
N LEU A 493 43.29 -16.65 -32.80
CA LEU A 493 43.09 -17.33 -31.51
C LEU A 493 43.89 -18.65 -31.41
N SER A 494 43.85 -19.50 -32.43
CA SER A 494 44.59 -20.78 -32.43
C SER A 494 46.11 -20.58 -32.43
N SER A 495 46.62 -19.52 -33.09
CA SER A 495 48.05 -19.21 -33.11
C SER A 495 48.57 -18.70 -31.77
N ILE A 496 47.73 -17.96 -31.03
CA ILE A 496 47.98 -17.53 -29.65
C ILE A 496 48.10 -18.75 -28.71
N GLN A 497 47.30 -19.80 -28.93
CA GLN A 497 47.29 -21.01 -28.09
C GLN A 497 48.39 -22.03 -28.45
N GLY A 498 48.54 -22.39 -29.73
CA GLY A 498 49.44 -23.48 -30.17
C GLY A 498 50.94 -23.19 -29.99
N SER A 499 51.33 -21.92 -30.01
CA SER A 499 52.74 -21.51 -29.79
C SER A 499 53.24 -21.75 -28.36
N ILE A 500 52.33 -22.05 -27.41
CA ILE A 500 52.63 -22.16 -25.99
C ILE A 500 53.09 -23.58 -25.58
N SER A 501 52.85 -24.64 -26.39
CA SER A 501 52.97 -26.04 -25.92
C SER A 501 54.08 -26.94 -26.50
N PHE A 502 54.43 -26.88 -27.80
CA PHE A 502 55.17 -27.99 -28.44
C PHE A 502 56.71 -27.93 -28.43
N TYR A 503 57.34 -26.75 -28.38
CA TYR A 503 58.78 -26.58 -28.69
C TYR A 503 59.76 -26.96 -27.56
N GLY A 504 59.68 -28.21 -27.06
CA GLY A 504 60.49 -28.70 -25.94
C GLY A 504 61.50 -29.84 -26.20
N ARG A 505 61.31 -30.72 -27.21
CA ARG A 505 61.99 -32.06 -27.32
C ARG A 505 62.22 -32.54 -28.78
N GLY A 506 62.94 -33.66 -29.02
CA GLY A 506 63.25 -34.20 -30.37
C GLY A 506 63.68 -35.69 -30.40
N ILE A 507 63.48 -36.41 -31.54
CA ILE A 507 63.33 -37.90 -31.57
C ILE A 507 63.72 -38.60 -32.93
N HIS A 508 63.39 -39.89 -33.17
CA HIS A 508 64.13 -40.88 -34.00
C HIS A 508 63.42 -41.45 -35.29
N PRO A 509 64.15 -41.89 -36.36
CA PRO A 509 63.64 -42.12 -37.73
C PRO A 509 62.68 -43.28 -38.06
N ASP A 510 62.97 -44.59 -37.90
CA ASP A 510 62.22 -45.65 -38.66
C ASP A 510 60.69 -45.71 -38.38
N ARG A 511 60.37 -45.57 -37.10
CA ARG A 511 59.14 -45.21 -36.38
C ARG A 511 58.34 -44.05 -37.03
N ALA A 512 58.97 -43.26 -37.91
CA ALA A 512 58.33 -42.29 -38.79
C ALA A 512 57.51 -42.93 -39.93
N SER A 513 57.74 -44.18 -40.33
CA SER A 513 56.98 -44.85 -41.41
C SER A 513 55.57 -45.24 -40.97
N LEU A 514 55.43 -45.75 -39.75
CA LEU A 514 54.13 -46.00 -39.13
C LEU A 514 53.42 -44.70 -38.78
N ALA A 515 54.16 -43.69 -38.29
CA ALA A 515 53.62 -42.34 -38.17
C ALA A 515 53.11 -41.81 -39.52
N THR A 516 53.83 -42.03 -40.62
CA THR A 516 53.39 -41.66 -41.97
C THR A 516 52.14 -42.43 -42.40
N ALA A 517 52.03 -43.72 -42.09
CA ALA A 517 50.82 -44.50 -42.37
C ALA A 517 49.60 -43.97 -41.60
N ILE A 518 49.80 -43.57 -40.34
CA ILE A 518 48.76 -42.97 -39.48
C ILE A 518 48.43 -41.54 -39.92
N GLY A 519 49.42 -40.75 -40.34
CA GLY A 519 49.24 -39.41 -40.90
C GLY A 519 48.64 -39.39 -42.31
N ASN A 520 48.65 -40.53 -43.01
CA ASN A 520 47.94 -40.72 -44.28
C ASN A 520 46.47 -41.14 -44.10
N LEU A 521 46.07 -41.55 -42.89
CA LEU A 521 44.66 -41.72 -42.54
C LEU A 521 44.09 -40.33 -42.27
N GLY A 522 43.55 -39.68 -43.31
CA GLY A 522 43.22 -38.25 -43.31
C GLY A 522 42.17 -37.78 -42.29
N PHE A 523 41.52 -38.71 -41.58
CA PHE A 523 40.60 -38.47 -40.46
C PHE A 523 41.28 -38.56 -39.08
N ILE A 524 42.53 -39.03 -38.99
CA ILE A 524 43.27 -39.11 -37.73
C ILE A 524 43.89 -37.74 -37.43
N ASN A 525 43.44 -37.16 -36.32
CA ASN A 525 43.85 -35.82 -35.93
C ASN A 525 45.35 -35.74 -35.63
N VAL A 526 45.89 -34.51 -35.68
CA VAL A 526 47.33 -34.26 -35.51
C VAL A 526 47.84 -34.77 -34.16
N GLU A 527 46.99 -34.84 -33.12
CA GLU A 527 47.34 -35.32 -31.77
C GLU A 527 47.40 -36.84 -31.62
N VAL A 528 46.44 -37.61 -32.13
CA VAL A 528 46.56 -39.07 -32.16
C VAL A 528 47.72 -39.43 -33.08
N HIS A 529 47.90 -38.73 -34.19
CA HIS A 529 49.12 -38.83 -35.00
C HIS A 529 50.38 -38.42 -34.21
N GLN A 530 50.34 -37.45 -33.28
CA GLN A 530 51.47 -37.03 -32.44
C GLN A 530 51.76 -38.02 -31.30
N ALA A 531 50.75 -38.53 -30.62
CA ALA A 531 50.85 -39.50 -29.52
C ALA A 531 51.20 -40.89 -30.05
N CYS A 532 50.66 -41.26 -31.22
CA CYS A 532 51.24 -42.32 -32.03
C CYS A 532 52.70 -41.98 -32.34
N ARG A 533 53.05 -40.84 -32.97
CA ARG A 533 54.46 -40.49 -33.27
C ARG A 533 55.40 -40.65 -32.07
N GLU A 534 55.04 -40.08 -30.92
CA GLU A 534 55.77 -40.15 -29.66
C GLU A 534 55.88 -41.59 -29.16
N ARG A 535 54.76 -42.31 -29.04
CA ARG A 535 54.79 -43.67 -28.49
C ARG A 535 55.35 -44.72 -29.43
N ILE A 536 55.18 -44.52 -30.72
CA ILE A 536 55.81 -45.32 -31.76
C ILE A 536 57.33 -45.29 -31.56
N LEU A 537 57.92 -44.34 -30.82
CA LEU A 537 59.34 -44.36 -30.49
C LEU A 537 59.75 -45.37 -29.40
N ASP A 538 58.80 -46.02 -28.74
CA ASP A 538 59.03 -46.99 -27.65
C ASP A 538 58.48 -48.41 -27.89
N GLU A 539 57.66 -48.64 -28.92
CA GLU A 539 56.86 -49.88 -29.08
C GLU A 539 57.54 -51.03 -29.87
N ASP A 540 57.04 -52.28 -29.74
CA ASP A 540 57.53 -53.52 -30.39
C ASP A 540 57.23 -53.63 -31.91
N ILE A 541 58.17 -54.20 -32.66
CA ILE A 541 58.16 -54.27 -34.13
C ILE A 541 57.22 -55.33 -34.72
N TYR A 542 56.80 -56.35 -33.95
CA TYR A 542 55.84 -57.36 -34.42
C TYR A 542 54.40 -56.86 -34.28
N MET A 543 54.07 -56.20 -33.16
CA MET A 543 52.79 -55.49 -32.99
C MET A 543 52.58 -54.44 -34.10
N VAL A 544 53.63 -53.68 -34.43
CA VAL A 544 53.66 -52.70 -35.54
C VAL A 544 53.30 -53.32 -36.91
N ARG A 545 53.49 -54.62 -37.12
CA ARG A 545 53.10 -55.33 -38.36
C ARG A 545 51.66 -55.86 -38.35
N ASP A 546 51.18 -56.41 -37.24
CA ASP A 546 49.79 -56.89 -37.12
C ASP A 546 48.78 -55.76 -37.37
N LEU A 547 49.04 -54.61 -36.76
CA LEU A 547 48.19 -53.43 -36.87
C LEU A 547 48.19 -52.83 -38.27
N LEU A 548 49.31 -52.91 -39.00
CA LEU A 548 49.40 -52.46 -40.39
C LEU A 548 48.47 -53.25 -41.34
N ALA A 549 48.00 -54.44 -40.96
CA ALA A 549 47.12 -55.28 -41.79
C ALA A 549 45.63 -54.93 -41.60
N VAL A 550 45.13 -54.87 -40.36
CA VAL A 550 43.71 -54.51 -40.07
C VAL A 550 43.39 -53.08 -40.54
N THR A 551 44.33 -52.15 -40.34
CA THR A 551 44.24 -50.72 -40.70
C THR A 551 44.20 -50.47 -42.23
N ARG A 552 44.27 -51.52 -43.07
CA ARG A 552 44.14 -51.43 -44.55
C ARG A 552 42.79 -51.90 -45.10
N SER A 553 41.86 -52.40 -44.27
CA SER A 553 40.72 -53.24 -44.74
C SER A 553 39.30 -52.69 -44.57
N ASP A 554 39.11 -51.71 -43.68
CA ASP A 554 37.95 -50.81 -43.53
C ASP A 554 36.51 -51.35 -43.87
N SER A 555 35.80 -51.95 -42.89
CA SER A 555 34.37 -52.29 -42.97
C SER A 555 33.69 -52.44 -41.60
N ASN A 556 32.35 -52.29 -41.48
CA ASN A 556 31.64 -52.39 -40.18
C ASN A 556 31.81 -53.77 -39.49
N ASN A 557 31.77 -54.86 -40.26
CA ASN A 557 32.05 -56.19 -39.71
C ASN A 557 33.56 -56.36 -39.41
N SER A 558 34.45 -55.72 -40.19
CA SER A 558 35.89 -55.64 -39.86
C SER A 558 36.12 -54.89 -38.55
N CYS A 559 35.31 -53.89 -38.19
CA CYS A 559 35.39 -53.19 -36.92
C CYS A 559 34.99 -54.09 -35.73
N VAL A 560 33.87 -54.82 -35.83
CA VAL A 560 33.48 -55.84 -34.84
C VAL A 560 34.57 -56.92 -34.69
N ALA A 561 35.22 -57.30 -35.79
CA ALA A 561 36.32 -58.26 -35.79
C ALA A 561 37.63 -57.70 -35.21
N PHE A 562 38.00 -56.45 -35.50
CA PHE A 562 39.20 -55.78 -34.99
C PHE A 562 39.06 -55.51 -33.47
N ALA A 563 37.86 -55.14 -33.03
CA ALA A 563 37.48 -55.20 -31.62
C ALA A 563 37.76 -56.60 -31.03
N ARG A 564 37.09 -57.65 -31.51
CA ARG A 564 37.29 -59.01 -30.97
C ARG A 564 38.75 -59.52 -31.02
N LEU A 565 39.57 -59.05 -31.97
CA LEU A 565 40.99 -59.36 -32.07
C LEU A 565 41.79 -58.81 -30.88
N LEU A 566 41.64 -57.53 -30.55
CA LEU A 566 42.32 -56.94 -29.40
C LEU A 566 41.79 -57.53 -28.07
N CYS A 567 40.52 -57.92 -28.01
CA CYS A 567 39.87 -58.48 -26.82
C CYS A 567 40.50 -59.82 -26.42
N ARG A 568 40.75 -60.67 -27.42
CA ARG A 568 41.45 -61.94 -27.28
C ARG A 568 42.92 -61.75 -26.91
N ARG A 569 43.58 -60.70 -27.42
CA ARG A 569 44.97 -60.37 -27.05
C ARG A 569 45.07 -59.94 -25.59
N MET A 570 44.17 -59.07 -25.13
CA MET A 570 44.10 -58.56 -23.76
C MET A 570 43.76 -59.65 -22.72
N THR A 571 42.98 -60.67 -23.11
CA THR A 571 42.73 -61.86 -22.27
C THR A 571 43.87 -62.89 -22.28
N MET A 572 44.87 -62.74 -23.15
CA MET A 572 46.07 -63.61 -23.20
C MET A 572 47.35 -62.94 -22.66
N GLN A 573 47.52 -61.63 -22.80
CA GLN A 573 48.67 -60.88 -22.27
C GLN A 573 48.24 -59.49 -21.73
N PRO A 574 48.81 -59.00 -20.61
CA PRO A 574 48.11 -57.99 -19.79
C PRO A 574 48.16 -56.54 -20.26
N THR A 575 49.02 -56.16 -21.23
CA THR A 575 49.20 -54.76 -21.63
C THR A 575 49.24 -54.60 -23.15
N VAL A 576 48.23 -53.94 -23.71
CA VAL A 576 48.18 -53.43 -25.08
C VAL A 576 48.41 -51.93 -25.01
N HIS A 577 49.26 -51.36 -25.87
CA HIS A 577 49.59 -49.95 -25.76
C HIS A 577 48.49 -49.02 -26.29
N ASP A 578 48.22 -47.94 -25.55
CA ASP A 578 47.10 -47.02 -25.75
C ASP A 578 46.96 -46.40 -27.14
N CYS A 579 48.07 -45.98 -27.78
CA CYS A 579 48.05 -45.46 -29.14
C CYS A 579 47.40 -46.42 -30.16
N TRP A 580 47.30 -47.71 -29.84
CA TRP A 580 46.71 -48.73 -30.70
C TRP A 580 45.23 -48.97 -30.49
N LEU A 581 44.73 -48.89 -29.25
CA LEU A 581 43.29 -48.86 -29.10
C LEU A 581 42.75 -47.46 -29.50
N SER A 582 43.54 -46.37 -29.40
CA SER A 582 43.23 -45.06 -30.03
C SER A 582 43.06 -45.17 -31.55
N LEU A 583 43.89 -45.98 -32.21
CA LEU A 583 43.77 -46.25 -33.66
C LEU A 583 42.51 -47.07 -34.00
N LEU A 584 42.20 -48.13 -33.23
CA LEU A 584 40.94 -48.86 -33.36
C LEU A 584 39.73 -47.92 -33.14
N LEU A 585 39.81 -47.02 -32.16
CA LEU A 585 38.77 -46.04 -31.89
C LEU A 585 38.59 -45.07 -33.06
N CYS A 586 39.66 -44.53 -33.66
CA CYS A 586 39.56 -43.67 -34.83
C CYS A 586 38.85 -44.35 -36.02
N ILE A 587 39.06 -45.67 -36.22
CA ILE A 587 38.41 -46.45 -37.28
C ILE A 587 36.94 -46.76 -36.95
N LEU A 588 36.62 -47.01 -35.68
CA LEU A 588 35.23 -47.13 -35.24
C LEU A 588 34.50 -45.78 -35.40
N LEU A 589 35.18 -44.67 -35.09
CA LEU A 589 34.68 -43.28 -35.16
C LEU A 589 34.30 -42.86 -36.58
N GLU A 590 35.08 -43.24 -37.58
CA GLU A 590 34.76 -43.03 -39.01
C GLU A 590 33.44 -43.73 -39.42
N ARG A 591 33.00 -44.72 -38.63
CA ARG A 591 31.79 -45.54 -38.82
C ARG A 591 30.74 -45.34 -37.72
N ARG A 592 30.83 -44.24 -36.95
CA ARG A 592 29.97 -43.96 -35.80
C ARG A 592 28.48 -43.79 -36.15
N ASP A 593 28.19 -43.33 -37.37
CA ASP A 593 26.86 -42.86 -37.75
C ASP A 593 25.86 -44.00 -38.06
N ASP A 594 26.34 -45.21 -38.38
CA ASP A 594 25.49 -46.37 -38.73
C ASP A 594 25.62 -47.58 -37.77
N ILE A 595 26.81 -47.85 -37.23
CA ILE A 595 27.13 -49.09 -36.49
C ILE A 595 26.23 -49.36 -35.26
N LEU A 596 25.85 -48.32 -34.52
CA LEU A 596 25.03 -48.46 -33.31
C LEU A 596 23.53 -48.55 -33.62
N VAL A 597 23.03 -47.72 -34.55
CA VAL A 597 21.62 -47.71 -34.94
C VAL A 597 21.26 -49.05 -35.56
N TRP A 598 22.10 -49.54 -36.47
CA TRP A 598 22.01 -50.87 -37.06
C TRP A 598 21.96 -51.97 -36.00
N SER A 599 22.82 -51.92 -34.97
CA SER A 599 22.88 -52.97 -33.96
C SER A 599 21.71 -52.96 -32.96
N ALA A 600 20.97 -51.87 -32.75
CA ALA A 600 19.76 -51.89 -31.91
C ALA A 600 18.46 -52.19 -32.67
N GLU A 601 18.47 -52.04 -33.99
CA GLU A 601 17.31 -52.34 -34.85
C GLU A 601 17.34 -53.79 -35.35
N GLU A 602 18.52 -54.36 -35.60
CA GLU A 602 18.69 -55.71 -36.15
C GLU A 602 19.07 -56.80 -35.11
N LEU A 603 19.52 -56.44 -33.90
CA LEU A 603 19.84 -57.43 -32.85
C LEU A 603 18.69 -57.63 -31.84
N PRO A 604 18.32 -58.88 -31.53
CA PRO A 604 17.49 -59.20 -30.37
C PRO A 604 18.11 -58.73 -29.04
N VAL A 605 17.26 -58.46 -28.05
CA VAL A 605 17.64 -57.90 -26.73
C VAL A 605 18.79 -58.66 -26.07
N ASP A 606 18.82 -60.00 -26.17
CA ASP A 606 19.88 -60.84 -25.61
C ASP A 606 21.21 -60.76 -26.38
N GLN A 607 21.19 -60.65 -27.70
CA GLN A 607 22.40 -60.51 -28.53
C GLN A 607 23.02 -59.11 -28.42
N TRP A 608 22.18 -58.09 -28.28
CA TRP A 608 22.60 -56.72 -27.97
C TRP A 608 23.52 -56.69 -26.73
N PHE A 609 23.08 -57.29 -25.62
CA PHE A 609 23.88 -57.35 -24.38
C PHE A 609 25.23 -58.08 -24.52
N GLN A 610 25.41 -58.97 -25.50
CA GLN A 610 26.70 -59.64 -25.74
C GLN A 610 27.68 -58.76 -26.51
N TRP A 611 27.23 -58.06 -27.56
CA TRP A 611 28.06 -57.10 -28.32
C TRP A 611 28.57 -55.96 -27.41
N VAL A 612 27.66 -55.46 -26.58
CA VAL A 612 27.91 -54.59 -25.43
C VAL A 612 29.00 -55.16 -24.51
N GLY A 613 28.96 -56.46 -24.18
CA GLY A 613 29.97 -57.12 -23.35
C GLY A 613 31.37 -57.25 -23.99
N ASP A 614 31.44 -57.52 -25.31
CA ASP A 614 32.71 -57.61 -26.04
C ASP A 614 33.46 -56.26 -25.99
N LEU A 615 32.76 -55.15 -26.27
CA LEU A 615 33.32 -53.79 -26.17
C LEU A 615 33.68 -53.40 -24.73
N ARG A 616 32.87 -53.80 -23.74
CA ARG A 616 33.18 -53.66 -22.30
C ARG A 616 34.31 -54.58 -21.80
N THR A 617 34.91 -55.41 -22.66
CA THR A 617 36.11 -56.18 -22.31
C THR A 617 37.37 -55.60 -22.94
N LEU A 618 37.21 -54.81 -24.01
CA LEU A 618 38.24 -54.15 -24.81
C LEU A 618 38.62 -52.77 -24.34
N PHE A 619 37.59 -52.04 -23.96
CA PHE A 619 37.65 -50.76 -23.33
C PHE A 619 37.05 -50.98 -21.92
N PRO A 620 37.59 -51.93 -21.12
CA PRO A 620 36.93 -52.41 -19.91
C PRO A 620 36.87 -51.32 -18.84
N HIS A 621 37.85 -50.44 -18.90
CA HIS A 621 37.88 -49.11 -18.33
C HIS A 621 38.37 -48.25 -19.50
N SER A 622 37.64 -47.19 -19.86
CA SER A 622 38.07 -46.24 -20.89
C SER A 622 39.14 -45.32 -20.29
N ASP A 623 40.32 -45.89 -20.01
CA ASP A 623 41.38 -45.20 -19.29
C ASP A 623 42.13 -44.26 -20.25
N GLY A 624 41.69 -43.00 -20.22
CA GLY A 624 42.32 -41.86 -20.87
C GLY A 624 42.16 -41.82 -22.39
N HIS A 625 43.03 -42.54 -23.10
CA HIS A 625 43.31 -42.26 -24.51
C HIS A 625 42.25 -42.79 -25.50
N ILE A 626 41.26 -43.54 -25.01
CA ILE A 626 40.52 -44.50 -25.83
C ILE A 626 39.12 -44.76 -25.27
N SER A 627 38.16 -43.94 -25.66
CA SER A 627 36.78 -44.07 -25.23
C SER A 627 35.83 -44.40 -26.39
N VAL A 628 35.22 -45.58 -26.35
CA VAL A 628 34.10 -45.95 -27.24
C VAL A 628 32.78 -45.19 -26.95
N THR A 629 32.83 -44.18 -26.08
CA THR A 629 31.76 -43.19 -25.89
C THR A 629 31.34 -42.52 -27.20
N ASP A 630 32.26 -42.32 -28.14
CA ASP A 630 31.99 -41.60 -29.37
C ASP A 630 31.25 -42.46 -30.41
N LEU A 631 31.06 -43.74 -30.08
CA LEU A 631 30.19 -44.73 -30.71
C LEU A 631 28.90 -44.91 -29.90
N ASN A 632 28.67 -44.04 -28.90
CA ASN A 632 27.60 -44.10 -27.92
C ASN A 632 27.61 -45.35 -26.99
N PHE A 633 28.76 -46.00 -26.80
CA PHE A 633 28.97 -47.05 -25.77
C PHE A 633 29.58 -46.47 -24.49
N THR A 634 28.79 -45.70 -23.74
CA THR A 634 29.27 -45.00 -22.52
C THR A 634 29.18 -45.91 -21.27
N PRO A 635 29.99 -45.71 -20.22
CA PRO A 635 29.82 -46.40 -18.93
C PRO A 635 28.41 -46.23 -18.35
N ARG A 636 27.82 -45.05 -18.50
CA ARG A 636 26.45 -44.74 -18.07
C ARG A 636 25.40 -45.45 -18.93
N LYS A 637 25.62 -45.64 -20.24
CA LYS A 637 24.83 -46.57 -21.09
C LYS A 637 24.97 -48.01 -20.62
N TYR A 638 26.18 -48.45 -20.29
CA TYR A 638 26.44 -49.79 -19.79
C TYR A 638 25.71 -50.07 -18.47
N GLU A 639 25.79 -49.14 -17.51
CA GLU A 639 25.05 -49.17 -16.24
C GLU A 639 23.54 -49.06 -16.46
N TRP A 640 23.10 -48.20 -17.37
CA TRP A 640 21.70 -48.03 -17.76
C TRP A 640 21.11 -49.30 -18.36
N TRP A 641 21.82 -49.95 -19.28
CA TRP A 641 21.40 -51.22 -19.85
C TRP A 641 21.41 -52.32 -18.77
N ASP A 642 22.39 -52.35 -17.85
CA ASP A 642 22.41 -53.25 -16.69
C ASP A 642 21.33 -52.94 -15.63
N LEU A 643 20.81 -51.71 -15.59
CA LEU A 643 19.70 -51.26 -14.74
C LEU A 643 18.35 -51.64 -15.37
N LEU A 644 18.15 -51.34 -16.65
CA LEU A 644 16.98 -51.76 -17.43
C LEU A 644 16.82 -53.29 -17.42
N ARG A 645 17.93 -54.03 -17.48
CA ARG A 645 17.97 -55.49 -17.34
C ARG A 645 17.38 -56.00 -16.02
N ARG A 646 17.28 -55.17 -14.97
CA ARG A 646 16.63 -55.48 -13.68
C ARG A 646 15.12 -55.18 -13.70
N TYR A 647 14.68 -54.20 -14.47
CA TYR A 647 13.28 -53.73 -14.53
C TYR A 647 12.42 -54.39 -15.62
N GLY A 648 12.73 -55.62 -16.03
CA GLY A 648 12.05 -56.30 -17.15
C GLY A 648 10.51 -56.37 -17.04
N ARG A 649 9.94 -56.33 -15.83
CA ARG A 649 8.48 -56.29 -15.59
C ARG A 649 7.88 -54.90 -15.81
N ALA A 650 8.45 -53.85 -15.22
CA ALA A 650 8.05 -52.46 -15.49
C ALA A 650 8.19 -52.11 -16.98
N ILE A 651 9.25 -52.56 -17.66
CA ILE A 651 9.43 -52.36 -19.11
C ILE A 651 8.32 -53.05 -19.91
N ALA A 652 7.93 -54.28 -19.56
CA ALA A 652 6.80 -54.97 -20.19
C ALA A 652 5.44 -54.30 -19.89
N LYS A 653 5.23 -53.72 -18.69
CA LYS A 653 4.04 -52.92 -18.37
C LYS A 653 4.01 -51.63 -19.21
N LEU A 654 5.14 -50.95 -19.35
CA LEU A 654 5.31 -49.75 -20.17
C LEU A 654 4.99 -50.04 -21.65
N GLU A 655 5.48 -51.16 -22.19
CA GLU A 655 5.14 -51.67 -23.52
C GLU A 655 3.64 -52.01 -23.67
N SER A 656 2.98 -52.45 -22.59
CA SER A 656 1.53 -52.71 -22.60
C SER A 656 0.67 -51.43 -22.61
N LEU A 657 1.17 -50.34 -22.00
CA LEU A 657 0.53 -49.02 -22.06
C LEU A 657 0.72 -48.37 -23.44
N TYR A 658 1.90 -48.56 -24.06
CA TYR A 658 2.23 -48.12 -25.42
C TYR A 658 1.86 -49.15 -26.49
N LYS A 659 0.58 -49.20 -26.90
CA LYS A 659 0.00 -50.14 -27.88
C LYS A 659 0.89 -50.49 -29.11
N ARG A 660 1.73 -51.53 -28.99
CA ARG A 660 2.34 -52.42 -30.01
C ARG A 660 2.99 -51.87 -31.31
N ARG A 661 3.07 -50.55 -31.55
CA ARG A 661 3.74 -49.98 -32.73
C ARG A 661 4.66 -48.78 -32.46
N ALA A 662 4.79 -48.34 -31.22
CA ALA A 662 5.81 -47.37 -30.82
C ALA A 662 7.07 -48.12 -30.40
N ASN A 663 8.17 -47.97 -31.14
CA ASN A 663 9.45 -48.57 -30.79
C ASN A 663 9.98 -47.95 -29.47
N LEU A 664 10.39 -48.79 -28.50
CA LEU A 664 11.07 -48.38 -27.27
C LEU A 664 12.51 -47.86 -27.51
N ARG A 665 12.86 -47.45 -28.74
CA ARG A 665 14.11 -46.80 -29.14
C ARG A 665 14.55 -45.69 -28.17
N TRP A 666 13.59 -44.95 -27.62
CA TRP A 666 13.85 -43.94 -26.59
C TRP A 666 14.43 -44.55 -25.31
N LEU A 667 13.88 -45.66 -24.81
CA LEU A 667 14.33 -46.34 -23.60
C LEU A 667 15.75 -46.92 -23.75
N TRP A 668 16.08 -47.50 -24.89
CA TRP A 668 17.42 -48.06 -25.15
C TRP A 668 18.51 -46.99 -25.28
N PHE A 669 18.18 -45.86 -25.89
CA PHE A 669 19.15 -44.82 -26.25
C PHE A 669 19.15 -43.58 -25.34
N GLN A 670 18.30 -43.49 -24.33
CA GLN A 670 18.19 -42.29 -23.49
C GLN A 670 18.26 -42.68 -22.00
N GLU A 671 19.32 -42.24 -21.33
CA GLU A 671 19.67 -42.61 -19.96
C GLU A 671 19.10 -41.59 -18.96
N PHE A 672 17.83 -41.74 -18.59
CA PHE A 672 17.17 -40.79 -17.70
C PHE A 672 17.33 -41.17 -16.23
N SER A 673 17.88 -40.25 -15.44
CA SER A 673 18.03 -40.34 -13.97
C SER A 673 16.72 -40.61 -13.24
N ASP A 674 15.61 -40.13 -13.79
CA ASP A 674 14.30 -40.08 -13.15
C ASP A 674 13.34 -41.14 -13.70
N ILE A 675 13.70 -41.86 -14.77
CA ILE A 675 12.95 -43.06 -15.19
C ILE A 675 12.93 -44.14 -14.10
N PRO A 676 13.98 -44.38 -13.29
CA PRO A 676 13.87 -45.20 -12.09
C PRO A 676 12.67 -44.84 -11.20
N VAL A 677 12.34 -43.55 -11.02
CA VAL A 677 11.14 -43.13 -10.25
C VAL A 677 9.85 -43.62 -10.93
N LEU A 678 9.78 -43.53 -12.26
CA LEU A 678 8.66 -44.05 -13.07
C LEU A 678 8.60 -45.59 -13.06
N LEU A 679 9.73 -46.28 -13.20
CA LEU A 679 9.82 -47.74 -13.20
C LEU A 679 9.51 -48.30 -11.81
N ASP A 680 10.01 -47.71 -10.73
CA ASP A 680 9.69 -48.08 -9.35
C ASP A 680 8.20 -47.88 -9.07
N LEU A 681 7.62 -46.75 -9.49
CA LEU A 681 6.18 -46.48 -9.40
C LEU A 681 5.35 -47.55 -10.13
N LEU A 682 5.81 -48.00 -11.30
CA LEU A 682 5.16 -49.04 -12.10
C LEU A 682 5.46 -50.48 -11.63
N GLU A 683 6.57 -50.73 -10.93
CA GLU A 683 6.93 -52.02 -10.34
C GLU A 683 6.15 -52.28 -9.03
N ARG A 684 5.64 -51.23 -8.36
CA ARG A 684 4.79 -51.34 -7.14
C ARG A 684 3.69 -52.41 -7.33
N PRO A 685 3.54 -53.38 -6.40
CA PRO A 685 2.57 -54.46 -6.53
C PRO A 685 1.11 -54.04 -6.31
N SER A 686 0.86 -52.85 -5.75
CA SER A 686 -0.44 -52.49 -5.14
C SER A 686 -1.41 -51.69 -6.03
N GLY A 687 -1.01 -51.23 -7.21
CA GLY A 687 -1.89 -50.65 -8.24
C GLY A 687 -2.65 -49.34 -7.94
N ARG A 688 -2.64 -48.81 -6.72
CA ARG A 688 -3.31 -47.55 -6.36
C ARG A 688 -2.37 -46.35 -6.48
N LEU A 689 -2.51 -45.62 -7.59
CA LEU A 689 -1.91 -44.30 -7.82
C LEU A 689 -2.78 -43.19 -7.19
N SER A 690 -2.15 -42.19 -6.58
CA SER A 690 -2.80 -41.00 -6.02
C SER A 690 -3.54 -40.18 -7.09
N ALA A 691 -4.34 -39.18 -6.69
CA ALA A 691 -5.00 -38.30 -7.65
C ALA A 691 -3.97 -37.50 -8.49
N GLY A 692 -2.96 -36.91 -7.83
CA GLY A 692 -1.86 -36.19 -8.48
C GLY A 692 -0.96 -37.10 -9.33
N GLU A 693 -0.60 -38.29 -8.85
CA GLU A 693 0.20 -39.27 -9.62
C GLU A 693 -0.51 -39.67 -10.93
N ARG A 694 -1.83 -39.91 -10.89
CA ARG A 694 -2.63 -40.21 -12.10
C ARG A 694 -2.75 -39.03 -13.05
N PHE A 695 -2.91 -37.82 -12.51
CA PHE A 695 -3.01 -36.60 -13.31
C PHE A 695 -1.70 -36.36 -14.08
N ILE A 696 -0.54 -36.42 -13.40
CA ILE A 696 0.78 -36.27 -14.03
C ILE A 696 1.05 -37.36 -15.08
N LEU A 697 0.78 -38.64 -14.77
CA LEU A 697 1.02 -39.75 -15.70
C LEU A 697 0.18 -39.68 -17.00
N SER A 698 -0.93 -38.93 -16.99
CA SER A 698 -1.79 -38.79 -18.18
C SER A 698 -1.12 -38.05 -19.35
N TYR A 699 -0.04 -37.30 -19.09
CA TYR A 699 0.72 -36.54 -20.08
C TYR A 699 1.87 -37.34 -20.75
N LEU A 700 2.13 -38.58 -20.34
CA LEU A 700 3.29 -39.36 -20.82
C LEU A 700 3.25 -39.60 -22.35
N SER A 701 4.21 -39.04 -23.08
CA SER A 701 4.37 -39.14 -24.55
C SER A 701 5.83 -39.49 -24.92
N PRO A 702 6.15 -39.98 -26.14
CA PRO A 702 7.48 -40.52 -26.46
C PRO A 702 8.54 -39.42 -26.73
N THR A 703 8.20 -38.15 -26.53
CA THR A 703 9.14 -37.02 -26.61
C THR A 703 9.93 -36.86 -25.31
N ILE A 704 11.26 -36.83 -25.44
CA ILE A 704 12.25 -36.64 -24.37
C ILE A 704 11.81 -35.62 -23.31
N TYR A 705 11.39 -34.44 -23.76
CA TYR A 705 11.00 -33.32 -22.90
C TYR A 705 9.84 -33.70 -21.95
N VAL A 706 8.80 -34.34 -22.47
CA VAL A 706 7.60 -34.68 -21.70
C VAL A 706 7.85 -35.86 -20.77
N ILE A 707 8.64 -36.85 -21.18
CA ILE A 707 9.06 -37.96 -20.29
C ILE A 707 9.80 -37.40 -19.08
N ARG A 708 10.74 -36.47 -19.32
CA ARG A 708 11.53 -35.82 -18.26
C ARG A 708 10.61 -35.08 -17.29
N LEU A 709 9.76 -34.18 -17.78
CA LEU A 709 8.82 -33.40 -16.96
C LEU A 709 7.85 -34.27 -16.14
N VAL A 710 7.36 -35.38 -16.70
CA VAL A 710 6.51 -36.34 -15.98
C VAL A 710 7.28 -36.99 -14.83
N CYS A 711 8.49 -37.47 -15.07
CA CYS A 711 9.32 -38.11 -14.03
C CYS A 711 9.77 -37.11 -12.95
N GLU A 712 10.21 -35.92 -13.34
CA GLU A 712 10.59 -34.83 -12.44
C GLU A 712 9.40 -34.38 -11.57
N SER A 713 8.20 -34.22 -12.16
CA SER A 713 6.99 -33.83 -11.43
C SER A 713 6.52 -34.89 -10.43
N LEU A 714 6.61 -36.18 -10.80
CA LEU A 714 6.33 -37.30 -9.89
C LEU A 714 7.36 -37.37 -8.75
N GLY A 715 8.64 -37.19 -9.07
CA GLY A 715 9.73 -37.17 -8.09
C GLY A 715 9.61 -36.00 -7.11
N ALA A 716 9.24 -34.82 -7.60
CA ALA A 716 8.99 -33.65 -6.78
C ALA A 716 7.77 -33.83 -5.89
N LEU A 717 6.63 -34.28 -6.41
CA LEU A 717 5.42 -34.55 -5.62
C LEU A 717 5.66 -35.59 -4.51
N ALA A 718 6.49 -36.61 -4.78
CA ALA A 718 6.86 -37.61 -3.77
C ALA A 718 7.73 -37.02 -2.64
N ARG A 719 8.58 -36.04 -2.94
CA ARG A 719 9.50 -35.38 -1.99
C ARG A 719 8.94 -34.09 -1.35
N ALA A 720 7.85 -33.56 -1.88
CA ALA A 720 7.26 -32.29 -1.42
C ALA A 720 6.90 -32.33 0.07
N SER A 721 7.16 -31.22 0.76
CA SER A 721 6.74 -30.99 2.15
C SER A 721 5.21 -30.96 2.26
N ASP A 722 4.66 -30.97 3.48
CA ASP A 722 3.20 -30.87 3.64
C ASP A 722 2.65 -29.56 3.05
N THR A 723 3.34 -28.43 3.27
CA THR A 723 3.05 -27.14 2.61
C THR A 723 3.22 -27.20 1.10
N GLY A 724 4.25 -27.90 0.61
CA GLY A 724 4.47 -28.14 -0.82
C GLY A 724 3.33 -28.94 -1.45
N ARG A 725 2.86 -29.99 -0.78
CA ARG A 725 1.71 -30.80 -1.23
C ARG A 725 0.44 -29.99 -1.30
N ILE A 726 0.17 -29.14 -0.31
CA ILE A 726 -0.96 -28.19 -0.35
C ILE A 726 -0.84 -27.24 -1.54
N ALA A 727 0.36 -26.72 -1.84
CA ALA A 727 0.57 -25.87 -3.01
C ALA A 727 0.29 -26.63 -4.32
N PHE A 728 0.83 -27.84 -4.49
CA PHE A 728 0.55 -28.73 -5.63
C PHE A 728 -0.96 -29.01 -5.77
N GLU A 729 -1.65 -29.40 -4.70
CA GLU A 729 -3.09 -29.70 -4.69
C GLU A 729 -3.95 -28.47 -4.99
N SER A 730 -3.58 -27.29 -4.48
CA SER A 730 -4.26 -26.04 -4.80
C SER A 730 -4.18 -25.71 -6.30
N VAL A 731 -3.02 -25.94 -6.92
CA VAL A 731 -2.82 -25.70 -8.35
C VAL A 731 -3.54 -26.78 -9.19
N PHE A 732 -3.48 -28.06 -8.81
CA PHE A 732 -4.26 -29.11 -9.49
C PHE A 732 -5.76 -28.79 -9.47
N THR A 733 -6.29 -28.39 -8.32
CA THR A 733 -7.72 -28.07 -8.14
C THR A 733 -8.12 -26.87 -8.99
N ARG A 734 -7.34 -25.79 -8.94
CA ARG A 734 -7.63 -24.56 -9.71
C ARG A 734 -7.41 -24.74 -11.22
N TYR A 735 -6.43 -25.54 -11.65
CA TYR A 735 -6.25 -25.90 -13.06
C TYR A 735 -7.43 -26.71 -13.61
N GLN A 736 -7.99 -27.64 -12.81
CA GLN A 736 -9.20 -28.39 -13.18
C GLN A 736 -10.47 -27.52 -13.20
N GLN A 737 -10.45 -26.36 -12.54
CA GLN A 737 -11.54 -25.36 -12.53
C GLN A 737 -11.40 -24.30 -13.65
N ILE A 738 -10.39 -24.37 -14.53
CA ILE A 738 -10.25 -23.40 -15.63
C ILE A 738 -11.53 -23.42 -16.50
N ASN A 739 -12.12 -22.23 -16.71
CA ASN A 739 -13.44 -21.98 -17.31
C ASN A 739 -14.67 -22.24 -16.41
N GLN A 740 -14.50 -22.43 -15.10
CA GLN A 740 -15.58 -22.49 -14.11
C GLN A 740 -15.47 -21.30 -13.14
N GLU A 741 -16.61 -20.75 -12.71
CA GLU A 741 -16.72 -19.65 -11.72
C GLU A 741 -15.90 -18.37 -12.03
N GLY A 742 -15.44 -18.19 -13.27
CA GLY A 742 -14.59 -17.06 -13.68
C GLY A 742 -13.09 -17.28 -13.44
N TRP A 743 -12.66 -18.48 -13.00
CA TRP A 743 -11.25 -18.81 -12.82
C TRP A 743 -10.58 -19.12 -14.18
N SER A 744 -9.49 -18.42 -14.49
CA SER A 744 -8.77 -18.52 -15.75
C SER A 744 -7.46 -19.31 -15.64
N GLU A 745 -6.90 -19.69 -16.79
CA GLU A 745 -5.56 -20.27 -16.85
C GLU A 745 -4.51 -19.31 -16.27
N ALA A 746 -4.59 -18.02 -16.62
CA ALA A 746 -3.66 -17.01 -16.13
C ALA A 746 -3.81 -16.73 -14.61
N ALA A 747 -5.01 -16.89 -14.03
CA ALA A 747 -5.19 -16.90 -12.57
C ALA A 747 -4.51 -18.13 -11.92
N THR A 748 -4.44 -19.25 -12.62
CA THR A 748 -3.67 -20.45 -12.18
C THR A 748 -2.17 -20.21 -12.29
N GLN A 749 -1.70 -19.53 -13.34
CA GLN A 749 -0.30 -19.07 -13.48
C GLN A 749 0.06 -18.09 -12.34
N ALA A 750 -0.83 -17.15 -12.00
CA ALA A 750 -0.68 -16.22 -10.88
C ALA A 750 -0.53 -16.94 -9.53
N LEU A 751 -1.39 -17.92 -9.27
CA LEU A 751 -1.33 -18.75 -8.07
C LEU A 751 -0.02 -19.56 -8.01
N MET A 752 0.41 -20.14 -9.12
CA MET A 752 1.66 -20.90 -9.23
C MET A 752 2.89 -20.03 -8.92
N VAL A 753 2.98 -18.84 -9.52
CA VAL A 753 4.07 -17.89 -9.27
C VAL A 753 4.04 -17.36 -7.83
N SER A 754 2.85 -17.09 -7.28
CA SER A 754 2.68 -16.65 -5.89
C SER A 754 3.19 -17.71 -4.89
N TRP A 755 2.84 -18.99 -5.11
CA TRP A 755 3.37 -20.09 -4.30
C TRP A 755 4.90 -20.20 -4.42
N ARG A 756 5.45 -20.11 -5.62
CA ARG A 756 6.92 -20.17 -5.83
C ARG A 756 7.66 -19.00 -5.17
N GLN A 757 7.01 -17.86 -4.95
CA GLN A 757 7.56 -16.73 -4.19
C GLN A 757 7.36 -16.87 -2.67
N SER A 758 6.54 -17.82 -2.20
CA SER A 758 6.28 -17.99 -0.77
C SER A 758 7.53 -18.42 0.00
N ILE A 759 7.84 -17.70 1.08
CA ILE A 759 8.94 -18.02 2.00
C ILE A 759 8.75 -19.36 2.72
N SER A 760 7.52 -19.85 2.84
CA SER A 760 7.19 -21.12 3.51
C SER A 760 7.50 -22.37 2.68
N LEU A 761 7.65 -22.25 1.36
CA LEU A 761 8.08 -23.35 0.51
C LEU A 761 9.60 -23.49 0.52
N ASN A 762 10.09 -24.71 0.70
CA ASN A 762 11.52 -25.00 0.55
C ASN A 762 11.94 -24.98 -0.93
N SER A 763 13.25 -25.06 -1.21
CA SER A 763 13.77 -25.05 -2.58
C SER A 763 13.21 -26.18 -3.45
N SER A 764 13.09 -27.40 -2.90
CA SER A 764 12.54 -28.57 -3.63
C SER A 764 11.05 -28.42 -3.94
N ASP A 765 10.27 -27.75 -3.09
CA ASP A 765 8.85 -27.49 -3.35
C ASP A 765 8.70 -26.46 -4.50
N ARG A 766 9.49 -25.39 -4.48
CA ARG A 766 9.48 -24.33 -5.52
C ARG A 766 9.98 -24.82 -6.89
N GLU A 767 10.95 -25.72 -6.88
CA GLU A 767 11.46 -26.42 -8.06
C GLU A 767 10.40 -27.39 -8.60
N GLY A 768 9.75 -28.17 -7.73
CA GLY A 768 8.65 -29.05 -8.10
C GLY A 768 7.47 -28.34 -8.77
N LEU A 769 7.09 -27.17 -8.25
CA LEU A 769 6.05 -26.33 -8.85
C LEU A 769 6.47 -25.74 -10.20
N LEU A 770 7.77 -25.48 -10.42
CA LEU A 770 8.28 -25.06 -11.73
C LEU A 770 8.13 -26.21 -12.76
N THR A 771 8.61 -27.41 -12.43
CA THR A 771 8.45 -28.59 -13.30
C THR A 771 6.97 -28.86 -13.61
N LEU A 772 6.09 -28.74 -12.60
CA LEU A 772 4.66 -28.89 -12.82
C LEU A 772 4.10 -27.80 -13.74
N SER A 773 4.57 -26.54 -13.65
CA SER A 773 4.12 -25.48 -14.55
C SER A 773 4.50 -25.76 -16.00
N GLU A 774 5.73 -26.23 -16.25
CA GLU A 774 6.18 -26.66 -17.58
C GLU A 774 5.35 -27.85 -18.11
N LEU A 775 5.04 -28.84 -17.26
CA LEU A 775 4.22 -30.00 -17.64
C LEU A 775 2.79 -29.61 -18.05
N LEU A 776 2.21 -28.62 -17.37
CA LEU A 776 0.85 -28.14 -17.63
C LEU A 776 0.76 -27.06 -18.72
N GLY A 777 1.89 -26.68 -19.33
CA GLY A 777 1.96 -25.58 -20.31
C GLY A 777 1.74 -24.18 -19.71
N LEU A 778 1.78 -24.06 -18.38
CA LEU A 778 1.55 -22.82 -17.66
C LEU A 778 2.77 -21.90 -17.77
N GLY A 779 2.60 -20.75 -18.41
CA GLY A 779 3.68 -19.80 -18.65
C GLY A 779 4.26 -19.20 -17.36
N PRO A 780 5.53 -18.77 -17.36
CA PRO A 780 6.15 -18.07 -16.23
C PRO A 780 5.67 -16.60 -16.12
N SER A 781 5.11 -16.05 -17.20
CA SER A 781 4.50 -14.72 -17.23
C SER A 781 3.12 -14.76 -16.59
N VAL A 782 2.90 -13.92 -15.59
CA VAL A 782 1.55 -13.68 -15.04
C VAL A 782 1.01 -12.39 -15.63
N ASP A 783 -0.21 -12.42 -16.16
CA ASP A 783 -0.89 -11.21 -16.62
C ASP A 783 -1.57 -10.47 -15.45
N GLY A 784 -1.81 -9.16 -15.65
CA GLY A 784 -2.45 -8.33 -14.63
C GLY A 784 -3.88 -8.77 -14.30
N ASP A 785 -4.61 -9.30 -15.28
CA ASP A 785 -5.97 -9.82 -15.10
C ASP A 785 -5.98 -11.13 -14.32
N GLY A 786 -5.04 -12.06 -14.55
CA GLY A 786 -4.84 -13.27 -13.75
C GLY A 786 -4.41 -12.96 -12.32
N ILE A 787 -3.51 -11.99 -12.10
CA ILE A 787 -3.22 -11.48 -10.75
C ILE A 787 -4.48 -10.88 -10.13
N SER A 788 -5.23 -10.07 -10.86
CA SER A 788 -6.44 -9.41 -10.36
C SER A 788 -7.55 -10.42 -10.02
N VAL A 789 -7.81 -11.40 -10.88
CA VAL A 789 -8.78 -12.49 -10.68
C VAL A 789 -8.33 -13.40 -9.54
N ALA A 790 -7.07 -13.84 -9.51
CA ALA A 790 -6.55 -14.65 -8.41
C ALA A 790 -6.61 -13.86 -7.10
N ARG A 791 -6.15 -12.60 -7.07
CA ARG A 791 -6.20 -11.74 -5.88
C ARG A 791 -7.63 -11.46 -5.42
N GLN A 792 -8.54 -11.10 -6.32
CA GLN A 792 -9.92 -10.79 -5.97
C GLN A 792 -10.67 -12.05 -5.55
N SER A 793 -10.45 -13.20 -6.20
CA SER A 793 -11.02 -14.48 -5.80
C SER A 793 -10.42 -14.95 -4.46
N LEU A 794 -9.12 -14.80 -4.22
CA LEU A 794 -8.49 -15.17 -2.94
C LEU A 794 -8.88 -14.20 -1.81
N ILE A 795 -9.00 -12.89 -2.07
CA ILE A 795 -9.53 -11.93 -1.10
C ILE A 795 -11.01 -12.20 -0.84
N SER A 796 -11.80 -12.54 -1.86
CA SER A 796 -13.21 -12.90 -1.71
C SER A 796 -13.38 -14.23 -0.97
N ASP A 797 -12.55 -15.23 -1.26
CA ASP A 797 -12.51 -16.52 -0.55
C ASP A 797 -12.06 -16.32 0.90
N HIS A 798 -11.04 -15.52 1.15
CA HIS A 798 -10.56 -15.20 2.50
C HIS A 798 -11.58 -14.35 3.28
N ALA A 799 -12.19 -13.35 2.66
CA ALA A 799 -13.25 -12.55 3.27
C ALA A 799 -14.52 -13.38 3.51
N ARG A 800 -14.86 -14.32 2.62
CA ARG A 800 -15.94 -15.29 2.79
C ARG A 800 -15.61 -16.27 3.92
N VAL A 801 -14.40 -16.80 4.00
CA VAL A 801 -13.95 -17.68 5.09
C VAL A 801 -13.94 -16.91 6.42
N ILE A 802 -13.50 -15.64 6.45
CA ILE A 802 -13.57 -14.79 7.65
C ILE A 802 -15.03 -14.46 8.01
N ALA A 803 -15.90 -14.17 7.04
CA ALA A 803 -17.31 -13.92 7.29
C ALA A 803 -18.01 -15.18 7.81
N MET A 804 -17.79 -16.33 7.16
CA MET A 804 -18.25 -17.64 7.63
C MET A 804 -17.66 -18.00 8.98
N ALA A 805 -16.41 -17.66 9.29
CA ALA A 805 -15.81 -17.89 10.61
C ALA A 805 -16.42 -16.96 11.69
N ARG A 806 -16.73 -15.70 11.35
CA ARG A 806 -17.47 -14.79 12.23
C ARG A 806 -18.90 -15.26 12.46
N GLU A 807 -19.59 -15.69 11.40
CA GLU A 807 -20.95 -16.23 11.47
C GLU A 807 -20.98 -17.55 12.20
N LEU A 808 -20.01 -18.45 11.98
CA LEU A 808 -19.86 -19.71 12.71
C LEU A 808 -19.51 -19.46 14.17
N GLU A 809 -18.63 -18.51 14.51
CA GLU A 809 -18.29 -18.23 15.91
C GLU A 809 -19.43 -17.51 16.63
N ASP A 810 -20.08 -16.52 16.01
CA ASP A 810 -21.27 -15.86 16.57
C ASP A 810 -22.45 -16.86 16.67
N MET A 811 -22.63 -17.75 15.70
CA MET A 811 -23.60 -18.84 15.78
C MET A 811 -23.22 -19.88 16.84
N ARG A 812 -21.93 -20.22 17.00
CA ARG A 812 -21.44 -21.11 18.07
C ARG A 812 -21.67 -20.49 19.43
N LEU A 813 -21.38 -19.21 19.62
CA LEU A 813 -21.63 -18.46 20.85
C LEU A 813 -23.14 -18.35 21.15
N ARG A 814 -23.99 -18.10 20.14
CA ARG A 814 -25.46 -18.07 20.29
C ARG A 814 -26.04 -19.44 20.62
N LEU A 815 -25.70 -20.48 19.85
CA LEU A 815 -26.15 -21.87 20.05
C LEU A 815 -25.65 -22.50 21.37
N ARG A 816 -24.65 -21.88 22.00
CA ARG A 816 -24.08 -22.29 23.30
C ARG A 816 -24.62 -21.48 24.47
N ASN A 817 -25.27 -20.33 24.21
CA ASN A 817 -26.04 -19.57 25.18
C ASN A 817 -27.51 -20.04 25.27
N ASP A 818 -28.02 -20.71 24.23
CA ASP A 818 -29.23 -21.55 24.33
C ASP A 818 -28.85 -22.92 24.93
N ASP A 819 -29.62 -23.40 25.91
CA ASP A 819 -29.36 -24.63 26.71
C ASP A 819 -29.37 -25.97 25.90
N SER A 820 -29.48 -25.89 24.57
CA SER A 820 -29.69 -27.04 23.68
C SER A 820 -28.39 -27.68 23.19
N SER A 821 -27.63 -28.28 24.12
CA SER A 821 -26.38 -29.03 23.88
C SER A 821 -26.44 -30.14 22.80
N THR A 822 -27.63 -30.52 22.33
CA THR A 822 -27.85 -31.47 21.23
C THR A 822 -27.69 -30.86 19.84
N LEU A 823 -27.95 -29.56 19.66
CA LEU A 823 -27.98 -28.94 18.33
C LEU A 823 -26.58 -28.84 17.68
N PRO A 824 -25.51 -28.39 18.38
CA PRO A 824 -24.17 -28.30 17.80
C PRO A 824 -23.64 -29.66 17.31
N ARG A 825 -23.84 -30.72 18.11
CA ARG A 825 -23.52 -32.12 17.73
C ARG A 825 -24.27 -32.59 16.49
N THR A 826 -25.52 -32.19 16.33
CA THR A 826 -26.35 -32.59 15.18
C THR A 826 -25.92 -31.88 13.89
N LEU A 827 -25.33 -30.69 14.01
CA LEU A 827 -24.81 -29.89 12.89
C LEU A 827 -23.36 -30.26 12.50
N GLY A 828 -22.72 -31.20 13.21
CA GLY A 828 -21.33 -31.58 12.94
C GLY A 828 -20.30 -30.50 13.26
N VAL A 829 -20.68 -29.48 14.04
CA VAL A 829 -19.71 -28.54 14.63
C VAL A 829 -18.89 -29.34 15.63
N GLU A 830 -17.58 -29.41 15.41
CA GLU A 830 -16.64 -30.05 16.35
C GLU A 830 -16.62 -29.24 17.66
N ASP A 831 -17.48 -29.63 18.58
CA ASP A 831 -17.38 -29.23 19.98
C ASP A 831 -16.14 -29.93 20.54
N GLY A 832 -15.00 -29.23 20.49
CA GLY A 832 -13.63 -29.71 20.76
C GLY A 832 -13.38 -30.12 22.21
N ARG A 833 -14.25 -30.95 22.77
CA ARG A 833 -14.15 -31.50 24.13
C ARG A 833 -14.13 -33.03 24.11
N PRO A 834 -12.95 -33.64 24.01
CA PRO A 834 -12.71 -34.90 24.71
C PRO A 834 -12.72 -34.61 26.22
N ASP A 835 -13.86 -34.86 26.85
CA ASP A 835 -14.18 -34.66 28.27
C ASP A 835 -14.14 -33.21 28.79
N ALA A 836 -15.21 -32.82 29.50
CA ALA A 836 -15.20 -31.56 30.25
C ALA A 836 -14.31 -31.69 31.48
N ASP A 837 -13.21 -30.94 31.51
CA ASP A 837 -12.28 -30.93 32.65
C ASP A 837 -12.99 -30.39 33.91
N PRO A 838 -13.14 -31.19 34.99
CA PRO A 838 -13.78 -30.73 36.22
C PRO A 838 -12.98 -29.65 36.96
N GLU A 839 -11.73 -29.35 36.55
CA GLU A 839 -10.98 -28.19 37.05
C GLU A 839 -11.37 -26.86 36.35
N ILE A 840 -12.14 -26.87 35.25
CA ILE A 840 -12.65 -25.65 34.59
C ILE A 840 -14.05 -25.28 35.15
N PRO A 841 -14.25 -24.09 35.74
CA PRO A 841 -15.57 -23.66 36.22
C PRO A 841 -16.59 -23.54 35.08
N ASP A 842 -17.85 -23.94 35.31
CA ASP A 842 -18.92 -23.95 34.29
C ASP A 842 -19.04 -22.62 33.52
N ARG A 843 -18.96 -21.50 34.25
CA ARG A 843 -19.00 -20.12 33.71
C ARG A 843 -17.89 -19.81 32.72
N LEU A 844 -16.71 -20.42 32.89
CA LEU A 844 -15.55 -20.25 32.04
C LEU A 844 -15.48 -21.28 30.92
N SER A 845 -16.30 -22.32 30.97
CA SER A 845 -16.19 -23.45 30.05
C SER A 845 -16.38 -23.04 28.58
N SER A 846 -17.05 -21.90 28.31
CA SER A 846 -17.19 -21.35 26.96
C SER A 846 -15.93 -20.67 26.40
N VAL A 847 -15.07 -20.16 27.28
CA VAL A 847 -13.93 -19.26 26.98
C VAL A 847 -12.58 -19.79 27.45
N VAL A 848 -12.55 -20.97 28.08
CA VAL A 848 -11.34 -21.64 28.56
C VAL A 848 -11.26 -23.07 28.02
N GLU A 849 -10.09 -23.41 27.48
CA GLU A 849 -9.75 -24.72 26.95
C GLU A 849 -8.60 -25.35 27.75
N ARG A 850 -8.55 -26.69 27.82
CA ARG A 850 -7.48 -27.42 28.52
C ARG A 850 -6.42 -27.89 27.52
N LEU A 851 -5.21 -27.33 27.61
CA LEU A 851 -4.06 -27.72 26.78
C LEU A 851 -3.29 -28.93 27.32
N GLY A 852 -3.39 -29.20 28.63
CA GLY A 852 -2.61 -30.27 29.26
C GLY A 852 -2.93 -30.47 30.75
N PRO A 853 -2.17 -31.29 31.48
CA PRO A 853 -2.34 -31.45 32.93
C PRO A 853 -2.07 -30.13 33.65
N LYS A 854 -3.11 -29.50 34.20
CA LYS A 854 -3.04 -28.16 34.82
C LYS A 854 -2.49 -27.07 33.89
N GLN A 855 -2.85 -27.15 32.61
CA GLN A 855 -2.53 -26.16 31.59
C GLN A 855 -3.79 -25.80 30.82
N TRP A 856 -4.08 -24.51 30.73
CA TRP A 856 -5.30 -23.99 30.13
C TRP A 856 -5.02 -22.77 29.25
N GLU A 857 -5.87 -22.54 28.25
CA GLU A 857 -5.90 -21.33 27.43
C GLU A 857 -7.20 -20.58 27.69
N MET A 858 -7.13 -19.26 27.87
CA MET A 858 -8.28 -18.37 28.02
C MET A 858 -8.38 -17.41 26.82
N CYS A 859 -9.57 -17.25 26.27
CA CYS A 859 -9.85 -16.41 25.11
C CYS A 859 -10.62 -15.14 25.51
N PHE A 860 -10.14 -13.96 25.08
CA PHE A 860 -10.83 -12.68 25.31
C PHE A 860 -11.05 -11.91 23.98
N PRO A 861 -12.29 -11.54 23.63
CA PRO A 861 -12.58 -10.81 22.40
C PRO A 861 -12.26 -9.31 22.50
N LEU A 862 -11.46 -8.81 21.54
CA LEU A 862 -11.03 -7.40 21.46
C LEU A 862 -11.90 -6.54 20.52
N THR A 863 -13.09 -7.02 20.16
CA THR A 863 -14.03 -6.38 19.21
C THR A 863 -14.76 -5.17 19.78
N HIS A 864 -14.76 -4.99 21.09
CA HIS A 864 -15.40 -3.88 21.80
C HIS A 864 -14.53 -2.61 21.88
N LEU A 865 -13.27 -2.67 21.44
CA LEU A 865 -12.32 -1.55 21.48
C LEU A 865 -12.42 -0.74 20.19
N ASP A 866 -12.65 0.56 20.30
CA ASP A 866 -12.63 1.48 19.15
C ASP A 866 -11.20 1.70 18.61
N HIS A 867 -11.09 2.23 17.38
CA HIS A 867 -9.79 2.38 16.71
C HIS A 867 -8.77 3.20 17.53
N PRO A 868 -9.12 4.35 18.14
CA PRO A 868 -8.16 5.10 18.97
C PRO A 868 -7.77 4.38 20.26
N SER A 869 -8.67 3.63 20.91
CA SER A 869 -8.29 2.75 22.03
C SER A 869 -7.33 1.66 21.56
N ARG A 870 -7.57 1.05 20.39
CA ARG A 870 -6.68 0.04 19.80
C ARG A 870 -5.28 0.60 19.50
N GLN A 871 -5.19 1.80 18.92
CA GLN A 871 -3.93 2.51 18.70
C GLN A 871 -3.21 2.82 20.03
N GLY A 872 -3.91 3.37 21.02
CA GLY A 872 -3.35 3.67 22.35
C GLY A 872 -2.84 2.44 23.10
N LEU A 873 -3.40 1.27 22.81
CA LEU A 873 -2.99 -0.04 23.36
C LEU A 873 -1.91 -0.76 22.52
N GLY A 874 -1.53 -0.20 21.37
CA GLY A 874 -0.61 -0.80 20.41
C GLY A 874 -1.12 -2.11 19.79
N LEU A 875 -2.43 -2.20 19.54
CA LEU A 875 -3.06 -3.29 18.83
C LEU A 875 -3.01 -3.03 17.32
N ASP A 876 -2.65 -4.04 16.54
CA ASP A 876 -2.85 -4.00 15.09
C ASP A 876 -4.35 -4.12 14.76
N ASP A 877 -4.78 -3.52 13.66
CA ASP A 877 -6.14 -3.59 13.15
C ASP A 877 -6.58 -5.01 12.79
N ALA A 878 -5.65 -5.95 12.62
CA ALA A 878 -5.96 -7.37 12.40
C ALA A 878 -6.22 -8.18 13.69
N SER A 879 -5.70 -7.78 14.86
CA SER A 879 -5.85 -8.55 16.11
C SER A 879 -7.32 -8.64 16.57
N ARG A 880 -7.86 -9.85 16.77
CA ARG A 880 -9.28 -10.09 17.15
C ARG A 880 -9.43 -10.64 18.55
N LEU A 881 -8.58 -11.58 18.92
CA LEU A 881 -8.59 -12.23 20.22
C LEU A 881 -7.28 -11.95 20.95
N LEU A 882 -7.36 -11.89 22.27
CA LEU A 882 -6.24 -12.08 23.19
C LEU A 882 -6.33 -13.52 23.72
N LEU A 883 -5.23 -14.26 23.60
CA LEU A 883 -5.08 -15.60 24.13
C LEU A 883 -4.13 -15.57 25.33
N VAL A 884 -4.53 -16.20 26.44
CA VAL A 884 -3.75 -16.30 27.68
C VAL A 884 -3.59 -17.77 28.04
N ARG A 885 -2.41 -18.35 27.82
CA ARG A 885 -2.08 -19.70 28.29
C ARG A 885 -1.55 -19.62 29.71
N ILE A 886 -1.95 -20.53 30.58
CA ILE A 886 -1.55 -20.58 32.00
C ILE A 886 -1.29 -22.01 32.46
N SER A 887 -0.27 -22.19 33.31
CA SER A 887 0.21 -23.46 33.83
C SER A 887 0.33 -23.42 35.36
N PHE A 888 -0.31 -24.37 36.05
CA PHE A 888 -0.26 -24.54 37.50
C PHE A 888 0.29 -25.92 37.93
N LEU A 889 1.28 -26.43 37.20
CA LEU A 889 1.98 -27.69 37.53
C LEU A 889 2.53 -27.67 38.97
N ARG A 890 2.15 -28.67 39.79
CA ARG A 890 2.38 -28.67 41.26
C ARG A 890 3.84 -28.55 41.72
N GLN A 891 4.81 -28.88 40.86
CA GLN A 891 6.25 -28.85 41.16
C GLN A 891 6.97 -27.63 40.56
N GLN A 892 6.27 -26.76 39.83
CA GLN A 892 6.82 -25.57 39.18
C GLN A 892 6.16 -24.31 39.72
N GLN A 893 6.80 -23.17 39.51
CA GLN A 893 6.13 -21.87 39.64
C GLN A 893 5.00 -21.77 38.61
N PRO A 894 3.93 -20.98 38.89
CA PRO A 894 2.94 -20.64 37.86
C PRO A 894 3.66 -20.08 36.64
N ALA A 895 3.20 -20.44 35.44
CA ALA A 895 3.76 -19.89 34.21
C ALA A 895 2.63 -19.47 33.26
N PHE A 896 2.85 -18.45 32.46
CA PHE A 896 1.84 -17.94 31.53
C PHE A 896 2.45 -17.40 30.23
N CYS A 897 1.66 -17.35 29.16
CA CYS A 897 1.99 -16.54 27.98
C CYS A 897 0.75 -15.78 27.52
N ILE A 898 0.94 -14.60 26.92
CA ILE A 898 -0.13 -13.74 26.43
C ILE A 898 0.21 -13.37 24.99
N HIS A 899 -0.73 -13.56 24.07
CA HIS A 899 -0.54 -13.27 22.65
C HIS A 899 -1.84 -12.87 21.96
N PHE A 900 -1.74 -12.36 20.73
CA PHE A 900 -2.91 -12.04 19.90
C PHE A 900 -3.17 -13.14 18.88
N HIS A 901 -4.40 -13.18 18.37
CA HIS A 901 -4.78 -14.02 17.24
C HIS A 901 -5.66 -13.22 16.25
N PRO A 902 -5.45 -13.32 14.93
CA PRO A 902 -4.49 -14.20 14.22
C PRO A 902 -3.03 -13.67 14.15
N ASN A 903 -2.75 -12.48 14.67
CA ASN A 903 -1.42 -11.87 14.58
C ASN A 903 -0.43 -12.38 15.64
N ASP A 904 0.36 -13.38 15.28
CA ASP A 904 1.84 -13.40 15.34
C ASP A 904 2.33 -14.86 15.35
N GLU A 905 2.72 -15.34 14.16
CA GLU A 905 3.44 -16.58 13.84
C GLU A 905 2.79 -17.94 14.22
N GLU A 906 2.73 -18.84 13.23
CA GLU A 906 2.19 -20.21 13.30
C GLU A 906 3.12 -21.19 14.07
N MET A 907 3.65 -20.77 15.23
CA MET A 907 4.59 -21.56 16.02
C MET A 907 3.94 -22.15 17.27
N ASP A 908 3.68 -23.46 17.25
CA ASP A 908 3.24 -24.27 18.41
C ASP A 908 4.17 -24.16 19.64
N ASN A 909 5.40 -23.67 19.44
CA ASN A 909 6.41 -23.49 20.48
C ASN A 909 6.17 -22.21 21.29
N HIS A 910 5.33 -22.24 22.33
CA HIS A 910 5.20 -21.09 23.24
C HIS A 910 6.36 -21.01 24.24
N GLY A 911 6.90 -19.81 24.44
CA GLY A 911 7.79 -19.48 25.55
C GLY A 911 7.03 -18.86 26.73
N PRO A 912 6.59 -19.63 27.74
CA PRO A 912 5.87 -19.08 28.88
C PRO A 912 6.82 -18.32 29.82
N TRP A 913 6.33 -17.19 30.35
CA TRP A 913 6.96 -16.48 31.45
C TRP A 913 6.67 -17.23 32.76
N TYR A 914 7.72 -17.57 33.51
CA TYR A 914 7.59 -18.18 34.84
C TYR A 914 7.44 -17.08 35.89
N VAL A 915 6.53 -17.29 36.85
CA VAL A 915 6.27 -16.33 37.92
C VAL A 915 7.29 -16.54 39.03
N ASP A 916 8.43 -15.89 38.85
CA ASP A 916 9.58 -15.90 39.76
C ASP A 916 9.76 -14.53 40.45
N ALA A 917 11.01 -14.15 40.75
CA ALA A 917 11.32 -12.87 41.39
C ALA A 917 11.39 -11.69 40.40
N GLU A 918 11.53 -11.95 39.09
CA GLU A 918 11.69 -10.94 38.06
C GLU A 918 10.35 -10.62 37.38
N MET A 919 9.99 -9.33 37.40
CA MET A 919 8.80 -8.85 36.70
C MET A 919 9.01 -8.93 35.19
N PRO A 920 7.96 -9.24 34.39
CA PRO A 920 8.06 -9.24 32.94
C PRO A 920 8.35 -7.82 32.41
N ASP A 921 9.63 -7.61 32.09
CA ASP A 921 10.16 -6.43 31.39
C ASP A 921 10.60 -6.76 29.94
N GLY A 922 10.58 -8.05 29.54
CA GLY A 922 10.96 -8.52 28.20
C GLY A 922 9.78 -8.90 27.29
N ARG A 923 10.04 -9.73 26.28
CA ARG A 923 8.98 -10.39 25.50
C ARG A 923 8.37 -11.52 26.33
N VAL A 924 7.03 -11.61 26.33
CA VAL A 924 6.28 -12.74 26.89
C VAL A 924 5.68 -13.48 25.71
N CYS A 925 5.94 -14.78 25.58
CA CYS A 925 5.85 -15.49 24.30
C CYS A 925 6.79 -14.90 23.22
N TRP A 926 6.65 -15.37 21.98
CA TRP A 926 7.37 -14.86 20.81
C TRP A 926 6.73 -13.61 20.19
N THR A 927 5.44 -13.40 20.48
CA THR A 927 4.61 -12.28 20.05
C THR A 927 5.28 -10.93 20.26
N ARG A 928 5.04 -10.02 19.32
CA ARG A 928 5.62 -8.68 19.36
C ARG A 928 5.10 -7.91 20.58
N PRO A 929 5.98 -7.30 21.40
CA PRO A 929 5.54 -6.52 22.55
C PRO A 929 4.61 -5.36 22.17
N SER A 930 3.58 -5.13 22.99
CA SER A 930 2.68 -3.99 22.90
C SER A 930 2.38 -3.46 24.31
N PRO A 931 1.91 -2.20 24.45
CA PRO A 931 1.44 -1.66 25.73
C PRO A 931 0.44 -2.58 26.42
N LEU A 932 -0.56 -3.13 25.72
CA LEU A 932 -1.54 -4.03 26.35
C LEU A 932 -0.89 -5.31 26.87
N LEU A 933 -0.04 -5.98 26.08
CA LEU A 933 0.63 -7.21 26.51
C LEU A 933 1.56 -6.96 27.71
N TYR A 934 2.26 -5.82 27.72
CA TYR A 934 3.12 -5.42 28.84
C TYR A 934 2.31 -5.18 30.13
N VAL A 935 1.22 -4.39 30.05
CA VAL A 935 0.31 -4.14 31.17
C VAL A 935 -0.27 -5.43 31.73
N LEU A 936 -0.82 -6.29 30.87
CA LEU A 936 -1.46 -7.55 31.28
C LEU A 936 -0.45 -8.54 31.84
N SER A 937 0.75 -8.66 31.26
CA SER A 937 1.78 -9.58 31.75
C SER A 937 2.22 -9.21 33.17
N ARG A 938 2.41 -7.93 33.47
CA ARG A 938 2.79 -7.48 34.82
C ARG A 938 1.66 -7.62 35.83
N ALA A 939 0.43 -7.30 35.43
CA ALA A 939 -0.76 -7.49 36.27
C ALA A 939 -0.96 -8.98 36.61
N LEU A 940 -0.86 -9.86 35.61
CA LEU A 940 -0.99 -11.30 35.78
C LEU A 940 0.17 -11.88 36.62
N HIS A 941 1.42 -11.49 36.35
CA HIS A 941 2.58 -11.89 37.16
C HIS A 941 2.37 -11.55 38.64
N GLY A 942 2.04 -10.30 38.96
CA GLY A 942 1.78 -9.88 40.34
C GLY A 942 0.58 -10.61 40.98
N PHE A 943 -0.48 -10.85 40.21
CA PHE A 943 -1.66 -11.59 40.68
C PHE A 943 -1.34 -13.04 41.06
N LEU A 944 -0.57 -13.74 40.21
CA LEU A 944 -0.14 -15.12 40.43
C LEU A 944 0.94 -15.24 41.51
N ALA A 945 1.85 -14.28 41.62
CA ALA A 945 2.89 -14.21 42.65
C ALA A 945 2.29 -14.10 44.06
N ASN A 946 1.15 -13.40 44.18
CA ASN A 946 0.34 -13.34 45.41
C ASN A 946 -0.39 -14.65 45.76
N GLY A 947 -0.18 -15.73 44.99
CA GLY A 947 -0.72 -17.07 45.29
C GLY A 947 -2.10 -17.37 44.70
N ASN A 948 -2.71 -16.43 43.96
CA ASN A 948 -3.98 -16.67 43.27
C ASN A 948 -3.76 -17.68 42.11
N ARG A 949 -4.40 -18.84 42.19
CA ARG A 949 -4.30 -19.92 41.18
C ARG A 949 -5.68 -20.49 40.79
N ASP A 950 -6.72 -19.68 40.95
CA ASP A 950 -8.08 -20.00 40.54
C ASP A 950 -8.36 -19.43 39.15
N LEU A 951 -8.89 -20.25 38.24
CA LEU A 951 -9.11 -19.85 36.85
C LEU A 951 -10.17 -18.75 36.73
N LEU A 952 -11.23 -18.79 37.54
CA LEU A 952 -12.27 -17.76 37.53
C LEU A 952 -11.70 -16.41 37.97
N SER A 953 -10.97 -16.39 39.08
CA SER A 953 -10.31 -15.18 39.59
C SER A 953 -9.27 -14.61 38.62
N VAL A 954 -8.55 -15.45 37.88
CA VAL A 954 -7.62 -15.01 36.81
C VAL A 954 -8.38 -14.40 35.62
N TYR A 955 -9.45 -15.07 35.15
CA TYR A 955 -10.27 -14.59 34.03
C TYR A 955 -10.98 -13.27 34.36
N ASP A 956 -11.55 -13.16 35.57
CA ASP A 956 -12.22 -11.95 36.05
C ASP A 956 -11.22 -10.78 36.18
N MET A 957 -10.00 -11.04 36.65
CA MET A 957 -8.93 -10.03 36.73
C MET A 957 -8.53 -9.52 35.33
N ILE A 958 -8.31 -10.42 34.37
CA ILE A 958 -7.96 -10.04 32.99
C ILE A 958 -9.11 -9.30 32.32
N SER A 959 -10.35 -9.77 32.50
CA SER A 959 -11.56 -9.12 31.95
C SER A 959 -11.77 -7.72 32.53
N ALA A 960 -11.64 -7.55 33.85
CA ALA A 960 -11.70 -6.25 34.50
C ALA A 960 -10.59 -5.30 34.00
N ARG A 961 -9.39 -5.83 33.74
CA ARG A 961 -8.28 -5.04 33.19
C ARG A 961 -8.46 -4.71 31.71
N LEU A 962 -9.08 -5.57 30.90
CA LEU A 962 -9.42 -5.29 29.51
C LEU A 962 -10.54 -4.24 29.35
N ALA A 963 -11.43 -4.11 30.35
CA ALA A 963 -12.45 -3.06 30.36
C ALA A 963 -11.87 -1.65 30.63
N THR A 964 -10.78 -1.54 31.39
CA THR A 964 -10.11 -0.28 31.75
C THR A 964 -8.57 -0.37 31.66
N PRO A 965 -8.01 -0.72 30.48
CA PRO A 965 -6.60 -1.12 30.35
C PRO A 965 -5.62 0.03 30.56
N SER A 966 -6.08 1.26 30.35
CA SER A 966 -5.31 2.50 30.46
C SER A 966 -5.45 3.22 31.80
N ASP A 967 -6.47 2.90 32.61
CA ASP A 967 -6.83 3.66 33.84
C ASP A 967 -5.90 3.38 35.03
N HIS A 968 -4.81 2.66 34.78
CA HIS A 968 -3.88 2.13 35.76
C HIS A 968 -2.45 2.26 35.25
N CYS A 969 -1.50 2.45 36.17
CA CYS A 969 -0.08 2.51 35.87
C CYS A 969 0.38 1.23 35.15
N MET A 970 1.02 1.37 34.00
CA MET A 970 1.48 0.23 33.19
C MET A 970 2.60 -0.58 33.85
N VAL A 971 3.25 -0.04 34.88
CA VAL A 971 4.38 -0.69 35.60
C VAL A 971 3.95 -1.29 36.93
N CYS A 972 3.23 -0.55 37.78
CA CYS A 972 2.87 -0.96 39.14
C CYS A 972 1.37 -1.21 39.36
N SER A 973 0.54 -1.03 38.33
CA SER A 973 -0.92 -1.21 38.35
C SER A 973 -1.74 -0.35 39.30
N THR A 974 -1.15 0.61 40.03
CA THR A 974 -1.88 1.65 40.78
C THR A 974 -2.84 2.42 39.86
N SER A 975 -4.08 2.66 40.28
CA SER A 975 -5.04 3.46 39.51
C SER A 975 -4.53 4.90 39.27
N MET A 976 -4.81 5.42 38.07
CA MET A 976 -4.45 6.78 37.64
C MET A 976 -5.48 7.84 38.06
N GLY A 977 -6.60 7.45 38.68
CA GLY A 977 -7.65 8.37 39.15
C GLY A 977 -8.40 9.14 38.06
N SER A 978 -8.17 8.81 36.79
CA SER A 978 -8.79 9.38 35.60
C SER A 978 -8.86 8.29 34.52
N ARG A 979 -9.87 8.37 33.63
CA ARG A 979 -10.00 7.45 32.49
C ARG A 979 -9.05 7.90 31.38
N LEU A 980 -8.16 7.02 30.94
CA LEU A 980 -7.12 7.36 29.96
C LEU A 980 -7.32 6.59 28.66
N TRP A 981 -6.84 7.13 27.54
CA TRP A 981 -6.94 6.46 26.23
C TRP A 981 -5.77 5.54 25.93
N ARG A 982 -4.63 5.73 26.61
CA ARG A 982 -3.45 4.86 26.50
C ARG A 982 -2.83 4.56 27.88
N PRO A 983 -2.19 3.40 28.09
CA PRO A 983 -1.45 3.12 29.31
C PRO A 983 -0.26 4.07 29.49
N THR A 984 0.07 4.38 30.74
CA THR A 984 1.19 5.27 31.10
C THR A 984 1.69 4.95 32.51
N VAL A 985 2.79 5.57 32.93
CA VAL A 985 3.42 5.40 34.25
C VAL A 985 2.87 6.40 35.26
N CYS A 986 2.87 6.09 36.56
CA CYS A 986 2.36 7.00 37.60
C CYS A 986 3.42 7.88 38.28
N SER A 987 4.70 7.54 38.17
CA SER A 987 5.81 8.20 38.88
C SER A 987 7.14 8.10 38.13
N SER A 988 8.14 8.87 38.56
CA SER A 988 9.52 8.79 38.03
C SER A 988 10.12 7.40 38.16
N ALA A 989 9.96 6.74 39.32
CA ALA A 989 10.41 5.35 39.52
C ALA A 989 9.74 4.36 38.56
N CYS A 990 8.46 4.57 38.21
CA CYS A 990 7.82 3.77 37.16
C CYS A 990 8.34 4.14 35.76
N SER A 991 8.73 5.39 35.53
CA SER A 991 9.37 5.83 34.27
C SER A 991 10.73 5.17 34.06
N GLU A 992 11.54 5.04 35.12
CA GLU A 992 12.83 4.33 35.10
C GLU A 992 12.66 2.83 34.77
N VAL A 993 11.61 2.18 35.29
CA VAL A 993 11.28 0.80 34.89
C VAL A 993 10.84 0.74 33.41
N LEU A 994 9.97 1.66 32.98
CA LEU A 994 9.51 1.74 31.59
C LEU A 994 10.67 1.95 30.60
N GLN A 995 11.73 2.69 30.96
CA GLN A 995 12.92 2.84 30.11
C GLN A 995 13.56 1.51 29.70
N ARG A 996 13.41 0.46 30.52
CA ARG A 996 13.95 -0.89 30.26
C ARG A 996 13.01 -1.78 29.43
N ALA A 997 11.75 -1.38 29.25
CA ALA A 997 10.79 -2.13 28.44
C ALA A 997 11.16 -2.09 26.94
N PRO A 998 10.64 -3.02 26.11
CA PRO A 998 10.93 -3.03 24.68
C PRO A 998 10.54 -1.71 24.00
N MET A 999 11.26 -1.30 22.96
CA MET A 999 10.98 -0.06 22.22
C MET A 999 9.53 0.01 21.74
N GLU A 1000 9.00 -1.11 21.24
CA GLU A 1000 7.62 -1.29 20.82
C GLU A 1000 6.60 -0.94 21.91
N VAL A 1001 6.91 -1.17 23.20
CA VAL A 1001 6.07 -0.79 24.33
C VAL A 1001 6.23 0.68 24.66
N ARG A 1002 7.47 1.16 24.76
CA ARG A 1002 7.81 2.53 25.18
C ARG A 1002 7.20 3.57 24.24
N VAL A 1003 7.38 3.40 22.92
CA VAL A 1003 7.07 4.46 21.94
C VAL A 1003 5.74 4.27 21.20
N ALA A 1004 4.95 3.23 21.51
CA ALA A 1004 3.70 2.89 20.81
C ALA A 1004 2.76 4.09 20.63
N GLY A 1005 2.51 4.84 21.71
CA GLY A 1005 1.65 6.03 21.71
C GLY A 1005 2.26 7.29 21.06
N LEU A 1006 3.43 7.17 20.43
CA LEU A 1006 4.04 8.19 19.56
C LEU A 1006 4.01 7.72 18.10
N ILE A 1007 4.38 6.46 17.83
CA ILE A 1007 4.54 5.93 16.46
C ILE A 1007 3.25 5.38 15.83
N SER A 1008 2.13 5.39 16.57
CA SER A 1008 0.81 4.91 16.11
C SER A 1008 0.10 5.88 15.16
N ASP A 1009 0.52 7.14 15.15
CA ASP A 1009 0.00 8.21 14.30
C ASP A 1009 1.19 9.03 13.75
N PRO A 1010 1.69 8.74 12.54
CA PRO A 1010 2.89 9.38 12.02
C PRO A 1010 2.81 10.92 11.92
N PRO A 1011 1.67 11.53 11.52
CA PRO A 1011 1.49 12.98 11.58
C PRO A 1011 1.60 13.58 13.00
N VAL A 1012 1.15 12.87 14.04
CA VAL A 1012 1.38 13.28 15.44
C VAL A 1012 2.87 13.23 15.80
N LEU A 1013 3.58 12.18 15.37
CA LEU A 1013 5.02 12.10 15.61
C LEU A 1013 5.78 13.24 14.92
N ASP A 1014 5.43 13.57 13.67
CA ASP A 1014 5.97 14.72 12.95
C ASP A 1014 5.71 16.03 13.71
N LEU A 1015 4.48 16.28 14.16
CA LEU A 1015 4.15 17.47 14.95
C LEU A 1015 4.99 17.58 16.22
N LEU A 1016 5.14 16.48 16.96
CA LEU A 1016 5.91 16.46 18.20
C LEU A 1016 7.41 16.68 17.93
N LEU A 1017 7.99 15.99 16.94
CA LEU A 1017 9.39 16.19 16.52
C LEU A 1017 9.62 17.63 16.04
N THR A 1018 8.72 18.18 15.24
CA THR A 1018 8.77 19.56 14.76
C THR A 1018 8.72 20.56 15.92
N SER A 1019 7.88 20.33 16.94
CA SER A 1019 7.82 21.18 18.13
C SER A 1019 9.13 21.16 18.95
N ILE A 1020 9.78 19.99 19.07
CA ILE A 1020 11.08 19.84 19.73
C ILE A 1020 12.20 20.49 18.88
N TYR A 1021 12.15 20.31 17.56
CA TYR A 1021 13.09 20.90 16.62
C TYR A 1021 13.07 22.44 16.73
N SER A 1022 11.89 23.05 16.69
CA SER A 1022 11.74 24.50 16.88
C SER A 1022 12.13 24.96 18.28
N ALA A 1023 11.81 24.20 19.33
CA ALA A 1023 12.24 24.48 20.70
C ALA A 1023 13.77 24.49 20.88
N SER A 1024 14.51 23.73 20.05
CA SER A 1024 15.98 23.73 20.08
C SER A 1024 16.61 25.04 19.58
N PHE A 1025 15.88 25.88 18.84
CA PHE A 1025 16.35 27.19 18.37
C PHE A 1025 16.15 28.32 19.39
N ASP A 1026 15.36 28.13 20.45
CA ASP A 1026 15.18 29.19 21.44
C ASP A 1026 16.46 29.38 22.28
N ASN A 1027 17.14 30.51 22.07
CA ASN A 1027 18.32 30.90 22.82
C ASN A 1027 17.97 31.60 24.15
N ASN A 1028 16.69 31.78 24.48
CA ASN A 1028 16.27 32.41 25.71
C ASN A 1028 16.52 31.48 26.92
N MET A 1029 17.61 31.74 27.64
CA MET A 1029 18.01 30.94 28.81
C MET A 1029 17.06 31.05 30.02
N THR A 1030 16.04 31.91 29.98
CA THR A 1030 15.11 32.12 31.12
C THR A 1030 14.04 31.04 31.26
N LEU A 1031 13.76 30.27 30.21
CA LEU A 1031 12.74 29.22 30.21
C LEU A 1031 13.28 27.97 29.52
N ASP A 1032 13.41 26.86 30.26
CA ASP A 1032 13.76 25.60 29.62
C ASP A 1032 12.53 24.99 28.92
N LEU A 1033 12.59 24.86 27.59
CA LEU A 1033 11.48 24.33 26.79
C LEU A 1033 11.54 22.80 26.65
N LEU A 1034 12.69 22.19 26.92
CA LEU A 1034 12.96 20.75 26.70
C LEU A 1034 13.52 20.08 27.98
N PRO A 1035 12.80 20.16 29.12
CA PRO A 1035 13.31 19.69 30.41
C PRO A 1035 13.69 18.21 30.39
N GLY A 1036 14.89 17.93 30.91
CA GLY A 1036 15.44 16.58 31.00
C GLY A 1036 15.76 15.90 29.66
N CYS A 1037 15.83 16.66 28.56
CA CYS A 1037 16.23 16.13 27.25
C CYS A 1037 17.62 15.46 27.33
N PRO A 1038 17.81 14.24 26.78
CA PRO A 1038 19.08 13.52 26.85
C PRO A 1038 20.19 14.11 25.95
N PHE A 1039 19.88 15.14 25.15
CA PHE A 1039 20.81 15.78 24.22
C PHE A 1039 20.94 17.29 24.48
N PRO A 1040 22.15 17.86 24.32
CA PRO A 1040 22.33 19.31 24.30
C PRO A 1040 21.64 19.93 23.07
N ARG A 1041 21.18 21.18 23.20
CA ARG A 1041 20.27 21.83 22.21
C ARG A 1041 20.82 21.80 20.78
N GLU A 1042 22.13 21.93 20.63
CA GLU A 1042 22.83 21.93 19.34
C GLU A 1042 22.67 20.59 18.61
N LYS A 1043 22.71 19.47 19.34
CA LYS A 1043 22.65 18.10 18.82
C LYS A 1043 21.23 17.60 18.56
N ILE A 1044 20.21 18.17 19.22
CA ILE A 1044 18.80 17.77 19.04
C ILE A 1044 18.39 17.80 17.56
N ARG A 1045 18.83 18.81 16.80
CA ARG A 1045 18.53 18.95 15.37
C ARG A 1045 19.14 17.83 14.54
N GLU A 1046 20.41 17.51 14.77
CA GLU A 1046 21.11 16.38 14.11
C GLU A 1046 20.38 15.05 14.35
N VAL A 1047 19.94 14.82 15.59
CA VAL A 1047 19.19 13.60 15.95
C VAL A 1047 17.82 13.57 15.25
N ILE A 1048 17.08 14.67 15.19
CA ILE A 1048 15.79 14.73 14.50
C ILE A 1048 15.96 14.65 12.96
N ASP A 1049 16.99 15.27 12.41
CA ASP A 1049 17.36 15.18 10.99
C ASP A 1049 17.89 13.79 10.59
N SER A 1050 18.10 12.87 11.54
CA SER A 1050 18.34 11.45 11.27
C SER A 1050 17.05 10.65 10.99
N PHE A 1051 15.88 11.12 11.41
CA PHE A 1051 14.60 10.44 11.16
C PHE A 1051 14.24 10.48 9.66
N PRO A 1052 13.64 9.42 9.09
CA PRO A 1052 13.07 9.48 7.75
C PRO A 1052 11.91 10.49 7.70
N ALA A 1053 11.49 10.87 6.50
CA ALA A 1053 10.17 11.46 6.34
C ALA A 1053 9.11 10.49 6.89
N LEU A 1054 7.99 11.02 7.41
CA LEU A 1054 6.95 10.24 8.08
C LEU A 1054 5.63 10.28 7.29
N PRO A 1055 5.46 9.45 6.24
CA PRO A 1055 4.20 9.39 5.50
C PRO A 1055 3.02 9.14 6.44
N ALA A 1056 1.90 9.82 6.19
CA ALA A 1056 0.69 9.74 7.03
C ALA A 1056 0.10 8.32 7.21
N HIS A 1057 0.56 7.33 6.44
CA HIS A 1057 0.12 5.94 6.46
C HIS A 1057 1.23 4.93 6.79
N ALA A 1058 2.41 5.39 7.21
CA ALA A 1058 3.52 4.51 7.59
C ALA A 1058 3.16 3.66 8.83
N ARG A 1059 3.47 2.36 8.79
CA ARG A 1059 3.15 1.45 9.90
C ARG A 1059 4.14 1.63 11.07
N PRO A 1060 3.71 1.41 12.32
CA PRO A 1060 4.61 1.38 13.49
C PRO A 1060 5.81 0.43 13.35
N SER A 1061 5.66 -0.69 12.63
CA SER A 1061 6.76 -1.59 12.26
C SER A 1061 7.79 -0.96 11.33
N GLU A 1062 7.33 -0.24 10.32
CA GLU A 1062 8.18 0.36 9.28
C GLU A 1062 9.01 1.48 9.91
N ILE A 1063 8.39 2.39 10.66
CA ILE A 1063 9.08 3.47 11.40
C ILE A 1063 10.16 2.91 12.32
N LEU A 1064 9.85 1.88 13.12
CA LEU A 1064 10.81 1.23 14.01
C LEU A 1064 11.92 0.49 13.26
N SER A 1065 11.60 -0.16 12.13
CA SER A 1065 12.62 -0.80 11.29
C SER A 1065 13.58 0.21 10.69
N HIS A 1066 13.09 1.36 10.20
CA HIS A 1066 13.94 2.43 9.68
C HIS A 1066 14.88 2.98 10.77
N ILE A 1067 14.38 3.29 11.96
CA ILE A 1067 15.18 3.77 13.10
C ILE A 1067 16.22 2.74 13.57
N ARG A 1068 15.98 1.43 13.36
CA ARG A 1068 16.95 0.36 13.64
C ARG A 1068 17.98 0.20 12.50
N THR A 1069 17.55 0.27 11.25
CA THR A 1069 18.44 0.10 10.07
C THR A 1069 19.34 1.30 9.81
N SER A 1070 18.95 2.52 10.19
CA SER A 1070 19.77 3.73 10.04
C SER A 1070 21.05 3.73 10.92
N VAL A 1071 21.26 2.69 11.71
CA VAL A 1071 22.35 2.56 12.71
C VAL A 1071 23.49 1.66 12.21
N THR A 1072 23.35 1.02 11.04
CA THR A 1072 24.34 0.03 10.56
C THR A 1072 25.61 0.67 9.98
N ALA A 1073 26.60 0.97 10.81
CA ALA A 1073 28.02 1.07 10.39
C ALA A 1073 29.06 1.01 11.52
N ALA A 1074 28.76 1.52 12.72
CA ALA A 1074 29.76 1.73 13.77
C ALA A 1074 29.30 1.20 15.14
N GLU A 1075 30.17 0.40 15.76
CA GLU A 1075 30.12 -0.10 17.14
C GLU A 1075 28.99 -1.12 17.43
N GLY A 1076 29.39 -2.40 17.57
CA GLY A 1076 28.50 -3.54 17.81
C GLY A 1076 28.15 -3.80 19.28
N ASP A 1077 28.37 -2.81 20.15
CA ASP A 1077 27.91 -2.86 21.55
C ASP A 1077 26.48 -2.31 21.62
N GLY A 1078 25.65 -2.84 22.55
CA GLY A 1078 24.20 -2.60 22.63
C GLY A 1078 23.75 -1.18 23.06
N VAL A 1079 24.33 -0.14 22.45
CA VAL A 1079 24.03 1.27 22.68
C VAL A 1079 22.78 1.66 21.88
N MET A 1080 21.74 2.12 22.57
CA MET A 1080 20.54 2.67 21.91
C MET A 1080 20.92 3.78 20.93
N SER A 1081 20.29 3.80 19.75
CA SER A 1081 20.51 4.88 18.79
C SER A 1081 20.05 6.22 19.35
N ASP A 1082 20.61 7.33 18.88
CA ASP A 1082 20.22 8.64 19.44
C ASP A 1082 18.76 8.99 19.13
N ALA A 1083 18.23 8.55 17.98
CA ALA A 1083 16.80 8.60 17.67
C ALA A 1083 15.96 7.76 18.65
N GLU A 1084 16.41 6.56 19.03
CA GLU A 1084 15.73 5.73 20.03
C GLU A 1084 15.75 6.38 21.43
N LYS A 1085 16.88 6.95 21.85
CA LYS A 1085 16.98 7.71 23.11
C LYS A 1085 16.03 8.91 23.11
N LEU A 1086 15.93 9.64 21.99
CA LEU A 1086 15.01 10.77 21.86
C LEU A 1086 13.55 10.30 21.99
N LEU A 1087 13.13 9.28 21.24
CA LEU A 1087 11.76 8.75 21.36
C LEU A 1087 11.46 8.20 22.76
N THR A 1088 12.44 7.58 23.42
CA THR A 1088 12.31 7.08 24.79
C THR A 1088 12.05 8.25 25.75
N TRP A 1089 12.84 9.32 25.68
CA TRP A 1089 12.59 10.55 26.45
C TRP A 1089 11.21 11.16 26.12
N MET A 1090 10.87 11.26 24.83
CA MET A 1090 9.56 11.77 24.40
C MET A 1090 8.41 10.99 25.01
N SER A 1091 8.49 9.65 25.06
CA SER A 1091 7.43 8.79 25.62
C SER A 1091 7.21 8.97 27.12
N ILE A 1092 8.24 9.42 27.84
CA ILE A 1092 8.22 9.64 29.30
C ILE A 1092 7.73 11.04 29.63
N GLN A 1093 8.13 12.05 28.87
CA GLN A 1093 7.69 13.45 29.07
C GLN A 1093 6.27 13.68 28.52
N PHE A 1094 5.99 13.22 27.31
CA PHE A 1094 4.65 13.31 26.73
C PHE A 1094 3.81 12.14 27.21
N ARG A 1095 3.14 12.33 28.36
CA ARG A 1095 2.25 11.34 28.98
C ARG A 1095 0.81 11.35 28.43
N GLY A 1096 0.39 12.43 27.76
CA GLY A 1096 -0.90 12.56 27.09
C GLY A 1096 -1.03 11.73 25.81
N CYS A 1097 -2.24 11.66 25.25
CA CYS A 1097 -2.56 10.95 24.01
C CYS A 1097 -3.08 11.95 22.97
N LEU A 1098 -2.29 12.20 21.92
CA LEU A 1098 -2.64 13.02 20.77
C LEU A 1098 -2.85 12.11 19.56
N VAL A 1099 -3.91 12.36 18.78
CA VAL A 1099 -4.23 11.65 17.53
C VAL A 1099 -4.59 12.66 16.43
N SER A 1100 -4.37 12.31 15.17
CA SER A 1100 -4.94 13.01 14.02
C SER A 1100 -6.47 12.96 14.11
N SER A 1101 -7.14 14.11 14.05
CA SER A 1101 -8.58 14.19 14.37
C SER A 1101 -9.44 13.32 13.44
N PRO A 1102 -10.19 12.33 13.99
CA PRO A 1102 -11.11 11.49 13.24
C PRO A 1102 -12.20 12.31 12.53
N GLN A 1103 -12.68 11.83 11.38
CA GLN A 1103 -13.56 12.61 10.48
C GLN A 1103 -14.89 13.04 11.13
N ASN A 1104 -15.40 12.28 12.10
CA ASN A 1104 -16.58 12.63 12.92
C ASN A 1104 -16.31 13.73 13.96
N CYS A 1105 -15.05 13.91 14.35
CA CYS A 1105 -14.60 14.86 15.38
C CYS A 1105 -13.78 16.04 14.83
N ARG A 1106 -13.71 16.22 13.51
CA ARG A 1106 -13.10 17.42 12.92
C ARG A 1106 -14.02 18.62 13.11
N ILE A 1107 -13.45 19.71 13.60
CA ILE A 1107 -14.12 20.99 13.76
C ILE A 1107 -14.60 21.46 12.37
N PRO A 1108 -15.91 21.69 12.18
CA PRO A 1108 -16.46 22.13 10.89
C PRO A 1108 -16.04 23.57 10.57
N GLY A 1109 -16.07 23.93 9.28
CA GLY A 1109 -15.75 25.30 8.83
C GLY A 1109 -14.27 25.67 8.89
N MET A 1110 -13.36 24.70 9.01
CA MET A 1110 -11.90 24.88 9.12
C MET A 1110 -11.14 24.35 7.88
N PRO A 1111 -11.36 24.90 6.66
CA PRO A 1111 -10.73 24.38 5.44
C PRO A 1111 -9.21 24.58 5.45
N GLY A 1112 -8.46 23.53 5.08
CA GLY A 1112 -6.99 23.56 5.03
C GLY A 1112 -6.28 23.57 6.40
N VAL A 1113 -7.02 23.52 7.51
CA VAL A 1113 -6.46 23.37 8.86
C VAL A 1113 -6.20 21.90 9.14
N ILE A 1114 -4.96 21.55 9.53
CA ILE A 1114 -4.66 20.21 10.04
C ILE A 1114 -5.05 20.18 11.52
N GLN A 1115 -5.84 19.19 11.92
CA GLN A 1115 -6.45 19.12 13.24
C GLN A 1115 -5.99 17.87 13.97
N PHE A 1116 -5.41 18.05 15.15
CA PHE A 1116 -5.05 16.99 16.07
C PHE A 1116 -5.93 17.10 17.32
N MET A 1117 -6.39 15.96 17.82
CA MET A 1117 -7.21 15.84 19.01
C MET A 1117 -6.36 15.31 20.17
N MET A 1118 -6.41 16.01 21.30
CA MET A 1118 -5.79 15.58 22.56
C MET A 1118 -6.84 14.83 23.37
N LEU A 1119 -6.82 13.50 23.25
CA LEU A 1119 -7.79 12.60 23.90
C LEU A 1119 -7.67 12.67 25.43
N ASN A 1120 -6.45 12.79 25.94
CA ASN A 1120 -6.13 13.15 27.33
C ASN A 1120 -4.75 13.81 27.41
N GLY A 1121 -4.55 14.75 28.32
CA GLY A 1121 -3.24 15.29 28.69
C GLY A 1121 -2.51 14.43 29.73
N ASP A 1122 -1.61 15.06 30.50
CA ASP A 1122 -0.98 14.38 31.64
C ASP A 1122 -2.03 13.90 32.65
N PRO A 1123 -1.97 12.63 33.11
CA PRO A 1123 -2.99 12.06 34.01
C PRO A 1123 -3.22 12.85 35.30
N SER A 1124 -2.17 13.47 35.86
CA SER A 1124 -2.31 14.27 37.09
C SER A 1124 -3.07 15.58 36.83
N ARG A 1125 -2.90 16.17 35.64
CA ARG A 1125 -3.64 17.36 35.21
C ARG A 1125 -5.08 17.02 34.84
N GLU A 1126 -5.33 15.92 34.14
CA GLU A 1126 -6.70 15.47 33.85
C GLU A 1126 -7.49 15.15 35.12
N GLN A 1127 -6.85 14.53 36.12
CA GLN A 1127 -7.48 14.29 37.42
C GLN A 1127 -7.85 15.61 38.14
N GLN A 1128 -6.93 16.58 38.17
CA GLN A 1128 -7.19 17.91 38.77
C GLN A 1128 -8.28 18.67 38.03
N PHE A 1129 -8.22 18.68 36.69
CA PHE A 1129 -9.20 19.32 35.82
C PHE A 1129 -10.60 18.70 35.99
N SER A 1130 -10.69 17.36 36.02
CA SER A 1130 -11.93 16.62 36.27
C SER A 1130 -12.53 16.93 37.64
N ALA A 1131 -11.70 17.04 38.69
CA ALA A 1131 -12.14 17.43 40.02
C ALA A 1131 -12.67 18.87 40.09
N LEU A 1132 -12.06 19.79 39.32
CA LEU A 1132 -12.52 21.18 39.19
C LEU A 1132 -13.83 21.30 38.40
N LEU A 1133 -14.03 20.49 37.36
CA LEU A 1133 -15.34 20.39 36.68
C LEU A 1133 -16.40 19.82 37.63
N ALA A 1134 -16.09 18.73 38.34
CA ALA A 1134 -17.04 18.05 39.23
C ALA A 1134 -17.52 18.96 40.37
N SER A 1135 -16.63 19.75 40.99
CA SER A 1135 -17.00 20.63 42.10
C SER A 1135 -17.97 21.75 41.70
N GLN A 1136 -17.87 22.26 40.47
CA GLN A 1136 -18.69 23.37 39.97
C GLN A 1136 -20.12 22.93 39.56
N ASN A 1137 -20.30 21.66 39.19
CA ASN A 1137 -21.62 21.12 38.85
C ASN A 1137 -22.54 21.06 40.08
N GLY A 1138 -21.97 20.81 41.27
CA GLY A 1138 -22.71 20.70 42.53
C GLY A 1138 -23.45 21.98 42.95
N GLU A 1139 -22.99 23.15 42.51
CA GLU A 1139 -23.61 24.44 42.86
C GLU A 1139 -24.68 24.90 41.87
N THR A 1140 -24.69 24.39 40.63
CA THR A 1140 -25.52 24.96 39.54
C THR A 1140 -26.43 23.97 38.81
N GLY A 1141 -26.26 22.65 39.01
CA GLY A 1141 -27.11 21.63 38.38
C GLY A 1141 -27.06 21.59 36.85
N ARG A 1142 -26.01 22.16 36.25
CA ARG A 1142 -25.78 22.17 34.79
C ARG A 1142 -24.88 21.01 34.34
N SER A 1143 -24.85 20.76 33.04
CA SER A 1143 -24.05 19.68 32.43
C SER A 1143 -22.55 19.88 32.68
N ALA A 1144 -21.83 18.77 32.86
CA ALA A 1144 -20.45 18.67 33.33
C ALA A 1144 -19.37 19.03 32.29
N VAL A 1145 -19.65 19.97 31.37
CA VAL A 1145 -18.81 20.29 30.21
C VAL A 1145 -18.20 21.68 30.39
N GLY A 1146 -16.88 21.79 30.24
CA GLY A 1146 -16.19 23.07 30.32
C GLY A 1146 -16.50 24.01 29.15
N GLY A 1147 -16.13 25.28 29.30
CA GLY A 1147 -16.28 26.26 28.23
C GLY A 1147 -15.21 26.09 27.14
N VAL A 1148 -15.56 26.49 25.92
CA VAL A 1148 -14.66 26.47 24.76
C VAL A 1148 -13.89 27.79 24.73
N THR A 1149 -12.56 27.70 24.72
CA THR A 1149 -11.63 28.84 24.63
C THR A 1149 -10.47 28.51 23.69
N PHE A 1150 -9.75 29.54 23.26
CA PHE A 1150 -8.63 29.42 22.31
C PHE A 1150 -7.35 30.00 22.89
N HIS A 1151 -6.21 29.45 22.46
CA HIS A 1151 -4.87 29.92 22.80
C HIS A 1151 -3.96 29.91 21.57
N GLY A 1152 -3.42 31.05 21.18
CA GLY A 1152 -2.36 31.13 20.17
C GLY A 1152 -1.04 30.71 20.79
N ALA A 1153 -0.40 29.69 20.21
CA ALA A 1153 0.87 29.16 20.70
C ALA A 1153 1.97 29.37 19.67
N ALA A 1154 3.19 29.60 20.14
CA ALA A 1154 4.36 29.51 19.27
C ALA A 1154 4.85 28.05 19.23
N VAL A 1155 5.32 27.58 18.07
CA VAL A 1155 5.65 26.16 17.85
C VAL A 1155 6.73 25.65 18.80
N GLU A 1156 7.71 26.48 19.12
CA GLU A 1156 8.77 26.22 20.08
C GLU A 1156 8.25 26.00 21.52
N ARG A 1157 7.07 26.55 21.85
CA ARG A 1157 6.42 26.35 23.15
C ARG A 1157 5.44 25.17 23.16
N LEU A 1158 5.10 24.62 21.99
CA LEU A 1158 4.05 23.61 21.86
C LEU A 1158 4.41 22.34 22.63
N TRP A 1159 5.64 21.83 22.52
CA TRP A 1159 6.08 20.64 23.26
C TRP A 1159 5.79 20.77 24.76
N ARG A 1160 6.29 21.83 25.39
CA ARG A 1160 6.08 22.09 26.81
C ARG A 1160 4.62 22.33 27.17
N GLY A 1161 3.86 23.00 26.30
CA GLY A 1161 2.42 23.19 26.46
C GLY A 1161 1.59 21.89 26.39
N LEU A 1162 2.10 20.85 25.70
CA LEU A 1162 1.46 19.54 25.60
C LEU A 1162 1.90 18.57 26.72
N THR A 1163 3.15 18.64 27.17
CA THR A 1163 3.69 17.79 28.25
C THR A 1163 3.32 18.30 29.65
N GLU A 1164 3.58 19.57 29.93
CA GLU A 1164 3.33 20.20 31.24
C GLU A 1164 1.97 20.92 31.32
N GLY A 1165 1.31 21.15 30.19
CA GLY A 1165 0.14 22.03 30.07
C GLY A 1165 0.53 23.51 29.94
N LEU A 1166 -0.48 24.38 29.71
CA LEU A 1166 -0.24 25.81 29.58
C LEU A 1166 0.19 26.45 30.91
N ARG A 1167 1.27 27.25 30.84
CA ARG A 1167 1.90 27.91 31.98
C ARG A 1167 1.68 29.42 31.99
N ALA A 1168 1.43 29.99 33.17
CA ALA A 1168 1.37 31.44 33.34
C ALA A 1168 2.75 32.07 33.13
N SER A 1169 2.90 32.88 32.07
CA SER A 1169 4.17 33.54 31.76
C SER A 1169 4.35 34.81 32.59
N LEU A 1170 5.37 34.87 33.45
CA LEU A 1170 5.74 36.07 34.21
C LEU A 1170 6.33 37.20 33.33
N HIS A 1171 6.76 36.87 32.11
CA HIS A 1171 7.44 37.79 31.19
C HIS A 1171 6.53 38.11 30.00
N GLY A 1172 5.55 38.98 30.22
CA GLY A 1172 4.75 39.59 29.15
C GLY A 1172 5.61 40.50 28.24
N ARG A 1173 5.19 40.70 26.99
CA ARG A 1173 5.78 41.75 26.13
C ARG A 1173 5.66 43.11 26.85
N PRO A 1174 6.66 44.01 26.74
CA PRO A 1174 6.59 45.34 27.35
C PRO A 1174 5.37 46.10 26.79
N GLY A 1175 4.34 46.27 27.63
CA GLY A 1175 3.06 46.88 27.27
C GLY A 1175 1.83 46.22 27.90
N LEU A 1176 1.85 44.89 28.13
CA LEU A 1176 0.79 44.16 28.85
C LEU A 1176 1.41 43.18 29.87
N GLN A 1177 1.52 43.62 31.13
CA GLN A 1177 1.80 42.74 32.27
C GLN A 1177 0.51 42.04 32.71
N VAL A 1178 0.19 40.93 32.04
CA VAL A 1178 -0.96 40.08 32.38
C VAL A 1178 -0.43 38.81 33.05
N GLN A 1179 -0.68 38.65 34.35
CA GLN A 1179 -0.18 37.54 35.15
C GLN A 1179 -1.12 36.32 35.08
N GLY A 1180 -0.97 35.50 34.04
CA GLY A 1180 -1.73 34.27 33.86
C GLY A 1180 -1.55 33.65 32.47
N VAL A 1181 -2.31 32.58 32.20
CA VAL A 1181 -2.51 32.07 30.84
C VAL A 1181 -3.56 32.91 30.14
N ALA A 1182 -3.19 33.48 28.99
CA ALA A 1182 -4.08 34.22 28.11
C ALA A 1182 -4.95 33.26 27.30
N LEU A 1183 -6.28 33.37 27.39
CA LEU A 1183 -7.22 32.66 26.52
C LEU A 1183 -8.24 33.67 25.95
N ALA A 1184 -8.94 33.33 24.88
CA ALA A 1184 -10.11 34.10 24.43
C ALA A 1184 -11.29 33.17 24.10
N ASP A 1185 -12.50 33.71 24.17
CA ASP A 1185 -13.70 33.00 23.70
C ASP A 1185 -13.73 32.93 22.18
N GLU A 1186 -13.27 33.95 21.46
CA GLU A 1186 -13.20 33.97 19.99
C GLU A 1186 -11.78 33.68 19.49
N ALA A 1187 -11.67 32.80 18.50
CA ALA A 1187 -10.41 32.29 17.98
C ALA A 1187 -9.58 33.33 17.22
N ASP A 1188 -10.23 34.31 16.58
CA ASP A 1188 -9.58 35.34 15.75
C ASP A 1188 -8.65 36.25 16.56
N LEU A 1189 -9.04 36.58 17.79
CA LEU A 1189 -8.23 37.31 18.76
C LEU A 1189 -6.91 36.60 19.08
N MET A 1190 -6.92 35.26 19.11
CA MET A 1190 -5.76 34.45 19.49
C MET A 1190 -4.87 34.08 18.30
N MET A 1191 -5.37 34.17 17.07
CA MET A 1191 -4.55 34.00 15.85
C MET A 1191 -3.40 35.02 15.76
N GLY A 1192 -3.55 36.22 16.32
CA GLY A 1192 -2.47 37.20 16.42
C GLY A 1192 -1.32 36.81 17.39
N TYR A 1193 -1.54 35.78 18.22
CA TYR A 1193 -0.57 35.22 19.16
C TYR A 1193 -0.05 33.83 18.71
N ALA A 1194 -0.63 33.25 17.65
CA ALA A 1194 -0.17 31.99 17.08
C ALA A 1194 1.14 32.20 16.30
N GLY A 1195 2.19 31.46 16.67
CA GLY A 1195 3.47 31.44 15.98
C GLY A 1195 3.47 30.45 14.81
N ASP A 1196 4.35 30.70 13.84
CA ASP A 1196 4.43 30.01 12.55
C ASP A 1196 5.50 28.90 12.55
N THR A 1197 5.20 27.71 12.01
CA THR A 1197 6.13 26.57 11.90
C THR A 1197 7.25 26.78 10.88
N THR A 1198 7.26 27.86 10.09
CA THR A 1198 8.36 28.17 9.14
C THR A 1198 9.66 28.62 9.82
N SER A 1199 9.59 29.32 10.95
CA SER A 1199 10.78 29.86 11.62
C SER A 1199 11.48 28.79 12.45
N GLY A 1200 12.27 27.94 11.79
CA GLY A 1200 13.01 26.84 12.43
C GLY A 1200 12.19 25.55 12.57
N GLY A 1201 11.35 25.23 11.59
CA GLY A 1201 10.69 23.92 11.47
C GLY A 1201 11.64 22.84 10.94
N TRP A 1202 11.31 21.57 11.19
CA TRP A 1202 12.07 20.41 10.72
C TRP A 1202 11.99 20.26 9.20
N ALA A 1203 13.13 20.13 8.51
CA ALA A 1203 13.19 20.19 7.05
C ALA A 1203 12.44 19.03 6.34
N ARG A 1204 12.26 17.88 7.00
CA ARG A 1204 11.53 16.70 6.48
C ARG A 1204 10.07 16.62 6.94
N SER A 1205 9.61 17.58 7.72
CA SER A 1205 8.22 17.68 8.18
C SER A 1205 7.27 18.01 7.03
N GLU A 1206 6.10 17.36 6.99
CA GLU A 1206 4.99 17.74 6.11
C GLU A 1206 4.19 18.94 6.68
N LEU A 1207 4.46 19.33 7.94
CA LEU A 1207 3.68 20.28 8.74
C LEU A 1207 4.28 21.71 8.76
N GLN A 1208 5.05 22.06 7.74
CA GLN A 1208 5.65 23.40 7.57
C GLN A 1208 4.62 24.43 7.07
N LYS A 1209 4.80 25.71 7.47
CA LYS A 1209 4.03 26.89 7.02
C LYS A 1209 2.63 27.07 7.63
N TYR A 1210 2.44 26.62 8.87
CA TYR A 1210 1.20 26.76 9.61
C TYR A 1210 1.40 27.55 10.90
N ASN A 1211 0.37 28.27 11.35
CA ASN A 1211 0.30 28.91 12.65
C ASN A 1211 -0.33 27.94 13.67
N VAL A 1212 0.23 27.83 14.87
CA VAL A 1212 -0.27 26.91 15.91
C VAL A 1212 -1.32 27.58 16.80
N MET A 1213 -2.54 27.05 16.78
CA MET A 1213 -3.62 27.45 17.68
C MET A 1213 -4.12 26.24 18.47
N LEU A 1214 -4.31 26.41 19.77
CA LEU A 1214 -4.87 25.39 20.66
C LEU A 1214 -6.33 25.71 20.95
N VAL A 1215 -7.16 24.67 21.00
CA VAL A 1215 -8.51 24.75 21.58
C VAL A 1215 -8.45 24.16 22.97
N CYS A 1216 -8.89 24.95 23.94
CA CYS A 1216 -8.83 24.66 25.35
C CYS A 1216 -10.24 24.56 25.95
N GLU A 1217 -10.41 23.56 26.79
CA GLU A 1217 -11.56 23.43 27.68
C GLU A 1217 -11.23 24.14 29.00
N LEU A 1218 -12.11 25.07 29.41
CA LEU A 1218 -11.95 25.86 30.62
C LEU A 1218 -12.99 25.47 31.68
N ALA A 1219 -12.53 24.94 32.80
CA ALA A 1219 -13.36 24.73 33.99
C ALA A 1219 -13.74 26.09 34.59
N GLY A 1220 -15.02 26.25 34.95
CA GLY A 1220 -15.56 27.49 35.52
C GLY A 1220 -15.63 28.63 34.50
N HIS A 1221 -15.84 28.30 33.23
CA HIS A 1221 -15.97 29.27 32.16
C HIS A 1221 -17.18 30.19 32.37
N THR A 1222 -16.95 31.48 32.12
CA THR A 1222 -17.98 32.51 31.98
C THR A 1222 -17.68 33.26 30.69
N TRP A 1223 -18.69 33.64 29.90
CA TRP A 1223 -18.42 34.27 28.60
C TRP A 1223 -17.70 35.62 28.75
N GLN A 1224 -16.47 35.74 28.21
CA GLN A 1224 -15.65 36.95 28.20
C GLN A 1224 -14.76 36.98 26.95
N THR A 1225 -14.61 38.16 26.34
CA THR A 1225 -13.77 38.35 25.14
C THR A 1225 -12.32 37.89 25.32
N TYR A 1226 -11.78 38.00 26.53
CA TYR A 1226 -10.42 37.63 26.88
C TYR A 1226 -10.35 37.20 28.34
N HIS A 1227 -9.60 36.13 28.62
CA HIS A 1227 -9.41 35.54 29.94
C HIS A 1227 -7.95 35.62 30.36
N THR A 1228 -7.74 35.81 31.66
CA THR A 1228 -6.44 35.62 32.30
C THR A 1228 -6.60 34.60 33.41
N ILE A 1229 -6.09 33.39 33.18
CA ILE A 1229 -6.25 32.28 34.11
C ILE A 1229 -4.95 32.11 34.91
N SER A 1230 -4.99 32.44 36.20
CA SER A 1230 -3.87 32.23 37.11
C SER A 1230 -3.77 30.80 37.64
N GLU A 1231 -4.88 30.05 37.65
CA GLU A 1231 -4.95 28.66 38.09
C GLU A 1231 -4.89 27.71 36.88
N GLU A 1232 -3.68 27.27 36.53
CA GLU A 1232 -3.40 26.47 35.34
C GLU A 1232 -4.19 25.15 35.27
N ALA A 1233 -4.54 24.57 36.42
CA ALA A 1233 -5.30 23.32 36.52
C ALA A 1233 -6.74 23.43 35.98
N ARG A 1234 -7.27 24.65 35.82
CA ARG A 1234 -8.58 24.90 35.19
C ARG A 1234 -8.58 24.75 33.66
N ILE A 1235 -7.43 24.52 33.03
CA ILE A 1235 -7.28 24.48 31.58
C ILE A 1235 -6.82 23.09 31.13
N ALA A 1236 -7.59 22.48 30.23
CA ALA A 1236 -7.20 21.31 29.47
C ALA A 1236 -7.09 21.64 27.98
N VAL A 1237 -6.00 21.23 27.32
CA VAL A 1237 -5.86 21.34 25.85
C VAL A 1237 -6.61 20.16 25.24
N ARG A 1238 -7.49 20.42 24.28
CA ARG A 1238 -8.33 19.39 23.62
C ARG A 1238 -8.06 19.27 22.11
N TYR A 1239 -7.57 20.33 21.46
CA TYR A 1239 -7.08 20.26 20.09
C TYR A 1239 -5.79 21.06 19.89
N VAL A 1240 -4.97 20.59 18.95
CA VAL A 1240 -3.91 21.37 18.29
C VAL A 1240 -4.32 21.59 16.85
N LEU A 1241 -4.38 22.84 16.41
CA LEU A 1241 -4.78 23.26 15.07
C LEU A 1241 -3.59 23.90 14.38
N LEU A 1242 -3.20 23.36 13.23
CA LEU A 1242 -2.23 23.95 12.33
C LEU A 1242 -2.98 24.75 11.27
N CYS A 1243 -3.05 26.06 11.45
CA CYS A 1243 -3.84 26.97 10.63
C CYS A 1243 -2.96 27.55 9.51
N PRO A 1244 -3.33 27.46 8.22
CA PRO A 1244 -2.50 28.00 7.15
C PRO A 1244 -2.31 29.52 7.28
N ARG A 1245 -1.22 30.07 6.72
CA ARG A 1245 -0.97 31.52 6.74
C ARG A 1245 -2.16 32.32 6.17
N GLY A 1246 -2.63 33.33 6.91
CA GLY A 1246 -3.79 34.13 6.54
C GLY A 1246 -5.14 33.49 6.89
N PHE A 1247 -5.16 32.32 7.54
CA PHE A 1247 -6.39 31.69 8.00
C PHE A 1247 -7.19 32.60 8.94
N THR A 1248 -8.49 32.77 8.63
CA THR A 1248 -9.46 33.45 9.50
C THR A 1248 -10.35 32.38 10.12
N PRO A 1249 -10.28 32.14 11.44
CA PRO A 1249 -11.09 31.10 12.07
C PRO A 1249 -12.58 31.48 12.08
N PRO A 1250 -13.49 30.48 12.01
CA PRO A 1250 -14.92 30.70 12.23
C PRO A 1250 -15.18 31.16 13.66
N ARG A 1251 -16.29 31.85 13.87
CA ARG A 1251 -16.67 32.35 15.21
C ARG A 1251 -17.01 31.20 16.14
N THR A 1252 -16.73 31.35 17.43
CA THR A 1252 -16.98 30.32 18.45
C THR A 1252 -18.47 30.01 18.61
N THR A 1253 -19.34 30.96 18.29
CA THR A 1253 -20.79 30.73 18.18
C THR A 1253 -21.19 29.69 17.12
N GLN A 1254 -20.33 29.44 16.13
CA GLN A 1254 -20.56 28.51 15.02
C GLN A 1254 -20.05 27.09 15.36
N ILE A 1255 -18.85 27.00 15.94
CA ILE A 1255 -18.15 25.72 16.23
C ILE A 1255 -18.33 25.22 17.67
N GLY A 1256 -18.70 26.09 18.61
CA GLY A 1256 -18.70 25.80 20.05
C GLY A 1256 -19.71 24.75 20.48
N GLY A 1257 -20.81 24.55 19.74
CA GLY A 1257 -21.76 23.46 20.00
C GLY A 1257 -21.15 22.08 19.73
N HIS A 1258 -20.46 21.93 18.59
CA HIS A 1258 -19.75 20.71 18.24
C HIS A 1258 -18.58 20.43 19.20
N LEU A 1259 -17.78 21.46 19.51
CA LEU A 1259 -16.65 21.33 20.43
C LEU A 1259 -17.08 20.85 21.83
N ARG A 1260 -18.17 21.39 22.40
CA ARG A 1260 -18.71 20.92 23.69
C ARG A 1260 -19.19 19.47 23.63
N ALA A 1261 -19.83 19.05 22.53
CA ALA A 1261 -20.25 17.65 22.38
C ALA A 1261 -19.04 16.69 22.35
N VAL A 1262 -17.94 17.09 21.69
CA VAL A 1262 -16.69 16.33 21.72
C VAL A 1262 -16.06 16.31 23.11
N PHE A 1263 -15.98 17.47 23.79
CA PHE A 1263 -15.41 17.54 25.15
C PHE A 1263 -16.18 16.64 26.14
N GLN A 1264 -17.51 16.62 26.03
CA GLN A 1264 -18.35 15.70 26.79
C GLN A 1264 -18.00 14.23 26.49
N GLY A 1265 -17.91 13.85 25.21
CA GLY A 1265 -17.51 12.49 24.81
C GLY A 1265 -16.15 12.08 25.38
N LEU A 1266 -15.15 12.96 25.31
CA LEU A 1266 -13.82 12.72 25.87
C LEU A 1266 -13.88 12.48 27.39
N GLY A 1267 -14.66 13.27 28.13
CA GLY A 1267 -14.90 13.06 29.57
C GLY A 1267 -15.65 11.76 29.89
N GLU A 1268 -16.53 11.32 28.99
CA GLU A 1268 -17.20 10.01 29.08
C GLU A 1268 -16.31 8.83 28.60
N GLY A 1269 -15.12 9.10 28.04
CA GLY A 1269 -14.25 8.11 27.40
C GLY A 1269 -14.90 7.43 26.20
N LYS A 1270 -15.48 8.23 25.30
CA LYS A 1270 -16.09 7.83 24.03
C LYS A 1270 -15.81 8.90 22.96
N LEU A 1271 -15.75 8.50 21.70
CA LEU A 1271 -15.85 9.47 20.60
C LEU A 1271 -17.30 9.65 20.16
N VAL A 1272 -17.60 10.82 19.59
CA VAL A 1272 -18.96 11.17 19.20
C VAL A 1272 -19.30 10.47 17.88
N ASP A 1273 -20.08 9.40 17.95
CA ASP A 1273 -20.71 8.82 16.76
C ASP A 1273 -21.67 9.84 16.13
N ARG A 1274 -21.65 9.94 14.80
CA ARG A 1274 -22.63 10.78 14.08
C ARG A 1274 -24.00 10.11 14.14
N ALA A 1275 -24.92 10.74 14.87
CA ALA A 1275 -26.36 10.48 14.79
C ALA A 1275 -26.96 11.07 13.51
#